data_AF-A0A4Q4J6B7-F1
#
_entry.id   AF-A0A4Q4J6B7-F1
#
_cell.length_a   1.000
_cell.length_b   1.000
_cell.length_c   1.000
_cell.angle_alpha   90.00
_cell.angle_beta   90.00
_cell.angle_gamma   90.00
#
_symmetry.space_group_name_H-M   'P 1'
#
loop_
_entity.id
_entity.type
_entity.pdbx_description
1 polymer ?
#
loop_
_entity_poly.entity_id
_entity_poly.type
_entity_poly.pdbx_seq_one_letter_code
_entity_poly.pdbx_strand_id
1 'polypeptide(L)'
;MRFTADGPDIPGDLLDARDDGQVIFFCGSGVSLHQAGGPTFPQLAQRVITELGVPSESTAAQVLGIAQNLPAIAGVGSVVATDQIFGLLERDFPVQDVRRAVSKAVKPPETAILDAHRSLLDLSRGPDGVTRLVTTNFDLLFEAAASTPLDCLVPPLFPNPSKGTGFRGIVHLHGKVNDAYDDIDSEEFVLSSADFGRAYLSDGWATRFMQALIERFRIVFVGYSADDPPLKYLLEALRPNYAGDRLYAFQSGAAKAASALWMQKGVTAIPFDRFDQLWSTITLWAERARDPEAWHNSIAALASQPPGSLKPFERGQIAHLVSSQAGARAFLAAKPTPPAQWLGVFDPAIRYATPRDRLIDPKGTAIDPFAQFGLDSDLLPSPSNPQNPRSDRALPDGAWSALEPLPTDTYPNSAIPRSSMRGGSAQDPHQLSSRQFILSNWLGGVAEQPFAMWWAAEQHHLHPALSEAIERTFETPTADAALRQTWRDLVDAKRKNNLRYGGHDLAAYGVVSSATASGGWSEWHMQRLFEATAPRLAVRRSWTDVPIDPTASIDNLIAWEVHYPTYPEIEIPDEWLRRYVEGLRSNLTLAVALETRLRSEPYFMLRPFEPNGGDDEHDFGINHASDFAHYLVGALRKLMAFDPQAATAEAKLLPRPSSPIFSQLRIWVAGQPTLSTAREAAALFRGLDAEHFWDSDLERDLLGAIKARWNDLADRDRAKVVKRFLKGRPSWEGVNRHDFRRYRTAGTLNRLYWLHREGLATTADIDVGAEITRLRLILSDWTPEGAEAELERERYRSGWVQIDTDATSLLTLPPSEILAAIAAGGTRAGPLIERKPIKGLMEARPVRTLAALKFAERRGEAAAGAWSDILWDEARAKDAPHVRLLIALRLAAMPEGLLVPNLQSAGFWLKQRGQALWCTYPEAYFRLWDRLATTVATHPDAAGSGILSDGEPDWVTSAINSVAGRLTELLFEELEWSDARPATQTGWLERAGQLLTLPAVQVAFVIPILTMRLAYLYHCVPDWTEEHVLAKLEGNPDASLTRSARAGFLGYGNVNRQLFARLRPLLLSLMAEDSAPLHGYRRIVGILLSAWRQYDDGGNRLLSSEDLRAALMTASDADRVMALNQLQRWHEDATADPPAPNPLADKLAFLEEVWPRQSFVRSGGAMSALAQIALTGGEHVAILTEAILPLLTVVANAAPLGLWWMHSQDETVTANPEEYLVVMSAILPPRAADWPYGVQQLVEKLASIDALKGDPRLVELQRRIAGI
;
A
#
# COMPACT_ATOMS: atom_id res chain seq x y z
N MET A 1 3.69 -6.45 -23.96
CA MET A 1 2.58 -7.37 -24.30
C MET A 1 3.11 -8.73 -24.72
N ARG A 2 2.54 -9.82 -24.18
CA ARG A 2 2.80 -11.19 -24.66
C ARG A 2 1.73 -11.68 -25.64
N PHE A 3 2.15 -12.43 -26.67
CA PHE A 3 1.21 -13.10 -27.59
C PHE A 3 0.76 -14.49 -27.08
N THR A 4 1.56 -15.13 -26.23
CA THR A 4 1.27 -16.42 -25.59
C THR A 4 1.58 -16.34 -24.09
N ALA A 5 1.05 -17.26 -23.27
CA ALA A 5 1.18 -17.21 -21.81
C ALA A 5 2.64 -17.11 -21.32
N ASP A 6 3.53 -17.89 -21.94
CA ASP A 6 4.93 -18.01 -21.57
C ASP A 6 5.86 -17.38 -22.64
N GLY A 7 5.32 -16.57 -23.55
CA GLY A 7 6.09 -15.93 -24.61
C GLY A 7 6.89 -14.71 -24.12
N PRO A 8 7.88 -14.24 -24.90
CA PRO A 8 8.57 -12.99 -24.60
C PRO A 8 7.59 -11.81 -24.51
N ASP A 9 7.86 -10.92 -23.57
CA ASP A 9 7.10 -9.68 -23.37
C ASP A 9 7.62 -8.59 -24.32
N ILE A 10 6.89 -8.34 -25.40
CA ILE A 10 7.31 -7.37 -26.43
C ILE A 10 6.85 -5.96 -26.01
N PRO A 11 7.75 -4.95 -25.98
CA PRO A 11 7.38 -3.58 -25.66
C PRO A 11 6.23 -3.06 -26.54
N GLY A 12 5.20 -2.48 -25.93
CA GLY A 12 4.00 -2.05 -26.64
C GLY A 12 4.27 -0.97 -27.69
N ASP A 13 5.15 -0.04 -27.35
CA ASP A 13 5.63 1.00 -28.26
C ASP A 13 6.32 0.40 -29.51
N LEU A 14 7.07 -0.70 -29.36
CA LEU A 14 7.71 -1.40 -30.48
C LEU A 14 6.68 -2.05 -31.42
N LEU A 15 5.59 -2.61 -30.88
CA LEU A 15 4.50 -3.17 -31.67
C LEU A 15 3.82 -2.09 -32.51
N ASP A 16 3.52 -0.94 -31.90
CA ASP A 16 2.86 0.17 -32.56
C ASP A 16 3.79 0.80 -33.63
N ALA A 17 5.08 0.98 -33.31
CA ALA A 17 6.07 1.43 -34.30
C ALA A 17 6.23 0.45 -35.47
N ARG A 18 6.06 -0.86 -35.24
CA ARG A 18 6.08 -1.86 -36.32
C ARG A 18 4.86 -1.67 -37.22
N ASP A 19 3.69 -1.46 -36.64
CA ASP A 19 2.45 -1.25 -37.39
C ASP A 19 2.48 0.06 -38.20
N ASP A 20 3.24 1.07 -37.74
CA ASP A 20 3.52 2.30 -38.49
C ASP A 20 4.64 2.15 -39.56
N GLY A 21 5.23 0.96 -39.71
CA GLY A 21 6.32 0.70 -40.66
C GLY A 21 7.66 1.33 -40.27
N GLN A 22 7.87 1.60 -38.98
CA GLN A 22 9.08 2.25 -38.44
C GLN A 22 10.07 1.26 -37.81
N VAL A 23 9.88 -0.05 -38.03
CA VAL A 23 10.74 -1.11 -37.47
C VAL A 23 11.48 -1.83 -38.60
N ILE A 24 12.78 -2.08 -38.37
CA ILE A 24 13.63 -2.89 -39.24
C ILE A 24 14.10 -4.11 -38.46
N PHE A 25 13.85 -5.29 -39.01
CA PHE A 25 14.38 -6.54 -38.48
C PHE A 25 15.77 -6.80 -39.04
N PHE A 26 16.70 -7.04 -38.13
CA PHE A 26 18.09 -7.36 -38.40
C PHE A 26 18.30 -8.83 -38.03
N CYS A 27 18.48 -9.69 -39.03
CA CYS A 27 18.41 -11.15 -38.89
C CYS A 27 19.78 -11.81 -39.03
N GLY A 28 20.17 -12.57 -38.00
CA GLY A 28 21.41 -13.31 -37.91
C GLY A 28 21.26 -14.81 -38.16
N SER A 29 22.34 -15.56 -37.97
CA SER A 29 22.40 -16.98 -38.32
C SER A 29 21.53 -17.86 -37.43
N GLY A 30 21.14 -17.37 -36.24
CA GLY A 30 20.17 -18.04 -35.37
C GLY A 30 18.79 -18.23 -36.02
N VAL A 31 18.43 -17.42 -37.02
CA VAL A 31 17.21 -17.61 -37.83
C VAL A 31 17.33 -18.85 -38.72
N SER A 32 18.45 -18.97 -39.46
CA SER A 32 18.72 -20.12 -40.35
C SER A 32 18.99 -21.42 -39.58
N LEU A 33 19.42 -21.35 -38.33
CA LEU A 33 19.57 -22.52 -37.44
C LEU A 33 18.21 -23.12 -37.06
N HIS A 34 17.20 -22.29 -36.81
CA HIS A 34 15.90 -22.74 -36.35
C HIS A 34 15.09 -23.41 -37.47
N GLN A 35 14.91 -24.74 -37.38
CA GLN A 35 14.12 -25.59 -38.29
C GLN A 35 14.58 -25.63 -39.76
N ALA A 36 15.37 -24.66 -40.23
CA ALA A 36 15.99 -24.65 -41.56
C ALA A 36 17.34 -25.42 -41.59
N GLY A 37 17.90 -25.78 -40.43
CA GLY A 37 19.06 -26.68 -40.34
C GLY A 37 20.40 -26.05 -40.75
N GLY A 38 20.51 -24.72 -40.72
CA GLY A 38 21.75 -24.00 -40.97
C GLY A 38 22.85 -24.32 -39.94
N PRO A 39 24.14 -24.25 -40.32
CA PRO A 39 25.25 -24.50 -39.40
C PRO A 39 25.43 -23.37 -38.38
N THR A 40 25.80 -23.71 -37.14
CA THR A 40 26.36 -22.70 -36.20
C THR A 40 27.72 -22.21 -36.71
N PHE A 41 28.19 -21.04 -36.26
CA PHE A 41 29.50 -20.51 -36.67
C PHE A 41 30.67 -21.49 -36.46
N PRO A 42 30.78 -22.21 -35.32
CA PRO A 42 31.79 -23.27 -35.16
C PRO A 42 31.60 -24.46 -36.11
N GLN A 43 30.36 -24.87 -36.38
CA GLN A 43 30.07 -25.93 -37.36
C GLN A 43 30.43 -25.51 -38.77
N LEU A 44 30.21 -24.24 -39.12
CA LEU A 44 30.60 -23.67 -40.41
C LEU A 44 32.12 -23.69 -40.56
N ALA A 45 32.87 -23.20 -39.56
CA ALA A 45 34.33 -23.25 -39.55
C ALA A 45 34.85 -24.70 -39.69
N GLN A 46 34.23 -25.65 -38.99
CA GLN A 46 34.57 -27.07 -39.11
C GLN A 46 34.34 -27.62 -40.52
N ARG A 47 33.18 -27.33 -41.13
CA ARG A 47 32.86 -27.76 -42.50
C ARG A 47 33.86 -27.19 -43.51
N VAL A 48 34.24 -25.93 -43.36
CA VAL A 48 35.21 -25.25 -44.24
C VAL A 48 36.61 -25.83 -44.07
N ILE A 49 37.06 -26.10 -42.85
CA ILE A 49 38.33 -26.78 -42.55
C ILE A 49 38.37 -28.16 -43.23
N THR A 50 37.26 -28.91 -43.18
CA THR A 50 37.15 -30.21 -43.84
C THR A 50 37.14 -30.10 -45.37
N GLU A 51 36.39 -29.15 -45.94
CA GLU A 51 36.30 -28.94 -47.40
C GLU A 51 37.65 -28.50 -47.99
N LEU A 52 38.42 -27.67 -47.28
CA LEU A 52 39.76 -27.22 -47.69
C LEU A 52 40.86 -28.25 -47.40
N GLY A 53 40.55 -29.37 -46.74
CA GLY A 53 41.52 -30.42 -46.41
C GLY A 53 42.61 -29.96 -45.42
N VAL A 54 42.28 -29.05 -44.49
CA VAL A 54 43.24 -28.45 -43.57
C VAL A 54 43.76 -29.50 -42.56
N PRO A 55 45.09 -29.68 -42.39
CA PRO A 55 45.65 -30.62 -41.42
C PRO A 55 45.25 -30.28 -39.97
N SER A 56 45.06 -31.31 -39.14
CA SER A 56 44.70 -31.17 -37.71
C SER A 56 45.74 -30.41 -36.88
N GLU A 57 46.99 -30.34 -37.35
CA GLU A 57 48.07 -29.59 -36.69
C GLU A 57 48.11 -28.10 -37.06
N SER A 58 47.28 -27.63 -37.99
CA SER A 58 47.21 -26.21 -38.34
C SER A 58 46.72 -25.34 -37.18
N THR A 59 47.17 -24.08 -37.14
CA THR A 59 46.73 -23.11 -36.11
C THR A 59 45.21 -22.92 -36.12
N ALA A 60 44.57 -22.89 -37.30
CA ALA A 60 43.12 -22.75 -37.42
C ALA A 60 42.35 -23.94 -36.79
N ALA A 61 42.81 -25.18 -37.02
CA ALA A 61 42.20 -26.38 -36.43
C ALA A 61 42.41 -26.45 -34.91
N GLN A 62 43.59 -26.08 -34.41
CA GLN A 62 43.88 -26.03 -32.98
C GLN A 62 43.04 -24.97 -32.24
N VAL A 63 42.90 -23.77 -32.81
CA VAL A 63 42.08 -22.69 -32.24
C VAL A 63 40.61 -23.10 -32.17
N LEU A 64 40.08 -23.75 -33.23
CA LEU A 64 38.72 -24.28 -33.21
C LEU A 64 38.53 -25.35 -32.12
N GLY A 65 39.50 -26.26 -31.96
CA GLY A 65 39.48 -27.30 -30.93
C GLY A 65 39.52 -26.74 -29.49
N ILE A 66 40.26 -25.65 -29.26
CA ILE A 66 40.29 -24.97 -27.96
C ILE A 66 38.96 -24.23 -27.71
N ALA A 67 38.43 -23.53 -28.72
CA ALA A 67 37.18 -22.79 -28.64
C ALA A 67 35.98 -23.67 -28.28
N GLN A 68 35.94 -24.91 -28.79
CA GLN A 68 34.87 -25.87 -28.51
C GLN A 68 34.92 -26.46 -27.09
N ASN A 69 36.06 -26.39 -26.39
CA ASN A 69 36.28 -27.04 -25.09
C ASN A 69 36.27 -26.08 -23.88
N LEU A 70 36.17 -24.77 -24.09
CA LEU A 70 36.11 -23.78 -23.02
C LEU A 70 34.65 -23.54 -22.55
N PRO A 71 34.34 -23.65 -21.25
CA PRO A 71 33.02 -23.29 -20.74
C PRO A 71 32.80 -21.77 -20.85
N ALA A 72 31.58 -21.36 -21.23
CA ALA A 72 31.20 -19.96 -21.25
C ALA A 72 31.22 -19.39 -19.82
N ILE A 73 31.77 -18.18 -19.66
CA ILE A 73 31.79 -17.49 -18.36
C ILE A 73 30.52 -16.66 -18.25
N ALA A 74 29.74 -16.87 -17.19
CA ALA A 74 28.51 -16.13 -16.94
C ALA A 74 28.78 -14.61 -16.90
N GLY A 75 28.10 -13.86 -17.77
CA GLY A 75 28.23 -12.40 -17.88
C GLY A 75 29.39 -11.89 -18.75
N VAL A 76 30.27 -12.76 -19.24
CA VAL A 76 31.45 -12.40 -20.08
C VAL A 76 31.36 -13.01 -21.48
N GLY A 77 30.63 -14.12 -21.66
CA GLY A 77 30.40 -14.71 -22.98
C GLY A 77 31.39 -15.80 -23.39
N SER A 78 31.45 -16.09 -24.70
CA SER A 78 32.40 -17.06 -25.26
C SER A 78 33.80 -16.43 -25.47
N VAL A 79 34.85 -17.09 -25.00
CA VAL A 79 36.21 -16.52 -24.89
C VAL A 79 36.97 -16.48 -26.23
N VAL A 80 36.50 -17.18 -27.28
CA VAL A 80 37.22 -17.27 -28.56
C VAL A 80 36.41 -16.68 -29.72
N ALA A 81 36.91 -15.58 -30.29
CA ALA A 81 36.31 -14.90 -31.43
C ALA A 81 36.53 -15.73 -32.72
N THR A 82 35.47 -16.34 -33.24
CA THR A 82 35.52 -17.32 -34.34
C THR A 82 35.89 -16.68 -35.70
N ASP A 83 35.75 -15.36 -35.86
CA ASP A 83 36.21 -14.55 -37.00
C ASP A 83 37.74 -14.62 -37.21
N GLN A 84 38.50 -14.84 -36.14
CA GLN A 84 39.95 -15.04 -36.22
C GLN A 84 40.32 -16.34 -36.94
N ILE A 85 39.48 -17.37 -36.89
CA ILE A 85 39.72 -18.65 -37.55
C ILE A 85 39.70 -18.47 -39.06
N PHE A 86 38.75 -17.70 -39.60
CA PHE A 86 38.69 -17.41 -41.03
C PHE A 86 39.86 -16.53 -41.48
N GLY A 87 40.32 -15.58 -40.66
CA GLY A 87 41.55 -14.82 -40.94
C GLY A 87 42.81 -15.71 -41.00
N LEU A 88 42.87 -16.78 -40.18
CA LEU A 88 43.94 -17.77 -40.26
C LEU A 88 43.83 -18.61 -41.54
N LEU A 89 42.62 -19.00 -41.96
CA LEU A 89 42.40 -19.73 -43.20
C LEU A 89 42.74 -18.89 -44.44
N GLU A 90 42.40 -17.60 -44.46
CA GLU A 90 42.74 -16.67 -45.55
C GLU A 90 44.24 -16.35 -45.64
N ARG A 91 45.00 -16.59 -44.58
CA ARG A 91 46.47 -16.52 -44.60
C ARG A 91 47.08 -17.77 -45.25
N ASP A 92 46.48 -18.93 -44.98
CA ASP A 92 47.04 -20.22 -45.36
C ASP A 92 46.51 -20.69 -46.74
N PHE A 93 45.40 -20.12 -47.24
CA PHE A 93 44.76 -20.43 -48.53
C PHE A 93 44.37 -19.17 -49.31
N PRO A 94 44.25 -19.22 -50.66
CA PRO A 94 43.68 -18.13 -51.43
C PRO A 94 42.26 -17.76 -50.95
N VAL A 95 41.98 -16.47 -50.78
CA VAL A 95 40.68 -15.96 -50.30
C VAL A 95 39.50 -16.50 -51.12
N GLN A 96 39.65 -16.64 -52.44
CA GLN A 96 38.60 -17.19 -53.31
C GLN A 96 38.27 -18.66 -52.98
N ASP A 97 39.26 -19.48 -52.63
CA ASP A 97 39.04 -20.88 -52.27
C ASP A 97 38.33 -20.99 -50.91
N VAL A 98 38.68 -20.14 -49.96
CA VAL A 98 37.99 -20.04 -48.65
C VAL A 98 36.54 -19.62 -48.84
N ARG A 99 36.27 -18.60 -49.66
CA ARG A 99 34.90 -18.12 -49.96
C ARG A 99 34.06 -19.16 -50.69
N ARG A 100 34.63 -19.90 -51.64
CA ARG A 100 33.96 -21.04 -52.31
C ARG A 100 33.63 -22.15 -51.31
N ALA A 101 34.56 -22.49 -50.42
CA ALA A 101 34.32 -23.49 -49.38
C ALA A 101 33.20 -23.06 -48.42
N VAL A 102 33.15 -21.78 -48.02
CA VAL A 102 32.06 -21.21 -47.22
C VAL A 102 30.73 -21.27 -47.98
N SER A 103 30.72 -20.92 -49.26
CA SER A 103 29.51 -20.92 -50.11
C SER A 103 28.86 -22.31 -50.15
N LYS A 104 29.69 -23.36 -50.31
CA LYS A 104 29.21 -24.75 -50.24
C LYS A 104 28.76 -25.15 -48.84
N ALA A 105 29.50 -24.73 -47.80
CA ALA A 105 29.25 -25.15 -46.42
C ALA A 105 27.97 -24.55 -45.80
N VAL A 106 27.55 -23.37 -46.29
CA VAL A 106 26.33 -22.66 -45.88
C VAL A 106 25.08 -23.18 -46.61
N LYS A 107 25.24 -24.00 -47.66
CA LYS A 107 24.11 -24.55 -48.42
C LYS A 107 23.11 -25.27 -47.50
N PRO A 108 21.82 -24.86 -47.50
CA PRO A 108 20.81 -25.45 -46.63
C PRO A 108 20.44 -26.88 -47.08
N PRO A 109 19.94 -27.73 -46.18
CA PRO A 109 19.37 -29.03 -46.53
C PRO A 109 18.12 -28.89 -47.43
N GLU A 110 17.86 -29.86 -48.31
CA GLU A 110 16.66 -29.87 -49.17
C GLU A 110 15.33 -29.91 -48.37
N THR A 111 15.38 -30.31 -47.10
CA THR A 111 14.23 -30.39 -46.19
C THR A 111 14.06 -29.16 -45.29
N ALA A 112 14.68 -28.02 -45.63
CA ALA A 112 14.63 -26.82 -44.80
C ALA A 112 13.20 -26.27 -44.63
N ILE A 113 12.79 -26.00 -43.39
CA ILE A 113 11.49 -25.39 -43.06
C ILE A 113 11.66 -23.87 -42.99
N LEU A 114 10.85 -23.13 -43.75
CA LEU A 114 11.01 -21.68 -43.97
C LEU A 114 10.03 -20.80 -43.18
N ASP A 115 9.29 -21.35 -42.21
CA ASP A 115 8.23 -20.61 -41.52
C ASP A 115 8.75 -19.38 -40.76
N ALA A 116 9.91 -19.50 -40.09
CA ALA A 116 10.58 -18.38 -39.44
C ALA A 116 10.92 -17.23 -40.42
N HIS A 117 11.41 -17.58 -41.62
CA HIS A 117 11.76 -16.62 -42.66
C HIS A 117 10.50 -15.92 -43.20
N ARG A 118 9.42 -16.66 -43.43
CA ARG A 118 8.12 -16.10 -43.85
C ARG A 118 7.57 -15.12 -42.82
N SER A 119 7.55 -15.50 -41.54
CA SER A 119 7.06 -14.63 -40.46
C SER A 119 7.87 -13.33 -40.35
N LEU A 120 9.19 -13.39 -40.48
CA LEU A 120 10.05 -12.21 -40.45
C LEU A 120 9.87 -11.32 -41.70
N LEU A 121 9.65 -11.90 -42.88
CA LEU A 121 9.32 -11.14 -44.10
C LEU A 121 7.98 -10.41 -43.98
N ASP A 122 6.97 -11.06 -43.40
CA ASP A 122 5.67 -10.45 -43.10
C ASP A 122 5.83 -9.30 -42.09
N LEU A 123 6.62 -9.49 -41.03
CA LEU A 123 6.93 -8.45 -40.05
C LEU A 123 7.68 -7.25 -40.64
N SER A 124 8.62 -7.52 -41.54
CA SER A 124 9.43 -6.52 -42.27
C SER A 124 8.67 -5.76 -43.36
N ARG A 125 7.40 -6.10 -43.62
CA ARG A 125 6.56 -5.40 -44.59
C ARG A 125 5.87 -4.20 -43.93
N GLY A 126 6.13 -2.99 -44.42
CA GLY A 126 5.46 -1.78 -43.94
C GLY A 126 4.02 -1.64 -44.44
N PRO A 127 3.26 -0.64 -43.94
CA PRO A 127 1.90 -0.32 -44.41
C PRO A 127 1.83 0.04 -45.90
N ASP A 128 2.97 0.48 -46.46
CA ASP A 128 3.14 0.73 -47.90
C ASP A 128 3.28 -0.55 -48.74
N GLY A 129 3.21 -1.73 -48.11
CA GLY A 129 3.39 -3.03 -48.75
C GLY A 129 4.84 -3.35 -49.11
N VAL A 130 5.80 -2.49 -48.75
CA VAL A 130 7.22 -2.67 -49.08
C VAL A 130 7.93 -3.44 -47.99
N THR A 131 8.54 -4.57 -48.35
CA THR A 131 9.39 -5.36 -47.46
C THR A 131 10.77 -4.70 -47.30
N ARG A 132 11.22 -4.55 -46.05
CA ARG A 132 12.52 -4.00 -45.67
C ARG A 132 13.15 -4.89 -44.60
N LEU A 133 14.12 -5.70 -44.99
CA LEU A 133 14.81 -6.63 -44.09
C LEU A 133 16.32 -6.47 -44.26
N VAL A 134 17.05 -6.57 -43.16
CA VAL A 134 18.51 -6.60 -43.17
C VAL A 134 18.97 -7.92 -42.59
N THR A 135 19.92 -8.59 -43.25
CA THR A 135 20.51 -9.83 -42.76
C THR A 135 22.03 -9.82 -42.92
N THR A 136 22.70 -10.52 -42.01
CA THR A 136 24.12 -10.86 -42.14
C THR A 136 24.32 -12.30 -42.62
N ASN A 137 23.25 -13.01 -42.97
CA ASN A 137 23.33 -14.38 -43.44
C ASN A 137 23.74 -14.40 -44.92
N PHE A 138 24.59 -15.35 -45.27
CA PHE A 138 25.06 -15.54 -46.64
C PHE A 138 24.10 -16.41 -47.47
N ASP A 139 23.25 -17.21 -46.81
CA ASP A 139 22.27 -18.08 -47.45
C ASP A 139 21.12 -17.30 -48.11
N LEU A 140 20.42 -17.97 -49.04
CA LEU A 140 19.30 -17.42 -49.81
C LEU A 140 17.92 -17.83 -49.25
N LEU A 141 17.83 -18.13 -47.94
CA LEU A 141 16.60 -18.68 -47.35
C LEU A 141 15.46 -17.66 -47.28
N PHE A 142 15.76 -16.37 -47.13
CA PHE A 142 14.73 -15.31 -47.18
C PHE A 142 14.16 -15.16 -48.59
N GLU A 143 15.00 -15.24 -49.62
CA GLU A 143 14.60 -15.21 -51.02
C GLU A 143 13.73 -16.42 -51.37
N ALA A 144 14.13 -17.61 -50.91
CA ALA A 144 13.34 -18.84 -51.09
C ALA A 144 12.00 -18.80 -50.35
N ALA A 145 11.92 -18.07 -49.22
CA ALA A 145 10.70 -17.91 -48.44
C ALA A 145 9.74 -16.85 -49.01
N ALA A 146 10.23 -15.95 -49.86
CA ALA A 146 9.44 -14.86 -50.42
C ALA A 146 8.41 -15.37 -51.43
N SER A 147 7.15 -14.93 -51.29
CA SER A 147 6.06 -15.29 -52.21
C SER A 147 6.14 -14.56 -53.56
N THR A 148 6.87 -13.45 -53.61
CA THR A 148 7.15 -12.66 -54.81
C THR A 148 8.63 -12.29 -54.86
N PRO A 149 9.25 -12.18 -56.05
CA PRO A 149 10.64 -11.76 -56.16
C PRO A 149 10.89 -10.43 -55.44
N LEU A 150 11.90 -10.39 -54.57
CA LEU A 150 12.35 -9.21 -53.84
C LEU A 150 13.71 -8.77 -54.39
N ASP A 151 13.95 -7.46 -54.39
CA ASP A 151 15.27 -6.92 -54.73
C ASP A 151 16.28 -7.28 -53.62
N CYS A 152 17.47 -7.75 -54.00
CA CYS A 152 18.55 -8.00 -53.05
C CYS A 152 19.64 -6.93 -53.20
N LEU A 153 19.96 -6.26 -52.10
CA LEU A 153 20.97 -5.22 -52.01
C LEU A 153 22.22 -5.78 -51.32
N VAL A 154 23.36 -5.71 -52.00
CA VAL A 154 24.65 -6.25 -51.54
C VAL A 154 25.69 -5.13 -51.42
N PRO A 155 26.71 -5.29 -50.56
CA PRO A 155 27.79 -4.33 -50.41
C PRO A 155 28.63 -4.17 -51.70
N PRO A 156 29.31 -3.03 -51.88
CA PRO A 156 29.41 -1.88 -50.95
C PRO A 156 28.35 -0.78 -51.17
N LEU A 157 27.46 -0.93 -52.15
CA LEU A 157 26.53 0.11 -52.59
C LEU A 157 25.15 -0.02 -51.92
N PHE A 158 25.01 0.58 -50.74
CA PHE A 158 23.70 0.70 -50.08
C PHE A 158 23.02 2.04 -50.33
N PRO A 159 21.69 2.07 -50.56
CA PRO A 159 20.93 3.31 -50.60
C PRO A 159 20.98 4.00 -49.23
N ASN A 160 20.91 5.33 -49.21
CA ASN A 160 20.86 6.09 -47.96
C ASN A 160 19.42 6.08 -47.40
N PRO A 161 19.14 5.38 -46.28
CA PRO A 161 17.80 5.31 -45.69
C PRO A 161 17.23 6.65 -45.21
N SER A 162 18.12 7.62 -44.92
CA SER A 162 17.76 8.96 -44.45
C SER A 162 17.28 9.90 -45.59
N LYS A 163 17.29 9.46 -46.87
CA LYS A 163 16.80 10.25 -48.02
C LYS A 163 15.73 9.47 -48.82
N GLY A 164 14.60 10.12 -49.16
CA GLY A 164 13.53 9.54 -50.01
C GLY A 164 12.68 8.45 -49.34
N THR A 165 12.17 7.49 -50.13
CA THR A 165 11.28 6.37 -49.70
C THR A 165 11.99 5.28 -48.88
N GLY A 166 13.28 5.45 -48.55
CA GLY A 166 14.12 4.43 -47.92
C GLY A 166 14.58 3.35 -48.92
N PHE A 167 15.06 2.21 -48.41
CA PHE A 167 15.39 1.02 -49.22
C PHE A 167 14.19 0.08 -49.36
N ARG A 168 14.26 -0.82 -50.34
CA ARG A 168 13.27 -1.87 -50.63
C ARG A 168 13.99 -3.19 -50.82
N GLY A 169 13.40 -4.27 -50.32
CA GLY A 169 13.92 -5.63 -50.48
C GLY A 169 14.78 -6.08 -49.30
N ILE A 170 15.68 -7.04 -49.57
CA ILE A 170 16.55 -7.68 -48.57
C ILE A 170 17.96 -7.12 -48.72
N VAL A 171 18.52 -6.61 -47.62
CA VAL A 171 19.90 -6.13 -47.56
C VAL A 171 20.78 -7.22 -46.96
N HIS A 172 21.70 -7.76 -47.74
CA HIS A 172 22.74 -8.67 -47.25
C HIS A 172 23.97 -7.85 -46.85
N LEU A 173 24.03 -7.42 -45.59
CA LEU A 173 25.06 -6.48 -45.13
C LEU A 173 26.49 -7.00 -45.34
N HIS A 174 26.65 -8.32 -45.27
CA HIS A 174 27.93 -9.03 -45.35
C HIS A 174 28.17 -9.74 -46.68
N GLY A 175 27.27 -9.57 -47.66
CA GLY A 175 27.32 -10.29 -48.93
C GLY A 175 26.45 -11.55 -48.93
N LYS A 176 26.34 -12.19 -50.09
CA LYS A 176 25.52 -13.40 -50.30
C LYS A 176 26.17 -14.37 -51.29
N VAL A 177 25.75 -15.63 -51.25
CA VAL A 177 26.16 -16.67 -52.20
C VAL A 177 25.36 -16.59 -53.51
N ASN A 178 25.85 -17.24 -54.56
CA ASN A 178 25.09 -17.42 -55.80
C ASN A 178 24.06 -18.56 -55.69
N ASP A 179 23.13 -18.65 -56.65
CA ASP A 179 22.06 -19.66 -56.65
C ASP A 179 22.59 -21.11 -56.69
N ALA A 180 23.80 -21.32 -57.22
CA ALA A 180 24.45 -22.63 -57.28
C ALA A 180 25.13 -23.05 -55.97
N TYR A 181 25.33 -22.11 -55.03
CA TYR A 181 26.11 -22.27 -53.80
C TYR A 181 27.56 -22.73 -54.07
N ASP A 182 28.15 -22.29 -55.18
CA ASP A 182 29.53 -22.63 -55.58
C ASP A 182 30.49 -21.43 -55.63
N ASP A 183 29.97 -20.21 -55.49
CA ASP A 183 30.76 -18.99 -55.32
C ASP A 183 29.91 -17.85 -54.69
N ILE A 184 30.54 -16.70 -54.43
CA ILE A 184 29.87 -15.49 -53.95
C ILE A 184 29.16 -14.74 -55.09
N ASP A 185 28.09 -14.01 -54.77
CA ASP A 185 27.33 -13.17 -55.72
C ASP A 185 27.44 -11.67 -55.38
N SER A 186 28.40 -11.30 -54.54
CA SER A 186 28.63 -9.92 -54.10
C SER A 186 30.09 -9.51 -54.25
N GLU A 187 30.34 -8.21 -54.49
CA GLU A 187 31.71 -7.67 -54.60
C GLU A 187 32.46 -7.78 -53.26
N GLU A 188 31.74 -7.57 -52.15
CA GLU A 188 32.26 -7.71 -50.79
C GLU A 188 31.61 -8.92 -50.10
N PHE A 189 32.41 -9.65 -49.31
CA PHE A 189 31.98 -10.81 -48.54
C PHE A 189 32.69 -10.80 -47.18
N VAL A 190 31.96 -10.50 -46.10
CA VAL A 190 32.55 -10.18 -44.78
C VAL A 190 32.62 -11.43 -43.91
N LEU A 191 33.83 -12.00 -43.76
CA LEU A 191 34.02 -13.28 -43.06
C LEU A 191 35.11 -13.21 -41.98
N SER A 192 36.25 -12.60 -42.29
CA SER A 192 37.40 -12.54 -41.39
C SER A 192 37.44 -11.24 -40.57
N SER A 193 38.25 -11.22 -39.51
CA SER A 193 38.46 -10.01 -38.69
C SER A 193 38.96 -8.81 -39.51
N ALA A 194 39.72 -9.05 -40.58
CA ALA A 194 40.15 -8.02 -41.52
C ALA A 194 38.97 -7.45 -42.33
N ASP A 195 38.08 -8.31 -42.82
CA ASP A 195 36.86 -7.87 -43.51
C ASP A 195 35.94 -7.07 -42.58
N PHE A 196 35.76 -7.52 -41.33
CA PHE A 196 35.00 -6.77 -40.32
C PHE A 196 35.61 -5.40 -40.05
N GLY A 197 36.93 -5.32 -39.88
CA GLY A 197 37.65 -4.06 -39.72
C GLY A 197 37.43 -3.12 -40.92
N ARG A 198 37.48 -3.66 -42.14
CA ARG A 198 37.23 -2.87 -43.36
C ARG A 198 35.78 -2.39 -43.46
N ALA A 199 34.81 -3.28 -43.24
CA ALA A 199 33.38 -3.00 -43.38
C ALA A 199 32.86 -1.97 -42.37
N TYR A 200 33.36 -2.01 -41.13
CA TYR A 200 32.86 -1.17 -40.02
C TYR A 200 33.78 -0.01 -39.67
N LEU A 201 35.10 -0.09 -39.91
CA LEU A 201 36.05 0.95 -39.52
C LEU A 201 36.68 1.66 -40.72
N SER A 202 37.37 0.93 -41.61
CA SER A 202 38.20 1.54 -42.67
C SER A 202 37.36 2.15 -43.79
N ASP A 203 36.61 1.31 -44.50
CA ASP A 203 35.73 1.73 -45.58
C ASP A 203 34.34 2.08 -45.03
N GLY A 204 33.95 1.50 -43.89
CA GLY A 204 32.85 1.95 -43.04
C GLY A 204 31.45 1.91 -43.67
N TRP A 205 31.24 1.13 -44.73
CA TRP A 205 29.94 1.07 -45.41
C TRP A 205 28.85 0.53 -44.49
N ALA A 206 29.17 -0.47 -43.66
CA ALA A 206 28.22 -1.08 -42.74
C ALA A 206 27.85 -0.09 -41.61
N THR A 207 28.84 0.62 -41.07
CA THR A 207 28.63 1.64 -40.03
C THR A 207 27.78 2.80 -40.54
N ARG A 208 28.08 3.36 -41.72
CA ARG A 208 27.27 4.45 -42.31
C ARG A 208 25.83 4.04 -42.58
N PHE A 209 25.63 2.83 -43.12
CA PHE A 209 24.29 2.31 -43.38
C PHE A 209 23.50 2.14 -42.09
N MET A 210 24.12 1.58 -41.05
CA MET A 210 23.48 1.37 -39.75
C MET A 210 23.16 2.67 -39.02
N GLN A 211 24.07 3.67 -39.05
CA GLN A 211 23.79 4.99 -38.50
C GLN A 211 22.55 5.61 -39.14
N ALA A 212 22.45 5.56 -40.47
CA ALA A 212 21.30 6.07 -41.20
C ALA A 212 20.00 5.29 -40.93
N LEU A 213 20.08 4.01 -40.57
CA LEU A 213 18.92 3.24 -40.11
C LEU A 213 18.45 3.66 -38.72
N ILE A 214 19.36 3.83 -37.76
CA ILE A 214 19.03 4.18 -36.37
C ILE A 214 18.40 5.58 -36.26
N GLU A 215 18.81 6.51 -37.12
CA GLU A 215 18.23 7.86 -37.21
C GLU A 215 16.72 7.83 -37.48
N ARG A 216 16.24 6.86 -38.26
CA ARG A 216 14.86 6.84 -38.78
C ARG A 216 14.01 5.71 -38.20
N PHE A 217 14.59 4.54 -37.98
CA PHE A 217 13.88 3.32 -37.61
C PHE A 217 14.22 2.87 -36.19
N ARG A 218 13.44 1.94 -35.67
CA ARG A 218 13.81 1.09 -34.53
C ARG A 218 14.32 -0.24 -35.08
N ILE A 219 15.37 -0.78 -34.48
CA ILE A 219 16.04 -1.99 -34.98
C ILE A 219 15.81 -3.13 -34.01
N VAL A 220 15.36 -4.27 -34.53
CA VAL A 220 15.14 -5.51 -33.75
C VAL A 220 16.11 -6.58 -34.23
N PHE A 221 17.07 -6.94 -33.39
CA PHE A 221 18.02 -8.02 -33.64
C PHE A 221 17.39 -9.37 -33.32
N VAL A 222 17.36 -10.27 -34.30
CA VAL A 222 16.80 -11.62 -34.21
C VAL A 222 17.85 -12.65 -34.61
N GLY A 223 18.07 -13.66 -33.77
CA GLY A 223 19.04 -14.71 -34.05
C GLY A 223 20.50 -14.30 -33.85
N TYR A 224 20.75 -13.37 -32.93
CA TYR A 224 22.09 -12.96 -32.50
C TYR A 224 22.36 -13.30 -31.03
N SER A 225 23.63 -13.57 -30.72
CA SER A 225 24.18 -13.53 -29.36
C SER A 225 24.87 -12.18 -29.09
N ALA A 226 25.00 -11.81 -27.82
CA ALA A 226 25.69 -10.57 -27.40
C ALA A 226 27.16 -10.51 -27.87
N ASP A 227 27.77 -11.67 -28.15
CA ASP A 227 29.18 -11.81 -28.52
C ASP A 227 29.40 -12.14 -30.00
N ASP A 228 28.33 -12.16 -30.81
CA ASP A 228 28.48 -12.43 -32.23
C ASP A 228 29.37 -11.35 -32.87
N PRO A 229 30.40 -11.72 -33.66
CA PRO A 229 31.33 -10.76 -34.26
C PRO A 229 30.63 -9.61 -35.00
N PRO A 230 29.62 -9.84 -35.87
CA PRO A 230 28.85 -8.77 -36.51
C PRO A 230 28.34 -7.70 -35.56
N LEU A 231 27.82 -8.12 -34.41
CA LEU A 231 27.12 -7.25 -33.48
C LEU A 231 28.08 -6.58 -32.51
N LYS A 232 29.18 -7.25 -32.16
CA LYS A 232 30.30 -6.68 -31.42
C LYS A 232 30.88 -5.48 -32.16
N TYR A 233 31.34 -5.67 -33.41
CA TYR A 233 31.94 -4.58 -34.19
C TYR A 233 30.94 -3.45 -34.48
N LEU A 234 29.67 -3.80 -34.73
CA LEU A 234 28.60 -2.83 -34.93
C LEU A 234 28.39 -1.93 -33.70
N LEU A 235 28.20 -2.52 -32.51
CA LEU A 235 27.91 -1.76 -31.30
C LEU A 235 29.14 -0.99 -30.78
N GLU A 236 30.35 -1.51 -30.99
CA GLU A 236 31.61 -0.80 -30.69
C GLU A 236 31.79 0.43 -31.60
N ALA A 237 31.48 0.31 -32.90
CA ALA A 237 31.58 1.41 -33.87
C ALA A 237 30.51 2.52 -33.67
N LEU A 238 29.48 2.30 -32.84
CA LEU A 238 28.33 3.19 -32.69
C LEU A 238 28.29 4.05 -31.40
N ARG A 239 29.22 3.91 -30.43
CA ARG A 239 29.13 4.61 -29.11
C ARG A 239 29.64 6.07 -29.08
N PRO A 240 29.15 6.98 -28.19
CA PRO A 240 28.09 6.88 -27.17
C PRO A 240 26.84 7.79 -27.38
N ASN A 241 26.65 8.42 -28.55
CA ASN A 241 25.57 9.40 -28.74
C ASN A 241 24.15 8.82 -28.99
N TYR A 242 24.00 7.50 -29.07
CA TYR A 242 22.73 6.82 -29.39
C TYR A 242 22.23 5.90 -28.28
N ALA A 243 22.53 6.23 -27.02
CA ALA A 243 21.87 5.58 -25.88
C ALA A 243 20.39 5.99 -25.85
N GLY A 244 19.50 5.13 -26.34
CA GLY A 244 18.07 5.40 -26.36
C GLY A 244 17.22 4.21 -26.81
N ASP A 245 15.92 4.30 -26.55
CA ASP A 245 14.83 3.32 -26.71
C ASP A 245 14.57 2.84 -28.17
N ARG A 246 15.61 2.66 -29.00
CA ARG A 246 15.47 2.36 -30.44
C ARG A 246 16.10 1.05 -30.89
N LEU A 247 16.94 0.43 -30.06
CA LEU A 247 17.59 -0.86 -30.36
C LEU A 247 17.03 -1.95 -29.44
N TYR A 248 16.59 -3.06 -30.02
CA TYR A 248 16.02 -4.19 -29.30
C TYR A 248 16.66 -5.51 -29.74
N ALA A 249 16.83 -6.46 -28.84
CA ALA A 249 17.37 -7.79 -29.17
C ALA A 249 16.66 -8.90 -28.40
N PHE A 250 16.25 -9.98 -29.07
CA PHE A 250 15.75 -11.17 -28.38
C PHE A 250 16.92 -11.98 -27.80
N GLN A 251 16.87 -12.28 -26.50
CA GLN A 251 17.96 -12.97 -25.81
C GLN A 251 17.43 -14.13 -24.95
N SER A 252 18.07 -15.30 -25.05
CA SER A 252 17.75 -16.44 -24.18
C SER A 252 18.35 -16.25 -22.79
N GLY A 253 17.58 -16.50 -21.74
CA GLY A 253 18.03 -16.55 -20.34
C GLY A 253 17.34 -15.57 -19.39
N ALA A 254 17.65 -15.67 -18.09
CA ALA A 254 16.98 -14.92 -17.03
C ALA A 254 17.11 -13.39 -17.20
N ALA A 255 15.99 -12.67 -17.00
CA ALA A 255 15.84 -11.25 -17.33
C ALA A 255 16.92 -10.31 -16.75
N LYS A 256 17.37 -10.52 -15.50
CA LYS A 256 18.43 -9.70 -14.88
C LYS A 256 19.80 -9.89 -15.54
N ALA A 257 20.18 -11.14 -15.84
CA ALA A 257 21.45 -11.45 -16.49
C ALA A 257 21.46 -11.00 -17.97
N ALA A 258 20.32 -11.19 -18.66
CA ALA A 258 20.14 -10.73 -20.03
C ALA A 258 20.20 -9.20 -20.15
N SER A 259 19.53 -8.46 -19.25
CA SER A 259 19.53 -7.00 -19.28
C SER A 259 20.92 -6.42 -19.02
N ALA A 260 21.70 -6.99 -18.10
CA ALA A 260 23.04 -6.48 -17.77
C ALA A 260 24.03 -6.53 -18.95
N LEU A 261 23.97 -7.60 -19.77
CA LEU A 261 24.84 -7.81 -20.94
C LEU A 261 24.62 -6.77 -22.05
N TRP A 262 23.36 -6.38 -22.27
CA TRP A 262 22.97 -5.52 -23.39
C TRP A 262 22.80 -4.05 -23.01
N MET A 263 22.44 -3.77 -21.76
CA MET A 263 22.28 -2.40 -21.25
C MET A 263 23.58 -1.61 -21.36
N GLN A 264 24.72 -2.25 -21.07
CA GLN A 264 26.01 -1.61 -21.27
C GLN A 264 26.24 -1.21 -22.72
N LYS A 265 25.63 -1.91 -23.70
CA LYS A 265 25.77 -1.69 -25.15
C LYS A 265 24.66 -0.81 -25.75
N GLY A 266 23.74 -0.27 -24.95
CA GLY A 266 22.66 0.61 -25.41
C GLY A 266 21.53 -0.11 -26.16
N VAL A 267 21.35 -1.41 -25.92
CA VAL A 267 20.29 -2.24 -26.54
C VAL A 267 19.34 -2.76 -25.47
N THR A 268 18.03 -2.68 -25.74
CA THR A 268 16.97 -3.21 -24.87
C THR A 268 16.79 -4.71 -25.13
N ALA A 269 17.16 -5.56 -24.17
CA ALA A 269 16.98 -7.00 -24.29
C ALA A 269 15.50 -7.40 -24.07
N ILE A 270 14.98 -8.26 -24.95
CA ILE A 270 13.68 -8.93 -24.82
C ILE A 270 13.96 -10.39 -24.43
N PRO A 271 13.89 -10.73 -23.13
CA PRO A 271 14.26 -12.05 -22.66
C PRO A 271 13.23 -13.11 -23.05
N PHE A 272 13.70 -14.33 -23.32
CA PHE A 272 12.86 -15.52 -23.50
C PHE A 272 13.54 -16.76 -22.92
N ASP A 273 12.74 -17.74 -22.48
CA ASP A 273 13.27 -18.97 -21.87
C ASP A 273 13.46 -20.09 -22.90
N ARG A 274 12.52 -20.25 -23.84
CA ARG A 274 12.56 -21.31 -24.84
C ARG A 274 12.39 -20.78 -26.26
N PHE A 275 13.13 -21.37 -27.20
CA PHE A 275 13.09 -20.97 -28.60
C PHE A 275 11.74 -21.25 -29.27
N ASP A 276 11.04 -22.33 -28.92
CA ASP A 276 9.71 -22.62 -29.48
C ASP A 276 8.67 -21.54 -29.10
N GLN A 277 8.76 -20.99 -27.88
CA GLN A 277 7.91 -19.88 -27.43
C GLN A 277 8.25 -18.56 -28.15
N LEU A 278 9.52 -18.29 -28.42
CA LEU A 278 9.96 -17.14 -29.21
C LEU A 278 9.35 -17.19 -30.62
N TRP A 279 9.51 -18.31 -31.32
CA TRP A 279 9.07 -18.44 -32.72
C TRP A 279 7.55 -18.49 -32.85
N SER A 280 6.84 -19.08 -31.89
CA SER A 280 5.38 -18.98 -31.79
C SER A 280 4.93 -17.53 -31.64
N THR A 281 5.59 -16.75 -30.76
CA THR A 281 5.32 -15.32 -30.57
C THR A 281 5.61 -14.51 -31.84
N ILE A 282 6.72 -14.75 -32.54
CA ILE A 282 7.06 -14.07 -33.80
C ILE A 282 6.00 -14.36 -34.88
N THR A 283 5.48 -15.59 -34.93
CA THR A 283 4.44 -15.98 -35.91
C THR A 283 3.12 -15.27 -35.63
N LEU A 284 2.69 -15.21 -34.37
CA LEU A 284 1.48 -14.47 -33.98
C LEU A 284 1.65 -12.95 -34.17
N TRP A 285 2.87 -12.43 -33.96
CA TRP A 285 3.18 -11.04 -34.27
C TRP A 285 3.10 -10.79 -35.78
N ALA A 286 3.60 -11.71 -36.60
CA ALA A 286 3.46 -11.66 -38.07
C ALA A 286 1.98 -11.68 -38.51
N GLU A 287 1.13 -12.43 -37.82
CA GLU A 287 -0.32 -12.43 -38.07
C GLU A 287 -0.97 -11.07 -37.79
N ARG A 288 -0.70 -10.46 -36.62
CA ARG A 288 -1.13 -9.08 -36.33
C ARG A 288 -0.62 -8.12 -37.40
N ALA A 289 0.62 -8.32 -37.81
CA ALA A 289 1.31 -7.47 -38.76
C ALA A 289 0.70 -7.46 -40.18
N ARG A 290 0.07 -8.58 -40.59
CA ARG A 290 -0.62 -8.69 -41.88
C ARG A 290 -1.92 -7.91 -41.91
N ASP A 291 -2.66 -7.90 -40.82
CA ASP A 291 -3.93 -7.18 -40.70
C ASP A 291 -4.14 -6.68 -39.25
N PRO A 292 -3.60 -5.49 -38.93
CA PRO A 292 -3.73 -4.91 -37.59
C PRO A 292 -5.19 -4.64 -37.20
N GLU A 293 -6.06 -4.33 -38.16
CA GLU A 293 -7.48 -4.05 -37.90
C GLU A 293 -8.23 -5.32 -37.55
N ALA A 294 -8.02 -6.42 -38.29
CA ALA A 294 -8.58 -7.72 -37.95
C ALA A 294 -8.09 -8.20 -36.58
N TRP A 295 -6.81 -7.99 -36.25
CA TRP A 295 -6.27 -8.30 -34.93
C TRP A 295 -6.97 -7.48 -33.84
N HIS A 296 -7.06 -6.15 -33.98
CA HIS A 296 -7.79 -5.30 -33.03
C HIS A 296 -9.23 -5.76 -32.82
N ASN A 297 -9.95 -6.12 -33.90
CA ASN A 297 -11.31 -6.61 -33.83
C ASN A 297 -11.39 -7.98 -33.12
N SER A 298 -10.44 -8.89 -33.33
CA SER A 298 -10.40 -10.19 -32.63
C SER A 298 -10.16 -10.05 -31.13
N ILE A 299 -9.25 -9.15 -30.71
CA ILE A 299 -8.96 -8.88 -29.30
C ILE A 299 -10.11 -8.12 -28.65
N ALA A 300 -10.73 -7.17 -29.36
CA ALA A 300 -11.94 -6.48 -28.90
C ALA A 300 -13.13 -7.45 -28.72
N ALA A 301 -13.29 -8.44 -29.60
CA ALA A 301 -14.30 -9.49 -29.45
C ALA A 301 -14.04 -10.33 -28.18
N LEU A 302 -12.78 -10.65 -27.88
CA LEU A 302 -12.39 -11.35 -26.64
C LEU A 302 -12.80 -10.54 -25.38
N ALA A 303 -12.67 -9.21 -25.43
CA ALA A 303 -13.07 -8.31 -24.35
C ALA A 303 -14.59 -8.31 -24.04
N SER A 304 -15.42 -8.89 -24.90
CA SER A 304 -16.85 -9.05 -24.64
C SER A 304 -17.14 -10.05 -23.50
N GLN A 305 -16.14 -10.88 -23.14
CA GLN A 305 -16.22 -11.83 -22.03
C GLN A 305 -15.81 -11.17 -20.70
N PRO A 306 -16.33 -11.65 -19.56
CA PRO A 306 -15.83 -11.30 -18.22
C PRO A 306 -14.31 -11.48 -18.10
N PRO A 307 -13.54 -10.50 -17.60
CA PRO A 307 -12.09 -10.60 -17.50
C PRO A 307 -11.59 -11.77 -16.62
N GLY A 308 -12.38 -12.20 -15.64
CA GLY A 308 -12.08 -13.36 -14.78
C GLY A 308 -12.11 -14.72 -15.51
N SER A 309 -12.73 -14.78 -16.69
CA SER A 309 -12.73 -15.99 -17.53
C SER A 309 -11.50 -16.11 -18.45
N LEU A 310 -10.75 -15.01 -18.60
CA LEU A 310 -9.58 -14.93 -19.47
C LEU A 310 -8.30 -15.29 -18.71
N LYS A 311 -7.24 -15.61 -19.44
CA LYS A 311 -5.90 -15.81 -18.88
C LYS A 311 -5.19 -14.46 -18.68
N PRO A 312 -4.18 -14.35 -17.78
CA PRO A 312 -3.48 -13.10 -17.52
C PRO A 312 -2.93 -12.42 -18.79
N PHE A 313 -2.33 -13.18 -19.72
CA PHE A 313 -1.79 -12.62 -20.96
C PHE A 313 -2.88 -12.13 -21.93
N GLU A 314 -4.06 -12.75 -21.94
CA GLU A 314 -5.21 -12.30 -22.74
C GLU A 314 -5.75 -10.96 -22.20
N ARG A 315 -5.80 -10.81 -20.86
CA ARG A 315 -6.06 -9.51 -20.22
C ARG A 315 -4.98 -8.49 -20.56
N GLY A 316 -3.70 -8.90 -20.60
CA GLY A 316 -2.57 -8.08 -21.05
C GLY A 316 -2.69 -7.59 -22.50
N GLN A 317 -3.19 -8.43 -23.41
CA GLN A 317 -3.47 -8.04 -24.80
C GLN A 317 -4.59 -7.00 -24.89
N ILE A 318 -5.64 -7.14 -24.09
CA ILE A 318 -6.73 -6.15 -24.03
C ILE A 318 -6.26 -4.85 -23.37
N ALA A 319 -5.40 -4.92 -22.35
CA ALA A 319 -4.73 -3.76 -21.77
C ALA A 319 -3.88 -3.02 -22.83
N HIS A 320 -3.12 -3.75 -23.66
CA HIS A 320 -2.40 -3.16 -24.81
C HIS A 320 -3.35 -2.53 -25.81
N LEU A 321 -4.43 -3.22 -26.19
CA LEU A 321 -5.45 -2.71 -27.13
C LEU A 321 -5.97 -1.35 -26.67
N VAL A 322 -6.44 -1.23 -25.43
CA VAL A 322 -7.00 0.01 -24.89
C VAL A 322 -5.96 1.09 -24.55
N SER A 323 -4.67 0.80 -24.70
CA SER A 323 -3.57 1.75 -24.54
C SER A 323 -3.37 2.64 -25.79
N SER A 324 -4.03 2.32 -26.90
CA SER A 324 -4.06 3.15 -28.12
C SER A 324 -5.45 3.74 -28.37
N GLN A 325 -5.51 4.87 -29.08
CA GLN A 325 -6.79 5.47 -29.47
C GLN A 325 -7.60 4.54 -30.41
N ALA A 326 -6.94 3.90 -31.38
CA ALA A 326 -7.58 3.00 -32.33
C ALA A 326 -8.15 1.76 -31.62
N GLY A 327 -7.38 1.14 -30.74
CA GLY A 327 -7.85 -0.03 -29.98
C GLY A 327 -8.93 0.32 -28.95
N ALA A 328 -8.89 1.50 -28.31
CA ALA A 328 -9.99 1.96 -27.47
C ALA A 328 -11.31 2.15 -28.25
N ARG A 329 -11.25 2.57 -29.53
CA ARG A 329 -12.44 2.62 -30.40
C ARG A 329 -12.95 1.22 -30.73
N ALA A 330 -12.06 0.29 -31.06
CA ALA A 330 -12.44 -1.11 -31.31
C ALA A 330 -13.10 -1.73 -30.06
N PHE A 331 -12.53 -1.48 -28.88
CA PHE A 331 -13.08 -1.91 -27.60
C PHE A 331 -14.49 -1.34 -27.33
N LEU A 332 -14.71 -0.04 -27.56
CA LEU A 332 -16.04 0.58 -27.44
C LEU A 332 -17.05 0.00 -28.46
N ALA A 333 -16.59 -0.30 -29.68
CA ALA A 333 -17.44 -0.79 -30.77
C ALA A 333 -17.80 -2.28 -30.64
N ALA A 334 -17.10 -3.05 -29.81
CA ALA A 334 -17.32 -4.48 -29.64
C ALA A 334 -18.77 -4.82 -29.23
N LYS A 335 -19.26 -5.95 -29.75
CA LYS A 335 -20.60 -6.48 -29.51
C LYS A 335 -20.53 -7.97 -29.17
N PRO A 336 -21.06 -8.41 -28.01
CA PRO A 336 -21.63 -7.62 -26.91
C PRO A 336 -20.65 -6.58 -26.33
N THR A 337 -21.17 -5.48 -25.75
CA THR A 337 -20.30 -4.44 -25.19
C THR A 337 -19.50 -4.99 -24.01
N PRO A 338 -18.16 -4.75 -23.95
CA PRO A 338 -17.32 -5.25 -22.87
C PRO A 338 -17.88 -4.88 -21.48
N PRO A 339 -17.99 -5.83 -20.53
CA PRO A 339 -18.66 -5.60 -19.25
C PRO A 339 -17.87 -4.67 -18.31
N ALA A 340 -18.56 -4.01 -17.37
CA ALA A 340 -17.98 -3.08 -16.41
C ALA A 340 -16.89 -3.71 -15.51
N GLN A 341 -16.86 -5.04 -15.39
CA GLN A 341 -15.81 -5.79 -14.69
C GLN A 341 -14.40 -5.52 -15.23
N TRP A 342 -14.25 -5.03 -16.47
CA TRP A 342 -12.96 -4.56 -17.00
C TRP A 342 -12.37 -3.41 -16.18
N LEU A 343 -13.16 -2.67 -15.41
CA LEU A 343 -12.64 -1.72 -14.43
C LEU A 343 -11.79 -2.40 -13.35
N GLY A 344 -12.07 -3.67 -13.02
CA GLY A 344 -11.22 -4.47 -12.14
C GLY A 344 -9.82 -4.68 -12.72
N VAL A 345 -9.69 -4.75 -14.05
CA VAL A 345 -8.41 -4.84 -14.75
C VAL A 345 -7.79 -3.46 -15.00
N PHE A 346 -8.57 -2.45 -15.34
CA PHE A 346 -8.07 -1.11 -15.69
C PHE A 346 -7.65 -0.27 -14.47
N ASP A 347 -8.21 -0.57 -13.30
CA ASP A 347 -7.87 0.06 -12.03
C ASP A 347 -6.95 -0.85 -11.22
N PRO A 348 -5.64 -0.53 -11.10
CA PRO A 348 -4.72 -1.37 -10.35
C PRO A 348 -5.06 -1.43 -8.86
N ALA A 349 -5.76 -0.43 -8.30
CA ALA A 349 -6.22 -0.47 -6.91
C ALA A 349 -7.25 -1.59 -6.67
N ILE A 350 -7.95 -2.06 -7.71
CA ILE A 350 -8.80 -3.26 -7.61
C ILE A 350 -7.99 -4.53 -7.83
N ARG A 351 -7.11 -4.57 -8.85
CA ARG A 351 -6.26 -5.76 -9.10
C ARG A 351 -5.49 -6.17 -7.84
N TYR A 352 -4.93 -5.19 -7.15
CA TYR A 352 -4.16 -5.38 -5.93
C TYR A 352 -5.02 -5.29 -4.66
N ALA A 353 -6.35 -5.24 -4.72
CA ALA A 353 -7.17 -5.22 -3.51
C ALA A 353 -7.03 -6.54 -2.72
N THR A 354 -7.14 -6.46 -1.39
CA THR A 354 -7.15 -7.65 -0.53
C THR A 354 -8.49 -8.38 -0.62
N PRO A 355 -8.50 -9.72 -0.71
CA PRO A 355 -9.73 -10.50 -0.62
C PRO A 355 -10.39 -10.25 0.74
N ARG A 356 -11.69 -9.90 0.79
CA ARG A 356 -12.39 -9.63 2.05
C ARG A 356 -13.31 -10.80 2.41
N ASP A 357 -13.40 -11.13 3.70
CA ASP A 357 -14.38 -12.14 4.13
C ASP A 357 -15.81 -11.61 3.96
N ARG A 358 -16.72 -12.47 3.50
CA ARG A 358 -18.14 -12.14 3.44
C ARG A 358 -18.70 -11.98 4.85
N LEU A 359 -18.96 -10.72 5.25
CA LEU A 359 -19.62 -10.38 6.53
C LEU A 359 -20.96 -11.11 6.75
N ILE A 360 -21.62 -11.56 5.69
CA ILE A 360 -22.96 -12.18 5.71
C ILE A 360 -22.89 -13.72 5.60
N ASP A 361 -21.79 -14.28 5.11
CA ASP A 361 -21.60 -15.73 5.01
C ASP A 361 -20.13 -16.12 5.27
N PRO A 362 -19.75 -16.33 6.56
CA PRO A 362 -18.40 -16.71 6.95
C PRO A 362 -17.93 -18.07 6.39
N LYS A 363 -18.80 -18.81 5.67
CA LYS A 363 -18.48 -20.11 5.06
C LYS A 363 -18.19 -20.01 3.56
N GLY A 364 -18.37 -18.85 2.92
CA GLY A 364 -18.03 -18.63 1.52
C GLY A 364 -16.52 -18.41 1.33
N THR A 365 -15.92 -19.01 0.30
CA THR A 365 -14.54 -18.71 -0.10
C THR A 365 -14.43 -17.26 -0.59
N ALA A 366 -13.60 -16.45 0.07
CA ALA A 366 -13.27 -15.10 -0.36
C ALA A 366 -12.69 -15.12 -1.78
N ILE A 367 -13.12 -14.21 -2.65
CA ILE A 367 -12.65 -14.16 -4.03
C ILE A 367 -11.44 -13.24 -4.11
N ASP A 368 -10.31 -13.76 -4.59
CA ASP A 368 -9.10 -12.97 -4.78
C ASP A 368 -9.21 -12.07 -6.04
N PRO A 369 -9.25 -10.73 -5.89
CA PRO A 369 -9.32 -9.82 -7.03
C PRO A 369 -8.13 -9.97 -7.99
N PHE A 370 -6.94 -10.28 -7.47
CA PHE A 370 -5.75 -10.44 -8.30
C PHE A 370 -5.87 -11.66 -9.21
N ALA A 371 -6.44 -12.76 -8.72
CA ALA A 371 -6.70 -13.95 -9.53
C ALA A 371 -7.71 -13.67 -10.66
N GLN A 372 -8.68 -12.78 -10.42
CA GLN A 372 -9.72 -12.43 -11.38
C GLN A 372 -9.28 -11.39 -12.41
N PHE A 373 -8.44 -10.43 -12.01
CA PHE A 373 -8.17 -9.23 -12.81
C PHE A 373 -6.68 -8.97 -13.11
N GLY A 374 -5.76 -9.69 -12.48
CA GLY A 374 -4.31 -9.49 -12.62
C GLY A 374 -3.80 -9.69 -14.05
N LEU A 375 -2.86 -8.84 -14.45
CA LEU A 375 -2.18 -8.90 -15.75
C LEU A 375 -0.95 -9.82 -15.70
N ASP A 376 -0.43 -10.20 -16.86
CA ASP A 376 0.84 -10.94 -16.98
C ASP A 376 2.08 -10.10 -16.68
N SER A 377 1.97 -8.77 -16.82
CA SER A 377 3.00 -7.79 -16.47
C SER A 377 2.96 -7.34 -15.01
N ASP A 378 1.91 -7.71 -14.26
CA ASP A 378 1.76 -7.31 -12.87
C ASP A 378 2.75 -8.09 -11.99
N LEU A 379 3.38 -7.40 -11.02
CA LEU A 379 4.12 -8.07 -9.96
C LEU A 379 3.16 -8.89 -9.11
N LEU A 380 3.51 -10.14 -8.82
CA LEU A 380 2.70 -11.01 -7.95
C LEU A 380 2.55 -10.35 -6.58
N PRO A 381 1.32 -10.17 -6.08
CA PRO A 381 1.12 -9.63 -4.74
C PRO A 381 1.64 -10.63 -3.71
N SER A 382 2.20 -10.12 -2.62
CA SER A 382 2.49 -10.94 -1.46
C SER A 382 1.21 -11.67 -0.99
N PRO A 383 1.30 -12.95 -0.59
CA PRO A 383 0.14 -13.69 -0.08
C PRO A 383 -0.55 -12.90 1.04
N SER A 384 -1.89 -12.85 1.01
CA SER A 384 -2.68 -12.30 2.12
C SER A 384 -2.34 -13.07 3.40
N ASN A 385 -1.97 -12.38 4.48
CA ASN A 385 -1.60 -13.05 5.72
C ASN A 385 -2.78 -13.90 6.23
N PRO A 386 -2.64 -15.23 6.37
CA PRO A 386 -3.71 -16.09 6.89
C PRO A 386 -4.14 -15.71 8.31
N GLN A 387 -3.26 -15.05 9.07
CA GLN A 387 -3.53 -14.60 10.44
C GLN A 387 -4.21 -13.22 10.48
N ASN A 388 -4.33 -12.54 9.33
CA ASN A 388 -5.23 -11.39 9.18
C ASN A 388 -5.67 -11.16 7.72
N PRO A 389 -6.87 -11.65 7.37
CA PRO A 389 -7.48 -11.46 6.06
C PRO A 389 -7.80 -10.00 5.69
N ARG A 390 -7.63 -9.02 6.58
CA ARG A 390 -8.08 -7.64 6.39
C ARG A 390 -7.01 -6.65 5.95
N SER A 391 -5.73 -7.05 5.88
CA SER A 391 -4.65 -6.13 5.53
C SER A 391 -4.64 -5.81 4.04
N ASP A 392 -4.77 -4.53 3.68
CA ASP A 392 -4.71 -4.09 2.29
C ASP A 392 -3.32 -4.37 1.68
N ARG A 393 -3.26 -5.05 0.53
CA ARG A 393 -2.01 -5.29 -0.20
C ARG A 393 -1.48 -3.95 -0.73
N ALA A 394 -0.16 -3.77 -0.70
CA ALA A 394 0.48 -2.59 -1.26
C ALA A 394 0.34 -2.56 -2.79
N LEU A 395 0.03 -1.39 -3.34
CA LEU A 395 0.02 -1.16 -4.77
C LEU A 395 1.46 -0.93 -5.26
N PRO A 396 2.01 -1.71 -6.21
CA PRO A 396 3.36 -1.50 -6.72
C PRO A 396 3.49 -0.19 -7.50
N ASP A 397 4.63 0.50 -7.32
CA ASP A 397 4.98 1.68 -8.11
C ASP A 397 5.05 1.33 -9.61
N GLY A 398 4.42 2.16 -10.44
CA GLY A 398 4.42 1.97 -11.90
C GLY A 398 3.40 0.93 -12.41
N ALA A 399 2.51 0.39 -11.57
CA ALA A 399 1.43 -0.49 -12.02
C ALA A 399 0.57 0.18 -13.11
N TRP A 400 0.38 -0.52 -14.23
CA TRP A 400 -0.33 0.03 -15.39
C TRP A 400 -1.82 0.32 -15.07
N SER A 401 -2.34 1.44 -15.58
CA SER A 401 -3.76 1.80 -15.52
C SER A 401 -4.24 2.44 -16.82
N ALA A 402 -5.37 1.96 -17.36
CA ALA A 402 -6.01 2.60 -18.51
C ALA A 402 -6.71 3.93 -18.16
N LEU A 403 -6.91 4.20 -16.87
CA LEU A 403 -7.66 5.37 -16.39
C LEU A 403 -6.77 6.63 -16.30
N GLU A 404 -5.45 6.42 -16.24
CA GLU A 404 -4.43 7.47 -16.17
C GLU A 404 -3.92 7.86 -17.57
N PRO A 405 -3.33 9.07 -17.72
CA PRO A 405 -2.61 9.46 -18.93
C PRO A 405 -1.43 8.53 -19.24
N LEU A 406 -1.31 8.12 -20.51
CA LEU A 406 -0.16 7.36 -20.98
C LEU A 406 0.83 8.26 -21.76
N PRO A 407 2.13 7.95 -21.79
CA PRO A 407 3.12 8.73 -22.56
C PRO A 407 2.79 8.85 -24.05
N THR A 408 2.08 7.88 -24.61
CA THR A 408 1.65 7.80 -26.01
C THR A 408 0.34 8.54 -26.30
N ASP A 409 -0.32 9.11 -25.28
CA ASP A 409 -1.60 9.78 -25.46
C ASP A 409 -1.46 11.08 -26.26
N THR A 410 -2.35 11.24 -27.24
CA THR A 410 -2.46 12.45 -28.05
C THR A 410 -3.53 13.38 -27.49
N TYR A 411 -3.18 14.67 -27.41
CA TYR A 411 -4.07 15.73 -26.93
C TYR A 411 -4.44 16.65 -28.09
N PRO A 412 -5.73 17.03 -28.23
CA PRO A 412 -6.16 17.98 -29.25
C PRO A 412 -5.46 19.34 -29.15
N ASN A 413 -5.00 19.74 -27.96
CA ASN A 413 -4.20 20.96 -27.71
C ASN A 413 -3.00 20.63 -26.79
N SER A 414 -1.77 20.75 -27.29
CA SER A 414 -0.54 20.18 -26.67
C SER A 414 0.04 20.96 -25.47
N ALA A 415 -0.58 22.07 -25.07
CA ALA A 415 -0.05 22.98 -24.02
C ALA A 415 -0.74 22.81 -22.66
N ILE A 416 -1.73 21.93 -22.53
CA ILE A 416 -2.60 21.82 -21.34
C ILE A 416 -2.13 20.64 -20.47
N PRO A 417 -2.18 20.75 -19.11
CA PRO A 417 -1.86 19.65 -18.20
C PRO A 417 -2.67 18.38 -18.46
N ARG A 418 -2.07 17.23 -18.14
CA ARG A 418 -2.70 15.91 -18.30
C ARG A 418 -3.67 15.63 -17.15
N SER A 419 -4.88 15.13 -17.45
CA SER A 419 -5.89 14.76 -16.44
C SER A 419 -6.20 13.26 -16.45
N SER A 420 -6.54 12.70 -15.29
CA SER A 420 -7.01 11.32 -15.14
C SER A 420 -8.53 11.24 -15.30
N MET A 421 -9.05 10.06 -15.62
CA MET A 421 -10.50 9.81 -15.58
C MET A 421 -11.07 9.84 -14.14
N ARG A 422 -10.21 9.75 -13.11
CA ARG A 422 -10.58 9.64 -11.69
C ARG A 422 -9.51 10.24 -10.76
N GLY A 423 -9.80 10.30 -9.46
CA GLY A 423 -8.81 10.70 -8.46
C GLY A 423 -8.52 12.21 -8.45
N GLY A 424 -7.44 12.64 -7.80
CA GLY A 424 -7.18 14.07 -7.52
C GLY A 424 -6.97 14.94 -8.76
N SER A 425 -6.39 14.41 -9.85
CA SER A 425 -6.15 15.16 -11.10
C SER A 425 -7.40 15.27 -11.98
N ALA A 426 -8.43 14.44 -11.75
CA ALA A 426 -9.72 14.52 -12.45
C ALA A 426 -10.55 15.75 -12.05
N GLN A 427 -10.15 16.45 -11.00
CA GLN A 427 -10.82 17.63 -10.48
C GLN A 427 -10.61 18.87 -11.37
N ASP A 428 -9.44 18.97 -12.01
CA ASP A 428 -9.13 20.07 -12.91
C ASP A 428 -9.77 19.80 -14.29
N PRO A 429 -10.50 20.77 -14.89
CA PRO A 429 -11.23 20.60 -16.15
C PRO A 429 -10.31 20.53 -17.39
N HIS A 430 -9.07 20.06 -17.21
CA HIS A 430 -8.14 19.80 -18.29
C HIS A 430 -8.63 18.64 -19.15
N GLN A 431 -8.29 18.67 -20.44
CA GLN A 431 -8.86 17.76 -21.41
C GLN A 431 -8.32 16.34 -21.22
N LEU A 432 -9.22 15.35 -21.13
CA LEU A 432 -8.85 13.94 -21.27
C LEU A 432 -8.19 13.69 -22.63
N SER A 433 -7.27 12.72 -22.69
CA SER A 433 -6.78 12.25 -23.99
C SER A 433 -7.92 11.67 -24.83
N SER A 434 -7.73 11.62 -26.15
CA SER A 434 -8.74 11.03 -27.05
C SER A 434 -9.14 9.61 -26.62
N ARG A 435 -8.16 8.82 -26.16
CA ARG A 435 -8.33 7.46 -25.63
C ARG A 435 -9.16 7.43 -24.35
N GLN A 436 -8.81 8.24 -23.35
CA GLN A 436 -9.56 8.33 -22.09
C GLN A 436 -11.01 8.83 -22.30
N PHE A 437 -11.23 9.73 -23.26
CA PHE A 437 -12.58 10.17 -23.64
C PHE A 437 -13.40 9.02 -24.24
N ILE A 438 -12.80 8.19 -25.09
CA ILE A 438 -13.47 6.99 -25.63
C ILE A 438 -13.81 6.00 -24.50
N LEU A 439 -12.89 5.74 -23.57
CA LEU A 439 -13.13 4.88 -22.42
C LEU A 439 -14.22 5.44 -21.48
N SER A 440 -14.33 6.76 -21.35
CA SER A 440 -15.41 7.41 -20.60
C SER A 440 -16.78 7.10 -21.21
N ASN A 441 -16.88 7.12 -22.55
CA ASN A 441 -18.11 6.75 -23.25
C ASN A 441 -18.45 5.25 -23.11
N TRP A 442 -17.43 4.37 -23.11
CA TRP A 442 -17.63 2.95 -22.83
C TRP A 442 -18.21 2.75 -21.43
N LEU A 443 -17.61 3.36 -20.41
CA LEU A 443 -18.08 3.25 -19.04
C LEU A 443 -19.51 3.80 -18.88
N GLY A 444 -19.83 4.92 -19.53
CA GLY A 444 -21.19 5.42 -19.62
C GLY A 444 -22.16 4.38 -20.20
N GLY A 445 -21.77 3.67 -21.25
CA GLY A 445 -22.58 2.63 -21.89
C GLY A 445 -22.81 1.36 -21.05
N VAL A 446 -22.03 1.16 -19.97
CA VAL A 446 -22.20 0.04 -19.03
C VAL A 446 -22.53 0.50 -17.60
N ALA A 447 -22.94 1.77 -17.43
CA ALA A 447 -23.21 2.36 -16.12
C ALA A 447 -24.40 1.72 -15.38
N GLU A 448 -25.27 1.00 -16.09
CA GLU A 448 -26.36 0.23 -15.48
C GLU A 448 -25.88 -1.03 -14.73
N GLN A 449 -24.65 -1.47 -15.00
CA GLN A 449 -24.10 -2.68 -14.37
C GLN A 449 -23.62 -2.39 -12.94
N PRO A 450 -23.90 -3.26 -11.95
CA PRO A 450 -23.56 -3.00 -10.54
C PRO A 450 -22.06 -2.72 -10.29
N PHE A 451 -21.17 -3.36 -11.05
CA PHE A 451 -19.71 -3.16 -10.93
C PHE A 451 -19.29 -1.71 -11.24
N ALA A 452 -19.94 -1.04 -12.19
CA ALA A 452 -19.61 0.34 -12.56
C ALA A 452 -19.90 1.30 -11.40
N MET A 453 -21.06 1.14 -10.74
CA MET A 453 -21.43 1.97 -9.59
C MET A 453 -20.59 1.65 -8.36
N TRP A 454 -20.35 0.37 -8.07
CA TRP A 454 -19.44 -0.06 -7.01
C TRP A 454 -18.02 0.51 -7.21
N TRP A 455 -17.51 0.50 -8.44
CA TRP A 455 -16.22 1.09 -8.77
C TRP A 455 -16.22 2.60 -8.50
N ALA A 456 -17.23 3.32 -9.00
CA ALA A 456 -17.36 4.78 -8.92
C ALA A 456 -17.54 5.29 -7.48
N ALA A 457 -18.20 4.50 -6.62
CA ALA A 457 -18.44 4.85 -5.22
C ALA A 457 -17.16 5.02 -4.40
N GLU A 458 -16.07 4.32 -4.73
CA GLU A 458 -14.78 4.45 -4.04
C GLU A 458 -13.93 5.61 -4.56
N GLN A 459 -14.18 6.06 -5.80
CA GLN A 459 -13.34 7.07 -6.40
C GLN A 459 -13.51 8.40 -5.66
N HIS A 460 -12.41 9.10 -5.40
CA HIS A 460 -12.47 10.42 -4.77
C HIS A 460 -13.17 11.45 -5.67
N HIS A 461 -12.81 11.46 -6.96
CA HIS A 461 -13.45 12.28 -8.00
C HIS A 461 -13.62 11.47 -9.28
N LEU A 462 -14.58 11.89 -10.10
CA LEU A 462 -14.79 11.43 -11.47
C LEU A 462 -14.60 12.63 -12.40
N HIS A 463 -13.91 12.43 -13.51
CA HIS A 463 -13.71 13.51 -14.48
C HIS A 463 -15.06 13.98 -15.07
N PRO A 464 -15.28 15.29 -15.31
CA PRO A 464 -16.56 15.82 -15.82
C PRO A 464 -17.08 15.12 -17.07
N ALA A 465 -16.21 14.82 -18.04
CA ALA A 465 -16.58 14.08 -19.26
C ALA A 465 -17.07 12.66 -18.99
N LEU A 466 -16.56 11.99 -17.95
CA LEU A 466 -17.05 10.69 -17.52
C LEU A 466 -18.42 10.82 -16.84
N SER A 467 -18.58 11.82 -15.97
CA SER A 467 -19.89 12.10 -15.36
C SER A 467 -20.96 12.40 -16.41
N GLU A 468 -20.65 13.21 -17.42
CA GLU A 468 -21.56 13.53 -18.52
C GLU A 468 -21.90 12.28 -19.36
N ALA A 469 -20.92 11.42 -19.63
CA ALA A 469 -21.15 10.17 -20.34
C ALA A 469 -22.12 9.23 -19.58
N ILE A 470 -22.00 9.18 -18.25
CA ILE A 470 -22.92 8.41 -17.38
C ILE A 470 -24.30 9.07 -17.34
N GLU A 471 -24.38 10.38 -17.11
CA GLU A 471 -25.65 11.13 -17.05
C GLU A 471 -26.46 10.94 -18.34
N ARG A 472 -25.81 11.03 -19.51
CA ARG A 472 -26.42 10.84 -20.83
C ARG A 472 -27.07 9.46 -21.02
N THR A 473 -26.49 8.41 -20.44
CA THR A 473 -27.08 7.05 -20.50
C THR A 473 -28.47 7.03 -19.86
N PHE A 474 -28.64 7.74 -18.74
CA PHE A 474 -29.89 7.78 -17.99
C PHE A 474 -30.87 8.85 -18.47
N GLU A 475 -30.52 9.73 -19.40
CA GLU A 475 -31.47 10.68 -20.02
C GLU A 475 -32.46 10.00 -20.98
N THR A 476 -32.22 8.73 -21.32
CA THR A 476 -33.11 7.94 -22.15
C THR A 476 -34.40 7.54 -21.39
N PRO A 477 -35.58 7.54 -22.04
CA PRO A 477 -36.86 7.23 -21.37
C PRO A 477 -36.97 5.81 -20.79
N THR A 478 -36.16 4.88 -21.29
CA THR A 478 -36.18 3.46 -20.93
C THR A 478 -35.34 3.13 -19.70
N ALA A 479 -34.50 4.05 -19.22
CA ALA A 479 -33.61 3.79 -18.09
C ALA A 479 -34.35 3.83 -16.73
N ASP A 480 -33.97 2.95 -15.83
CA ASP A 480 -34.55 2.80 -14.48
C ASP A 480 -34.47 4.12 -13.69
N ALA A 481 -35.63 4.54 -13.15
CA ALA A 481 -35.75 5.81 -12.45
C ALA A 481 -35.04 5.85 -11.09
N ALA A 482 -35.02 4.74 -10.36
CA ALA A 482 -34.30 4.63 -9.10
C ALA A 482 -32.79 4.67 -9.36
N LEU A 483 -32.32 3.90 -10.34
CA LEU A 483 -30.89 3.86 -10.71
C LEU A 483 -30.38 5.21 -11.22
N ARG A 484 -31.18 5.91 -12.03
CA ARG A 484 -30.91 7.29 -12.47
C ARG A 484 -30.73 8.23 -11.28
N GLN A 485 -31.60 8.13 -10.28
CA GLN A 485 -31.52 9.01 -9.11
C GLN A 485 -30.26 8.71 -8.29
N THR A 486 -29.94 7.43 -8.08
CA THR A 486 -28.72 7.00 -7.37
C THR A 486 -27.45 7.50 -8.07
N TRP A 487 -27.36 7.40 -9.40
CA TRP A 487 -26.21 7.93 -10.15
C TRP A 487 -26.09 9.46 -10.07
N ARG A 488 -27.21 10.19 -10.15
CA ARG A 488 -27.21 11.66 -9.97
C ARG A 488 -26.69 12.04 -8.59
N ASP A 489 -27.16 11.36 -7.55
CA ASP A 489 -26.70 11.59 -6.19
C ASP A 489 -25.22 11.27 -6.02
N LEU A 490 -24.74 10.20 -6.68
CA LEU A 490 -23.33 9.79 -6.62
C LEU A 490 -22.46 10.84 -7.31
N VAL A 491 -22.81 11.21 -8.54
CA VAL A 491 -22.07 12.23 -9.31
C VAL A 491 -22.08 13.57 -8.58
N ASP A 492 -23.20 13.99 -8.01
CA ASP A 492 -23.31 15.23 -7.24
C ASP A 492 -22.47 15.17 -5.95
N ALA A 493 -22.47 14.04 -5.24
CA ALA A 493 -21.59 13.80 -4.09
C ALA A 493 -20.11 13.88 -4.48
N LYS A 494 -19.70 13.28 -5.60
CA LYS A 494 -18.30 13.34 -6.07
C LYS A 494 -17.89 14.72 -6.59
N ARG A 495 -18.77 15.44 -7.30
CA ARG A 495 -18.54 16.84 -7.72
C ARG A 495 -18.42 17.78 -6.53
N LYS A 496 -19.20 17.57 -5.47
CA LYS A 496 -19.15 18.41 -4.26
C LYS A 496 -17.97 18.06 -3.35
N ASN A 497 -17.26 16.95 -3.58
CA ASN A 497 -16.10 16.53 -2.80
C ASN A 497 -14.77 17.19 -3.23
N ASN A 498 -14.86 18.23 -4.06
CA ASN A 498 -13.84 18.99 -4.80
C ASN A 498 -12.60 19.55 -4.06
N LEU A 499 -11.89 18.84 -3.17
CA LEU A 499 -10.54 19.26 -2.73
C LEU A 499 -9.64 18.04 -2.46
N ARG A 500 -8.42 18.08 -3.01
CA ARG A 500 -7.28 17.17 -2.72
C ARG A 500 -7.16 16.91 -1.21
N TYR A 501 -6.92 15.66 -0.81
CA TYR A 501 -6.46 15.20 0.51
C TYR A 501 -6.64 16.22 1.66
N GLY A 502 -7.71 16.08 2.45
CA GLY A 502 -7.92 16.91 3.66
C GLY A 502 -8.29 18.38 3.40
N GLY A 503 -8.46 18.80 2.14
CA GLY A 503 -8.66 20.23 1.82
C GLY A 503 -10.02 20.83 2.20
N HIS A 504 -11.11 20.07 2.33
CA HIS A 504 -12.39 20.64 2.80
C HIS A 504 -12.34 21.06 4.26
N ASP A 505 -11.58 20.33 5.08
CA ASP A 505 -11.33 20.75 6.45
C ASP A 505 -10.51 22.05 6.47
N LEU A 506 -9.65 22.30 5.47
CA LEU A 506 -8.82 23.52 5.36
C LEU A 506 -9.48 24.68 4.61
N ALA A 507 -10.52 24.45 3.79
CA ALA A 507 -11.16 25.50 2.99
C ALA A 507 -11.77 26.59 3.87
N ALA A 508 -12.44 26.19 4.95
CA ALA A 508 -12.96 27.11 5.95
C ALA A 508 -11.83 27.92 6.60
N TYR A 509 -10.69 27.30 6.95
CA TYR A 509 -9.50 28.03 7.45
C TYR A 509 -8.95 29.02 6.42
N GLY A 510 -8.93 28.66 5.14
CA GLY A 510 -8.51 29.55 4.05
C GLY A 510 -9.39 30.80 3.93
N VAL A 511 -10.71 30.65 4.09
CA VAL A 511 -11.65 31.79 4.11
C VAL A 511 -11.41 32.67 5.33
N VAL A 512 -11.23 32.09 6.52
CA VAL A 512 -10.93 32.83 7.76
C VAL A 512 -9.60 33.59 7.62
N SER A 513 -8.55 32.92 7.13
CA SER A 513 -7.24 33.53 6.90
C SER A 513 -7.32 34.70 5.90
N SER A 514 -8.09 34.56 4.83
CA SER A 514 -8.35 35.63 3.85
C SER A 514 -9.08 36.82 4.47
N ALA A 515 -10.10 36.59 5.31
CA ALA A 515 -10.81 37.66 6.00
C ALA A 515 -9.89 38.44 6.94
N THR A 516 -9.02 37.74 7.68
CA THR A 516 -8.01 38.35 8.55
C THR A 516 -7.00 39.17 7.75
N ALA A 517 -6.50 38.62 6.63
CA ALA A 517 -5.49 39.29 5.78
C ALA A 517 -6.04 40.52 5.03
N SER A 518 -7.33 40.51 4.66
CA SER A 518 -7.97 41.61 3.91
C SER A 518 -8.52 42.74 4.80
N GLY A 519 -8.32 42.67 6.12
CA GLY A 519 -8.69 43.72 7.06
C GLY A 519 -10.15 43.69 7.52
N GLY A 520 -10.87 42.57 7.36
CA GLY A 520 -12.23 42.41 7.86
C GLY A 520 -13.09 41.41 7.09
N TRP A 521 -14.28 41.13 7.63
CA TRP A 521 -15.25 40.22 7.01
C TRP A 521 -16.08 40.92 5.92
N SER A 522 -16.59 40.14 4.96
CA SER A 522 -17.48 40.61 3.90
C SER A 522 -18.55 39.56 3.58
N GLU A 523 -19.59 39.92 2.82
CA GLU A 523 -20.61 38.96 2.35
C GLU A 523 -19.99 37.82 1.52
N TRP A 524 -18.93 38.11 0.77
CA TRP A 524 -18.21 37.08 0.02
C TRP A 524 -17.55 36.06 0.97
N HIS A 525 -16.88 36.54 2.04
CA HIS A 525 -16.29 35.66 3.04
C HIS A 525 -17.34 34.81 3.76
N MET A 526 -18.47 35.41 4.15
CA MET A 526 -19.57 34.68 4.80
C MET A 526 -20.17 33.60 3.90
N GLN A 527 -20.45 33.93 2.63
CA GLN A 527 -20.96 32.97 1.67
C GLN A 527 -19.98 31.81 1.45
N ARG A 528 -18.68 32.09 1.31
CA ARG A 528 -17.65 31.05 1.13
C ARG A 528 -17.49 30.18 2.37
N LEU A 529 -17.60 30.75 3.56
CA LEU A 529 -17.57 29.99 4.82
C LEU A 529 -18.76 29.02 4.92
N PHE A 530 -19.97 29.47 4.57
CA PHE A 530 -21.16 28.61 4.60
C PHE A 530 -21.08 27.49 3.57
N GLU A 531 -20.55 27.76 2.38
CA GLU A 531 -20.30 26.75 1.34
C GLU A 531 -19.25 25.73 1.80
N ALA A 532 -18.15 26.18 2.41
CA ALA A 532 -17.07 25.32 2.90
C ALA A 532 -17.50 24.43 4.08
N THR A 533 -18.41 24.92 4.91
CA THR A 533 -18.89 24.20 6.12
C THR A 533 -20.24 23.50 5.90
N ALA A 534 -20.75 23.46 4.67
CA ALA A 534 -22.04 22.84 4.38
C ALA A 534 -21.97 21.30 4.52
N PRO A 535 -22.90 20.67 5.26
CA PRO A 535 -23.02 19.23 5.29
C PRO A 535 -23.43 18.72 3.91
N ARG A 536 -22.92 17.55 3.53
CA ARG A 536 -23.10 16.99 2.18
C ARG A 536 -23.21 15.47 2.21
N LEU A 537 -23.81 14.91 1.16
CA LEU A 537 -23.82 13.47 0.96
C LEU A 537 -22.43 12.98 0.59
N ALA A 538 -22.01 11.91 1.24
CA ALA A 538 -20.85 11.12 0.91
C ALA A 538 -21.31 9.69 0.57
N VAL A 539 -20.57 9.07 -0.34
CA VAL A 539 -20.80 7.70 -0.78
C VAL A 539 -19.46 6.97 -0.79
N ARG A 540 -19.48 5.74 -0.28
CA ARG A 540 -18.36 4.82 -0.25
C ARG A 540 -18.82 3.42 -0.63
N ARG A 541 -17.89 2.52 -0.94
CA ARG A 541 -18.25 1.10 -1.10
C ARG A 541 -18.77 0.55 0.23
N SER A 542 -19.76 -0.34 0.14
CA SER A 542 -20.12 -1.19 1.26
C SER A 542 -18.95 -2.14 1.58
N TRP A 543 -18.88 -2.61 2.83
CA TRP A 543 -17.90 -3.62 3.25
C TRP A 543 -18.28 -5.00 2.69
N THR A 544 -18.35 -5.15 1.38
CA THR A 544 -18.67 -6.38 0.66
C THR A 544 -17.55 -6.76 -0.30
N ASP A 545 -17.51 -8.03 -0.69
CA ASP A 545 -16.62 -8.53 -1.75
C ASP A 545 -16.82 -7.79 -3.08
N VAL A 546 -15.86 -7.97 -4.00
CA VAL A 546 -15.98 -7.50 -5.38
C VAL A 546 -17.25 -8.11 -6.02
N PRO A 547 -18.17 -7.31 -6.59
CA PRO A 547 -19.42 -7.79 -7.15
C PRO A 547 -19.21 -8.46 -8.51
N ILE A 548 -18.78 -9.72 -8.49
CA ILE A 548 -18.60 -10.52 -9.71
C ILE A 548 -19.95 -10.98 -10.27
N ASP A 549 -20.97 -11.09 -9.42
CA ASP A 549 -22.34 -11.37 -9.86
C ASP A 549 -22.98 -10.11 -10.49
N PRO A 550 -23.33 -10.14 -11.79
CA PRO A 550 -23.97 -9.02 -12.46
C PRO A 550 -25.40 -8.72 -11.95
N THR A 551 -25.99 -9.62 -11.14
CA THR A 551 -27.33 -9.47 -10.55
C THR A 551 -27.34 -8.93 -9.13
N ALA A 552 -26.17 -8.60 -8.57
CA ALA A 552 -26.05 -8.05 -7.23
C ALA A 552 -26.86 -6.74 -7.06
N SER A 553 -27.67 -6.67 -6.00
CA SER A 553 -28.42 -5.45 -5.69
C SER A 553 -27.49 -4.30 -5.33
N ILE A 554 -27.65 -3.17 -6.01
CA ILE A 554 -26.84 -1.96 -5.84
C ILE A 554 -26.92 -1.42 -4.41
N ASP A 555 -28.08 -1.53 -3.75
CA ASP A 555 -28.28 -1.06 -2.38
C ASP A 555 -27.36 -1.77 -1.37
N ASN A 556 -26.84 -2.96 -1.71
CA ASN A 556 -25.89 -3.70 -0.88
C ASN A 556 -24.43 -3.39 -1.23
N LEU A 557 -24.15 -2.68 -2.33
CA LEU A 557 -22.79 -2.44 -2.85
C LEU A 557 -22.24 -1.06 -2.47
N ILE A 558 -23.10 -0.09 -2.17
CA ILE A 558 -22.71 1.27 -1.80
C ILE A 558 -23.32 1.65 -0.45
N ALA A 559 -22.57 2.43 0.34
CA ALA A 559 -23.01 2.96 1.61
C ALA A 559 -23.04 4.49 1.54
N TRP A 560 -24.17 5.05 1.96
CA TRP A 560 -24.38 6.50 2.03
C TRP A 560 -24.20 7.02 3.46
N GLU A 561 -23.56 8.16 3.59
CA GLU A 561 -23.42 8.89 4.86
C GLU A 561 -23.50 10.40 4.63
N VAL A 562 -23.77 11.16 5.70
CA VAL A 562 -23.65 12.62 5.67
C VAL A 562 -22.27 12.97 6.19
N HIS A 563 -21.47 13.60 5.34
CA HIS A 563 -20.17 14.13 5.73
C HIS A 563 -20.33 15.53 6.31
N TYR A 564 -19.77 15.74 7.50
CA TYR A 564 -19.74 17.02 8.22
C TYR A 564 -18.31 17.59 8.16
N PRO A 565 -18.07 18.68 7.42
CA PRO A 565 -16.74 19.30 7.36
C PRO A 565 -16.26 19.80 8.72
N THR A 566 -14.94 19.83 8.92
CA THR A 566 -14.34 20.41 10.13
C THR A 566 -14.60 21.90 10.19
N TYR A 567 -15.05 22.34 11.37
CA TYR A 567 -15.37 23.73 11.63
C TYR A 567 -14.18 24.39 12.37
N PRO A 568 -13.51 25.40 11.79
CA PRO A 568 -12.41 26.06 12.48
C PRO A 568 -12.93 26.84 13.69
N GLU A 569 -12.07 27.08 14.67
CA GLU A 569 -12.36 28.12 15.68
C GLU A 569 -12.31 29.49 15.00
N ILE A 570 -13.41 30.25 15.06
CA ILE A 570 -13.54 31.54 14.39
C ILE A 570 -14.03 32.62 15.36
N GLU A 571 -13.32 33.74 15.39
CA GLU A 571 -13.81 34.98 15.96
C GLU A 571 -14.55 35.80 14.88
N ILE A 572 -15.87 35.83 14.96
CA ILE A 572 -16.73 36.62 14.08
C ILE A 572 -16.99 38.00 14.72
N PRO A 573 -16.70 39.11 14.03
CA PRO A 573 -17.03 40.45 14.53
C PRO A 573 -18.53 40.64 14.74
N ASP A 574 -18.88 41.47 15.72
CA ASP A 574 -20.27 41.64 16.18
C ASP A 574 -21.26 42.03 15.06
N GLU A 575 -20.84 42.90 14.14
CA GLU A 575 -21.65 43.36 13.00
C GLU A 575 -22.04 42.22 12.02
N TRP A 576 -21.30 41.12 12.05
CA TRP A 576 -21.50 39.96 11.17
C TRP A 576 -22.17 38.77 11.88
N LEU A 577 -22.37 38.83 13.21
CA LEU A 577 -22.95 37.74 14.01
C LEU A 577 -24.33 37.30 13.51
N ARG A 578 -25.19 38.24 13.11
CA ARG A 578 -26.53 37.90 12.59
C ARG A 578 -26.44 37.06 11.31
N ARG A 579 -25.60 37.47 10.36
CA ARG A 579 -25.38 36.75 9.09
C ARG A 579 -24.80 35.37 9.36
N TYR A 580 -23.87 35.28 10.32
CA TYR A 580 -23.26 34.03 10.74
C TYR A 580 -24.26 33.03 11.34
N VAL A 581 -25.14 33.50 12.24
CA VAL A 581 -26.25 32.70 12.81
C VAL A 581 -27.19 32.18 11.70
N GLU A 582 -27.51 33.02 10.72
CA GLU A 582 -28.34 32.63 9.57
C GLU A 582 -27.71 31.48 8.76
N GLY A 583 -26.40 31.56 8.48
CA GLY A 583 -25.67 30.52 7.77
C GLY A 583 -25.59 29.21 8.56
N LEU A 584 -25.28 29.26 9.85
CA LEU A 584 -25.28 28.09 10.73
C LEU A 584 -26.65 27.41 10.79
N ARG A 585 -27.73 28.18 10.93
CA ARG A 585 -29.11 27.67 10.89
C ARG A 585 -29.41 26.97 9.56
N SER A 586 -28.94 27.54 8.45
CA SER A 586 -29.16 26.98 7.11
C SER A 586 -28.40 25.67 6.93
N ASN A 587 -27.13 25.60 7.34
CA ASN A 587 -26.33 24.38 7.28
C ASN A 587 -26.90 23.28 8.19
N LEU A 588 -27.36 23.62 9.40
CA LEU A 588 -28.00 22.63 10.28
C LEU A 588 -29.34 22.10 9.70
N THR A 589 -30.10 22.96 9.02
CA THR A 589 -31.32 22.55 8.32
C THR A 589 -31.01 21.60 7.18
N LEU A 590 -29.95 21.87 6.42
CA LEU A 590 -29.45 20.97 5.38
C LEU A 590 -29.01 19.63 5.97
N ALA A 591 -28.26 19.62 7.08
CA ALA A 591 -27.83 18.39 7.77
C ALA A 591 -29.01 17.48 8.11
N VAL A 592 -30.02 18.02 8.79
CA VAL A 592 -31.21 17.24 9.19
C VAL A 592 -31.97 16.73 7.96
N ALA A 593 -32.08 17.54 6.89
CA ALA A 593 -32.72 17.11 5.65
C ALA A 593 -31.96 15.97 4.96
N LEU A 594 -30.62 16.01 4.93
CA LEU A 594 -29.79 14.95 4.37
C LEU A 594 -29.89 13.65 5.19
N GLU A 595 -29.84 13.74 6.52
CA GLU A 595 -29.98 12.56 7.40
C GLU A 595 -31.36 11.89 7.25
N THR A 596 -32.42 12.69 7.19
CA THR A 596 -33.80 12.20 6.98
C THR A 596 -33.98 11.60 5.58
N ARG A 597 -33.23 12.07 4.59
CA ARG A 597 -33.25 11.51 3.24
C ARG A 597 -32.61 10.12 3.19
N LEU A 598 -31.54 9.90 3.94
CA LEU A 598 -30.80 8.63 3.94
C LEU A 598 -31.46 7.55 4.80
N ARG A 599 -32.14 7.94 5.89
CA ARG A 599 -32.64 7.02 6.91
C ARG A 599 -34.10 7.31 7.23
N SER A 600 -34.91 6.26 7.35
CA SER A 600 -36.28 6.38 7.84
C SER A 600 -36.35 6.90 9.28
N GLU A 601 -35.34 6.56 10.09
CA GLU A 601 -35.18 7.02 11.48
C GLU A 601 -33.74 7.54 11.67
N PRO A 602 -33.49 8.86 11.46
CA PRO A 602 -32.17 9.45 11.65
C PRO A 602 -31.82 9.52 13.14
N TYR A 603 -30.65 8.97 13.50
CA TYR A 603 -30.12 9.02 14.86
C TYR A 603 -29.10 10.16 14.97
N PHE A 604 -29.38 11.14 15.83
CA PHE A 604 -28.50 12.28 16.08
C PHE A 604 -27.82 12.09 17.45
N MET A 605 -26.49 12.09 17.49
CA MET A 605 -25.71 11.99 18.73
C MET A 605 -25.76 13.34 19.49
N LEU A 606 -26.85 13.61 20.21
CA LEU A 606 -27.09 14.90 20.87
C LEU A 606 -26.21 15.08 22.12
N ARG A 607 -25.63 16.27 22.27
CA ARG A 607 -24.89 16.70 23.47
C ARG A 607 -25.62 17.85 24.14
N PRO A 608 -25.82 17.86 25.47
CA PRO A 608 -26.45 18.97 26.19
C PRO A 608 -25.75 20.31 25.95
N PHE A 609 -26.47 21.44 25.92
CA PHE A 609 -25.87 22.76 25.63
C PHE A 609 -25.28 23.48 26.86
N GLU A 610 -25.57 22.99 28.06
CA GLU A 610 -25.11 23.57 29.33
C GLU A 610 -24.08 22.64 30.01
N PRO A 611 -22.82 23.08 30.20
CA PRO A 611 -21.73 22.25 30.75
C PRO A 611 -21.98 21.82 32.19
N ASN A 612 -21.42 20.67 32.61
CA ASN A 612 -21.33 20.31 34.03
C ASN A 612 -20.03 20.91 34.56
N GLY A 613 -19.92 21.35 35.80
CA GLY A 613 -18.71 22.00 36.31
C GLY A 613 -17.44 21.13 36.42
N GLY A 614 -17.25 20.11 35.58
CA GLY A 614 -16.04 19.30 35.44
C GLY A 614 -15.38 19.49 34.06
N ASP A 615 -14.16 18.98 33.89
CA ASP A 615 -13.40 19.04 32.63
C ASP A 615 -14.14 18.25 31.52
N ASP A 616 -15.05 18.93 30.84
CA ASP A 616 -15.86 18.44 29.71
C ASP A 616 -15.04 18.44 28.39
N GLU A 617 -13.76 18.05 28.44
CA GLU A 617 -12.91 17.85 27.25
C GLU A 617 -12.88 16.38 26.84
N HIS A 618 -13.95 15.90 26.22
CA HIS A 618 -13.87 14.71 25.38
C HIS A 618 -14.08 15.14 23.93
N ASP A 619 -12.96 15.36 23.25
CA ASP A 619 -12.91 15.62 21.81
C ASP A 619 -13.13 14.29 21.08
N PHE A 620 -14.39 14.07 20.65
CA PHE A 620 -14.72 12.96 19.79
C PHE A 620 -14.35 13.38 18.39
N GLY A 621 -13.18 12.97 17.91
CA GLY A 621 -12.59 13.40 16.64
C GLY A 621 -13.37 13.08 15.34
N ILE A 622 -14.70 13.24 15.33
CA ILE A 622 -15.60 13.14 14.18
C ILE A 622 -16.72 14.18 14.34
N ASN A 623 -16.81 15.14 13.42
CA ASN A 623 -17.88 16.15 13.40
C ASN A 623 -19.25 15.53 13.06
N HIS A 624 -20.32 15.96 13.74
CA HIS A 624 -21.70 15.54 13.55
C HIS A 624 -22.67 16.74 13.58
N ALA A 625 -23.95 16.53 13.24
CA ALA A 625 -24.97 17.59 13.27
C ALA A 625 -25.15 18.23 14.66
N SER A 626 -24.79 17.53 15.74
CA SER A 626 -24.77 18.04 17.11
C SER A 626 -23.75 19.17 17.30
N ASP A 627 -22.56 19.06 16.69
CA ASP A 627 -21.53 20.11 16.71
C ASP A 627 -22.03 21.41 16.07
N PHE A 628 -22.72 21.31 14.94
CA PHE A 628 -23.38 22.45 14.29
C PHE A 628 -24.43 23.13 15.18
N ALA A 629 -25.18 22.34 15.94
CA ALA A 629 -26.14 22.88 16.89
C ALA A 629 -25.43 23.64 18.04
N HIS A 630 -24.28 23.16 18.50
CA HIS A 630 -23.44 23.83 19.49
C HIS A 630 -22.84 25.13 18.96
N TYR A 631 -22.31 25.15 17.73
CA TYR A 631 -21.84 26.39 17.10
C TYR A 631 -22.96 27.42 16.95
N LEU A 632 -24.17 26.98 16.57
CA LEU A 632 -25.34 27.85 16.47
C LEU A 632 -25.75 28.42 17.83
N VAL A 633 -25.76 27.60 18.89
CA VAL A 633 -26.06 28.07 20.25
C VAL A 633 -25.00 29.04 20.76
N GLY A 634 -23.72 28.77 20.53
CA GLY A 634 -22.62 29.68 20.86
C GLY A 634 -22.75 31.03 20.15
N ALA A 635 -23.06 31.02 18.85
CA ALA A 635 -23.29 32.23 18.06
C ALA A 635 -24.54 33.00 18.52
N LEU A 636 -25.64 32.30 18.86
CA LEU A 636 -26.85 32.90 19.41
C LEU A 636 -26.60 33.53 20.78
N ARG A 637 -25.80 32.91 21.66
CA ARG A 637 -25.40 33.50 22.96
C ARG A 637 -24.62 34.81 22.76
N LYS A 638 -23.68 34.86 21.81
CA LYS A 638 -22.94 36.09 21.44
C LYS A 638 -23.90 37.15 20.88
N LEU A 639 -24.78 36.77 19.96
CA LEU A 639 -25.78 37.69 19.38
C LEU A 639 -26.78 38.19 20.43
N MET A 640 -27.18 37.38 21.40
CA MET A 640 -28.02 37.80 22.52
C MET A 640 -27.37 38.89 23.38
N ALA A 641 -26.05 38.85 23.55
CA ALA A 641 -25.32 39.87 24.31
C ALA A 641 -25.16 41.18 23.51
N PHE A 642 -24.99 41.08 22.19
CA PHE A 642 -24.77 42.22 21.29
C PHE A 642 -26.08 42.89 20.79
N ASP A 643 -27.01 42.10 20.23
CA ASP A 643 -28.31 42.53 19.70
C ASP A 643 -29.42 41.52 20.09
N PRO A 644 -30.07 41.70 21.25
CA PRO A 644 -31.13 40.82 21.73
C PRO A 644 -32.34 40.73 20.80
N GLN A 645 -32.64 41.81 20.05
CA GLN A 645 -33.79 41.85 19.15
C GLN A 645 -33.51 41.00 17.91
N ALA A 646 -32.31 41.07 17.33
CA ALA A 646 -31.88 40.21 16.25
C ALA A 646 -31.82 38.73 16.69
N ALA A 647 -31.27 38.45 17.88
CA ALA A 647 -31.23 37.08 18.41
C ALA A 647 -32.64 36.47 18.57
N THR A 648 -33.61 37.26 19.05
CA THR A 648 -35.02 36.86 19.16
C THR A 648 -35.64 36.59 17.79
N ALA A 649 -35.32 37.41 16.79
CA ALA A 649 -35.81 37.22 15.43
C ALA A 649 -35.27 35.91 14.82
N GLU A 650 -33.98 35.63 14.96
CA GLU A 650 -33.37 34.38 14.47
C GLU A 650 -33.89 33.14 15.22
N ALA A 651 -34.08 33.22 16.54
CA ALA A 651 -34.64 32.12 17.32
C ALA A 651 -36.08 31.74 16.87
N LYS A 652 -36.86 32.69 16.37
CA LYS A 652 -38.19 32.44 15.82
C LYS A 652 -38.14 31.70 14.48
N LEU A 653 -37.08 31.90 13.69
CA LEU A 653 -36.86 31.27 12.38
C LEU A 653 -36.37 29.82 12.46
N LEU A 654 -36.02 29.30 13.65
CA LEU A 654 -35.68 27.90 13.82
C LEU A 654 -36.80 26.98 13.30
N PRO A 655 -36.51 25.79 12.76
CA PRO A 655 -37.54 24.83 12.42
C PRO A 655 -38.42 24.42 13.62
N ARG A 656 -39.57 23.79 13.32
CA ARG A 656 -40.43 23.18 14.35
C ARG A 656 -39.70 21.98 14.99
N PRO A 657 -40.06 21.57 16.22
CA PRO A 657 -39.49 20.39 16.88
C PRO A 657 -39.96 19.10 16.20
N SER A 658 -39.50 18.85 14.98
CA SER A 658 -39.81 17.67 14.16
C SER A 658 -38.68 16.64 14.15
N SER A 659 -37.50 17.00 14.65
CA SER A 659 -36.36 16.11 14.84
C SER A 659 -35.77 16.32 16.24
N PRO A 660 -35.04 15.34 16.80
CA PRO A 660 -34.41 15.47 18.12
C PRO A 660 -33.52 16.72 18.25
N ILE A 661 -32.71 17.05 17.22
CA ILE A 661 -31.88 18.28 17.20
C ILE A 661 -32.72 19.55 17.33
N PHE A 662 -33.78 19.70 16.53
CA PHE A 662 -34.60 20.91 16.59
C PHE A 662 -35.46 20.96 17.85
N SER A 663 -35.84 19.82 18.39
CA SER A 663 -36.44 19.71 19.72
C SER A 663 -35.48 20.24 20.79
N GLN A 664 -34.22 19.81 20.78
CA GLN A 664 -33.18 20.29 21.71
C GLN A 664 -32.96 21.80 21.63
N LEU A 665 -32.78 22.33 20.42
CA LEU A 665 -32.58 23.77 20.20
C LEU A 665 -33.79 24.59 20.67
N ARG A 666 -35.01 24.14 20.37
CA ARG A 666 -36.24 24.82 20.82
C ARG A 666 -36.39 24.77 22.33
N ILE A 667 -36.03 23.65 22.96
CA ILE A 667 -36.00 23.49 24.42
C ILE A 667 -35.03 24.51 25.04
N TRP A 668 -33.82 24.61 24.51
CA TRP A 668 -32.83 25.59 24.96
C TRP A 668 -33.34 27.03 24.80
N VAL A 669 -33.89 27.39 23.63
CA VAL A 669 -34.51 28.71 23.39
C VAL A 669 -35.64 29.02 24.38
N ALA A 670 -36.47 28.03 24.72
CA ALA A 670 -37.51 28.18 25.74
C ALA A 670 -36.94 28.44 27.13
N GLY A 671 -35.76 27.91 27.45
CA GLY A 671 -35.03 28.18 28.68
C GLY A 671 -34.52 29.62 28.80
N GLN A 672 -34.29 30.32 27.68
CA GLN A 672 -33.72 31.66 27.65
C GLN A 672 -34.80 32.77 27.73
N PRO A 673 -34.88 33.56 28.82
CA PRO A 673 -35.90 34.61 28.96
C PRO A 673 -35.79 35.74 27.93
N THR A 674 -34.58 35.97 27.39
CA THR A 674 -34.29 36.96 26.36
C THR A 674 -34.80 36.55 24.98
N LEU A 675 -34.84 35.26 24.66
CA LEU A 675 -35.25 34.75 23.34
C LEU A 675 -36.72 34.36 23.26
N SER A 676 -37.38 34.09 24.40
CA SER A 676 -38.77 33.62 24.43
C SER A 676 -39.55 34.12 25.64
N THR A 677 -40.82 34.42 25.42
CA THR A 677 -41.76 34.78 26.50
C THR A 677 -42.16 33.56 27.33
N ALA A 678 -42.60 33.79 28.58
CA ALA A 678 -43.05 32.70 29.46
C ALA A 678 -44.22 31.90 28.85
N ARG A 679 -45.07 32.58 28.08
CA ARG A 679 -46.18 31.97 27.34
C ARG A 679 -45.69 31.06 26.20
N GLU A 680 -44.65 31.45 25.49
CA GLU A 680 -44.05 30.63 24.42
C GLU A 680 -43.33 29.41 24.99
N ALA A 681 -42.56 29.57 26.07
CA ALA A 681 -41.92 28.46 26.77
C ALA A 681 -42.97 27.47 27.32
N ALA A 682 -44.02 27.97 27.97
CA ALA A 682 -45.15 27.16 28.42
C ALA A 682 -45.85 26.41 27.28
N ALA A 683 -45.96 27.03 26.09
CA ALA A 683 -46.55 26.39 24.93
C ALA A 683 -45.66 25.26 24.40
N LEU A 684 -44.34 25.43 24.36
CA LEU A 684 -43.39 24.40 23.96
C LEU A 684 -43.43 23.19 24.91
N PHE A 685 -43.25 23.39 26.22
CA PHE A 685 -43.23 22.29 27.19
C PHE A 685 -44.52 21.46 27.18
N ARG A 686 -45.66 22.10 26.87
CA ARG A 686 -46.95 21.43 26.71
C ARG A 686 -47.12 20.77 25.34
N GLY A 687 -46.50 21.34 24.31
CA GLY A 687 -46.70 21.01 22.90
C GLY A 687 -45.71 20.00 22.33
N LEU A 688 -44.56 19.75 22.98
CA LEU A 688 -43.67 18.64 22.63
C LEU A 688 -44.46 17.32 22.61
N ASP A 689 -44.24 16.47 21.64
CA ASP A 689 -44.85 15.14 21.64
C ASP A 689 -44.32 14.28 22.81
N ALA A 690 -44.92 13.11 23.00
CA ALA A 690 -44.61 12.26 24.14
C ALA A 690 -43.25 11.55 24.00
N GLU A 691 -42.71 11.45 22.79
CA GLU A 691 -41.43 10.80 22.53
C GLU A 691 -40.28 11.75 22.86
N HIS A 692 -40.23 12.94 22.22
CA HIS A 692 -39.21 13.95 22.49
C HIS A 692 -39.27 14.48 23.93
N PHE A 693 -40.45 14.56 24.55
CA PHE A 693 -40.56 14.99 25.95
C PHE A 693 -39.96 13.98 26.93
N TRP A 694 -39.93 12.69 26.59
CA TRP A 694 -39.38 11.61 27.41
C TRP A 694 -38.07 11.03 26.84
N ASP A 695 -37.52 11.69 25.84
CA ASP A 695 -36.24 11.34 25.24
C ASP A 695 -35.14 11.57 26.28
N SER A 696 -34.30 10.56 26.49
CA SER A 696 -33.19 10.64 27.43
C SER A 696 -32.12 11.63 26.97
N ASP A 697 -31.95 11.80 25.66
CA ASP A 697 -30.91 12.66 25.10
C ASP A 697 -31.29 14.15 25.22
N LEU A 698 -32.58 14.44 25.36
CA LEU A 698 -33.13 15.79 25.59
C LEU A 698 -33.37 16.11 27.07
N GLU A 699 -33.25 15.14 27.96
CA GLU A 699 -33.71 15.25 29.35
C GLU A 699 -33.04 16.41 30.10
N ARG A 700 -31.71 16.54 29.97
CA ARG A 700 -30.95 17.56 30.69
C ARG A 700 -31.32 18.98 30.26
N ASP A 701 -31.36 19.25 28.95
CA ASP A 701 -31.77 20.56 28.43
C ASP A 701 -33.25 20.85 28.77
N LEU A 702 -34.12 19.84 28.72
CA LEU A 702 -35.54 19.99 29.03
C LEU A 702 -35.78 20.36 30.49
N LEU A 703 -35.18 19.61 31.41
CA LEU A 703 -35.29 19.86 32.84
C LEU A 703 -34.63 21.19 33.21
N GLY A 704 -33.46 21.50 32.63
CA GLY A 704 -32.79 22.79 32.77
C GLY A 704 -33.66 23.96 32.32
N ALA A 705 -34.26 23.88 31.13
CA ALA A 705 -35.16 24.91 30.60
C ALA A 705 -36.43 25.07 31.46
N ILE A 706 -37.01 23.96 31.94
CA ILE A 706 -38.16 23.99 32.84
C ILE A 706 -37.80 24.69 34.15
N LYS A 707 -36.65 24.35 34.77
CA LYS A 707 -36.15 24.98 35.99
C LYS A 707 -35.94 26.49 35.80
N ALA A 708 -35.26 26.87 34.71
CA ALA A 708 -34.97 28.27 34.39
C ALA A 708 -36.24 29.12 34.25
N ARG A 709 -37.33 28.55 33.72
CA ARG A 709 -38.61 29.27 33.51
C ARG A 709 -39.65 29.03 34.58
N TRP A 710 -39.43 28.13 35.54
CA TRP A 710 -40.48 27.62 36.42
C TRP A 710 -41.26 28.73 37.12
N ASN A 711 -40.55 29.73 37.64
CA ASN A 711 -41.13 30.86 38.37
C ASN A 711 -41.92 31.82 37.46
N ASP A 712 -41.64 31.85 36.16
CA ASP A 712 -42.36 32.65 35.17
C ASP A 712 -43.64 31.97 34.67
N LEU A 713 -43.76 30.65 34.83
CA LEU A 713 -44.92 29.90 34.35
C LEU A 713 -46.14 30.14 35.23
N ALA A 714 -47.32 30.28 34.60
CA ALA A 714 -48.58 30.29 35.33
C ALA A 714 -48.85 28.92 36.00
N ASP A 715 -49.54 28.93 37.14
CA ASP A 715 -49.88 27.72 37.91
C ASP A 715 -50.56 26.63 37.05
N ARG A 716 -51.46 27.04 36.15
CA ARG A 716 -52.11 26.13 35.20
C ARG A 716 -51.11 25.39 34.29
N ASP A 717 -50.03 26.04 33.88
CA ASP A 717 -49.02 25.45 33.00
C ASP A 717 -48.03 24.59 33.78
N ARG A 718 -47.61 24.99 34.99
CA ARG A 718 -46.86 24.13 35.93
C ARG A 718 -47.60 22.82 36.19
N ALA A 719 -48.89 22.90 36.51
CA ALA A 719 -49.73 21.71 36.73
C ALA A 719 -49.79 20.78 35.52
N LYS A 720 -49.76 21.32 34.28
CA LYS A 720 -49.75 20.50 33.06
C LYS A 720 -48.41 19.82 32.82
N VAL A 721 -47.29 20.47 33.13
CA VAL A 721 -45.95 19.84 33.05
C VAL A 721 -45.86 18.69 34.06
N VAL A 722 -46.28 18.91 35.31
CA VAL A 722 -46.32 17.85 36.33
C VAL A 722 -47.24 16.70 35.89
N LYS A 723 -48.43 16.99 35.34
CA LYS A 723 -49.32 15.94 34.78
C LYS A 723 -48.67 15.16 33.64
N ARG A 724 -47.80 15.78 32.83
CA ARG A 724 -47.02 15.06 31.80
C ARG A 724 -45.96 14.15 32.41
N PHE A 725 -45.28 14.58 33.48
CA PHE A 725 -44.39 13.70 34.25
C PHE A 725 -45.15 12.50 34.81
N LEU A 726 -46.30 12.72 35.45
CA LEU A 726 -47.16 11.66 35.99
C LEU A 726 -47.69 10.70 34.92
N LYS A 727 -47.91 11.19 33.69
CA LYS A 727 -48.34 10.34 32.57
C LYS A 727 -47.25 9.35 32.16
N GLY A 728 -45.97 9.64 32.37
CA GLY A 728 -44.87 8.75 31.98
C GLY A 728 -44.68 8.59 30.47
N ARG A 729 -43.58 7.95 30.06
CA ARG A 729 -43.26 7.66 28.65
C ARG A 729 -44.33 6.77 27.99
N PRO A 730 -44.67 6.95 26.70
CA PRO A 730 -45.54 6.04 25.96
C PRO A 730 -44.87 4.67 25.73
N SER A 731 -45.68 3.61 25.59
CA SER A 731 -45.17 2.27 25.23
C SER A 731 -44.81 2.21 23.77
N TRP A 732 -43.77 1.46 23.42
CA TRP A 732 -43.37 1.14 22.05
C TRP A 732 -43.58 -0.34 21.73
N GLU A 733 -43.52 -0.70 20.46
CA GLU A 733 -43.81 -2.04 19.97
C GLU A 733 -42.74 -3.06 20.44
N GLY A 734 -43.17 -4.28 20.77
CA GLY A 734 -42.26 -5.35 21.19
C GLY A 734 -41.77 -5.34 22.65
N VAL A 735 -42.12 -4.34 23.46
CA VAL A 735 -41.67 -4.28 24.87
C VAL A 735 -42.55 -5.11 25.82
N ASN A 736 -41.91 -5.84 26.74
CA ASN A 736 -42.62 -6.58 27.80
C ASN A 736 -43.41 -5.60 28.70
N ARG A 737 -44.71 -5.86 28.90
CA ARG A 737 -45.59 -4.97 29.69
C ARG A 737 -45.13 -4.79 31.14
N HIS A 738 -44.56 -5.80 31.76
CA HIS A 738 -44.07 -5.75 33.15
C HIS A 738 -42.80 -4.90 33.23
N ASP A 739 -41.83 -5.14 32.35
CA ASP A 739 -40.57 -4.42 32.33
C ASP A 739 -40.74 -2.96 31.92
N PHE A 740 -41.62 -2.70 30.94
CA PHE A 740 -42.01 -1.35 30.57
C PHE A 740 -42.70 -0.61 31.70
N ARG A 741 -43.54 -1.29 32.51
CA ARG A 741 -44.16 -0.67 33.69
C ARG A 741 -43.11 -0.25 34.71
N ARG A 742 -42.11 -1.10 34.99
CA ARG A 742 -41.00 -0.74 35.89
C ARG A 742 -40.19 0.42 35.32
N TYR A 743 -39.77 0.35 34.06
CA TYR A 743 -39.01 1.41 33.38
C TYR A 743 -39.75 2.77 33.38
N ARG A 744 -41.05 2.78 33.01
CA ARG A 744 -41.89 3.99 33.05
C ARG A 744 -42.03 4.55 34.47
N THR A 745 -42.15 3.67 35.47
CA THR A 745 -42.26 4.07 36.89
C THR A 745 -40.96 4.72 37.35
N ALA A 746 -39.80 4.12 37.02
CA ALA A 746 -38.48 4.66 37.36
C ALA A 746 -38.26 6.05 36.74
N GLY A 747 -38.48 6.21 35.43
CA GLY A 747 -38.32 7.51 34.77
C GLY A 747 -39.28 8.59 35.31
N THR A 748 -40.52 8.22 35.65
CA THR A 748 -41.47 9.13 36.30
C THR A 748 -40.98 9.54 37.69
N LEU A 749 -40.50 8.58 38.46
CA LEU A 749 -40.00 8.79 39.82
C LEU A 749 -38.74 9.67 39.82
N ASN A 750 -37.82 9.48 38.88
CA ASN A 750 -36.63 10.32 38.71
C ASN A 750 -36.98 11.79 38.49
N ARG A 751 -37.93 12.08 37.58
CA ARG A 751 -38.33 13.47 37.28
C ARG A 751 -39.13 14.14 38.39
N LEU A 752 -39.96 13.38 39.12
CA LEU A 752 -40.65 13.89 40.31
C LEU A 752 -39.66 14.15 41.46
N TYR A 753 -38.70 13.26 41.66
CA TYR A 753 -37.62 13.43 42.63
C TYR A 753 -36.78 14.67 42.30
N TRP A 754 -36.38 14.83 41.04
CA TRP A 754 -35.70 16.03 40.55
C TRP A 754 -36.50 17.31 40.89
N LEU A 755 -37.81 17.33 40.58
CA LEU A 755 -38.66 18.49 40.84
C LEU A 755 -38.72 18.83 42.34
N HIS A 756 -38.79 17.81 43.20
CA HIS A 756 -38.78 17.96 44.65
C HIS A 756 -37.40 18.47 45.15
N ARG A 757 -36.30 17.90 44.66
CA ARG A 757 -34.92 18.26 45.01
C ARG A 757 -34.60 19.72 44.68
N GLU A 758 -35.02 20.17 43.51
CA GLU A 758 -34.80 21.54 43.04
C GLU A 758 -35.70 22.58 43.74
N GLY A 759 -36.57 22.17 44.66
CA GLY A 759 -37.45 23.08 45.41
C GLY A 759 -38.52 23.75 44.55
N LEU A 760 -38.88 23.17 43.41
CA LEU A 760 -39.81 23.77 42.44
C LEU A 760 -41.25 23.62 42.94
N ALA A 761 -41.82 24.71 43.48
CA ALA A 761 -43.16 24.72 44.05
C ALA A 761 -44.22 24.29 43.03
N THR A 762 -45.08 23.33 43.42
CA THR A 762 -46.19 22.84 42.61
C THR A 762 -47.51 23.47 43.03
N THR A 763 -48.52 23.33 42.18
CA THR A 763 -49.88 23.80 42.49
C THR A 763 -50.51 22.97 43.60
N ALA A 764 -51.39 23.58 44.41
CA ALA A 764 -52.09 22.93 45.53
C ALA A 764 -52.85 21.64 45.15
N ASP A 765 -53.14 21.43 43.86
CA ASP A 765 -53.87 20.27 43.34
C ASP A 765 -53.03 18.99 43.15
N ILE A 766 -51.69 19.03 43.29
CA ILE A 766 -50.83 17.85 43.07
C ILE A 766 -49.78 17.74 44.18
N ASP A 767 -49.95 16.75 45.07
CA ASP A 767 -48.96 16.40 46.09
C ASP A 767 -47.86 15.49 45.51
N VAL A 768 -46.76 16.10 45.08
CA VAL A 768 -45.59 15.39 44.53
C VAL A 768 -44.96 14.44 45.55
N GLY A 769 -44.96 14.81 46.83
CA GLY A 769 -44.39 13.98 47.90
C GLY A 769 -45.19 12.68 48.06
N ALA A 770 -46.52 12.78 48.11
CA ALA A 770 -47.40 11.62 48.18
C ALA A 770 -47.25 10.70 46.96
N GLU A 771 -47.07 11.25 45.75
CA GLU A 771 -46.89 10.43 44.55
C GLU A 771 -45.50 9.77 44.49
N ILE A 772 -44.43 10.43 44.93
CA ILE A 772 -43.11 9.80 45.11
C ILE A 772 -43.24 8.60 46.06
N THR A 773 -43.91 8.78 47.20
CA THR A 773 -44.16 7.68 48.16
C THR A 773 -44.94 6.54 47.50
N ARG A 774 -45.99 6.85 46.74
CA ARG A 774 -46.80 5.86 46.03
C ARG A 774 -46.00 5.07 45.00
N LEU A 775 -45.19 5.73 44.17
CA LEU A 775 -44.41 5.09 43.11
C LEU A 775 -43.25 4.27 43.68
N ARG A 776 -42.66 4.67 44.82
CA ARG A 776 -41.66 3.87 45.55
C ARG A 776 -42.23 2.54 46.06
N LEU A 777 -43.52 2.45 46.39
CA LEU A 777 -44.16 1.18 46.74
C LEU A 777 -44.24 0.21 45.54
N ILE A 778 -44.19 0.73 44.31
CA ILE A 778 -44.20 -0.07 43.07
C ILE A 778 -42.77 -0.48 42.67
N LEU A 779 -41.76 0.33 42.99
CA LEU A 779 -40.36 0.12 42.65
C LEU A 779 -39.49 0.28 43.91
N SER A 780 -39.54 -0.74 44.78
CA SER A 780 -38.91 -0.71 46.12
C SER A 780 -37.39 -0.72 46.10
N ASP A 781 -36.79 -1.05 44.96
CA ASP A 781 -35.34 -1.05 44.71
C ASP A 781 -34.81 0.30 44.18
N TRP A 782 -35.67 1.30 43.97
CA TRP A 782 -35.27 2.64 43.58
C TRP A 782 -34.66 3.42 44.75
N THR A 783 -33.55 4.13 44.51
CA THR A 783 -32.87 4.97 45.52
C THR A 783 -32.71 6.42 45.03
N PRO A 784 -32.75 7.42 45.95
CA PRO A 784 -32.45 8.82 45.63
C PRO A 784 -31.08 9.01 44.98
N GLU A 785 -30.06 8.32 45.49
CA GLU A 785 -28.69 8.39 45.00
C GLU A 785 -28.55 7.79 43.59
N GLY A 786 -29.32 6.73 43.29
CA GLY A 786 -29.38 6.13 41.95
C GLY A 786 -30.07 7.03 40.93
N ALA A 787 -31.13 7.73 41.34
CA ALA A 787 -31.79 8.72 40.51
C ALA A 787 -30.89 9.94 40.23
N GLU A 788 -30.13 10.37 41.24
CA GLU A 788 -29.15 11.47 41.11
C GLU A 788 -28.04 11.08 40.14
N ALA A 789 -27.46 9.89 40.31
CA ALA A 789 -26.49 9.34 39.37
C ALA A 789 -27.06 9.22 37.95
N GLU A 790 -28.34 8.88 37.76
CA GLU A 790 -28.96 8.76 36.43
C GLU A 790 -29.25 10.13 35.78
N LEU A 791 -29.63 11.13 36.58
CA LEU A 791 -29.90 12.51 36.13
C LEU A 791 -28.60 13.28 35.82
N GLU A 792 -27.50 12.96 36.52
CA GLU A 792 -26.18 13.56 36.34
C GLU A 792 -25.29 12.78 35.36
N ARG A 793 -25.73 11.59 34.91
CA ARG A 793 -25.00 10.78 33.95
C ARG A 793 -24.94 11.45 32.59
N GLU A 794 -23.74 11.82 32.16
CA GLU A 794 -23.48 12.08 30.75
C GLU A 794 -23.65 10.78 29.97
N ARG A 795 -24.68 10.71 29.13
CA ARG A 795 -25.01 9.50 28.37
C ARG A 795 -24.17 9.32 27.12
N TYR A 796 -23.34 10.31 26.77
CA TYR A 796 -22.39 10.18 25.69
C TYR A 796 -21.03 9.69 26.23
N ARG A 797 -20.89 8.37 26.26
CA ARG A 797 -19.60 7.70 26.15
C ARG A 797 -19.64 6.89 24.86
N SER A 798 -18.76 7.16 23.91
CA SER A 798 -18.08 6.06 23.22
C SER A 798 -17.26 5.34 24.29
N GLY A 799 -17.90 4.39 24.96
CA GLY A 799 -17.38 3.78 26.18
C GLY A 799 -16.93 2.35 25.92
N TRP A 800 -15.84 1.98 26.57
CA TRP A 800 -15.52 0.59 26.81
C TRP A 800 -16.71 -0.10 27.49
N VAL A 801 -16.99 -1.35 27.11
CA VAL A 801 -18.01 -2.18 27.75
C VAL A 801 -17.79 -2.15 29.27
N GLN A 802 -18.72 -1.54 30.01
CA GLN A 802 -18.68 -1.52 31.46
C GLN A 802 -18.99 -2.93 31.97
N ILE A 803 -18.04 -3.51 32.70
CA ILE A 803 -18.20 -4.83 33.30
C ILE A 803 -18.93 -4.66 34.64
N ASP A 804 -20.18 -5.11 34.71
CA ASP A 804 -20.95 -5.18 35.95
C ASP A 804 -20.57 -6.45 36.71
N THR A 805 -19.91 -6.28 37.86
CA THR A 805 -19.43 -7.38 38.70
C THR A 805 -20.34 -7.69 39.90
N ASP A 806 -21.56 -7.12 39.99
CA ASP A 806 -22.44 -7.32 41.13
C ASP A 806 -22.78 -8.80 41.38
N ALA A 807 -22.27 -9.33 42.48
CA ALA A 807 -22.45 -10.72 42.90
C ALA A 807 -23.48 -10.90 44.01
N THR A 808 -24.22 -9.85 44.39
CA THR A 808 -25.09 -9.85 45.59
C THR A 808 -26.12 -10.97 45.55
N SER A 809 -26.71 -11.24 44.38
CA SER A 809 -27.67 -12.33 44.16
C SER A 809 -27.05 -13.73 44.26
N LEU A 810 -25.72 -13.86 44.10
CA LEU A 810 -24.99 -15.14 44.13
C LEU A 810 -24.48 -15.50 45.54
N LEU A 811 -24.36 -14.53 46.45
CA LEU A 811 -23.79 -14.73 47.78
C LEU A 811 -24.60 -15.73 48.64
N THR A 812 -25.91 -15.79 48.43
CA THR A 812 -26.86 -16.60 49.20
C THR A 812 -27.15 -17.96 48.56
N LEU A 813 -26.86 -18.15 47.26
CA LEU A 813 -27.14 -19.39 46.53
C LEU A 813 -26.15 -20.52 46.88
N PRO A 814 -26.59 -21.78 46.96
CA PRO A 814 -25.67 -22.90 47.15
C PRO A 814 -24.71 -23.02 45.96
N PRO A 815 -23.45 -23.48 46.16
CA PRO A 815 -22.45 -23.58 45.07
C PRO A 815 -22.92 -24.34 43.83
N SER A 816 -23.89 -25.25 43.99
CA SER A 816 -24.51 -26.04 42.92
C SER A 816 -25.42 -25.26 41.98
N GLU A 817 -25.84 -24.06 42.35
CA GLU A 817 -26.82 -23.25 41.59
C GLU A 817 -26.21 -21.97 41.00
N ILE A 818 -24.96 -21.65 41.36
CA ILE A 818 -24.32 -20.37 41.02
C ILE A 818 -24.14 -20.20 39.51
N LEU A 819 -23.60 -21.19 38.78
CA LEU A 819 -23.40 -21.05 37.33
C LEU A 819 -24.73 -21.04 36.56
N ALA A 820 -25.71 -21.83 36.99
CA ALA A 820 -27.05 -21.82 36.41
C ALA A 820 -27.74 -20.46 36.57
N ALA A 821 -27.59 -19.82 37.74
CA ALA A 821 -28.10 -18.48 37.99
C ALA A 821 -27.42 -17.42 37.11
N ILE A 822 -26.11 -17.53 36.87
CA ILE A 822 -25.38 -16.64 35.96
C ILE A 822 -25.85 -16.81 34.52
N ALA A 823 -26.00 -18.06 34.05
CA ALA A 823 -26.49 -18.35 32.70
C ALA A 823 -27.91 -17.83 32.47
N ALA A 824 -28.78 -17.91 33.48
CA ALA A 824 -30.16 -17.41 33.42
C ALA A 824 -30.26 -15.87 33.43
N GLY A 825 -29.23 -15.17 33.94
CA GLY A 825 -29.22 -13.71 34.08
C GLY A 825 -28.90 -12.92 32.81
N GLY A 826 -28.50 -13.59 31.72
CA GLY A 826 -28.06 -12.99 30.46
C GLY A 826 -26.71 -12.26 30.56
N THR A 827 -26.01 -12.13 29.43
CA THR A 827 -24.67 -11.49 29.38
C THR A 827 -24.72 -9.97 29.17
N ARG A 828 -25.79 -9.44 28.59
CA ARG A 828 -25.94 -7.99 28.30
C ARG A 828 -27.04 -7.37 29.16
N ALA A 829 -26.71 -6.28 29.84
CA ALA A 829 -27.66 -5.45 30.58
C ALA A 829 -27.98 -4.12 29.86
N GLY A 830 -27.33 -3.85 28.72
CA GLY A 830 -27.51 -2.66 27.90
C GLY A 830 -26.49 -2.60 26.75
N PRO A 831 -26.48 -1.52 25.93
CA PRO A 831 -25.60 -1.39 24.77
C PRO A 831 -24.10 -1.31 25.12
N LEU A 832 -23.75 -0.92 26.36
CA LEU A 832 -22.37 -0.80 26.86
C LEU A 832 -22.17 -1.43 28.26
N ILE A 833 -23.02 -2.38 28.68
CA ILE A 833 -22.89 -3.06 29.98
C ILE A 833 -22.92 -4.57 29.80
N GLU A 834 -21.82 -5.23 30.17
CA GLU A 834 -21.70 -6.70 30.20
C GLU A 834 -21.68 -7.18 31.66
N ARG A 835 -22.56 -8.14 31.97
CA ARG A 835 -22.65 -8.71 33.32
C ARG A 835 -21.62 -9.82 33.51
N LYS A 836 -20.72 -9.65 34.49
CA LYS A 836 -19.72 -10.62 34.93
C LYS A 836 -19.76 -10.81 36.45
N PRO A 837 -20.90 -11.20 37.03
CA PRO A 837 -21.09 -11.33 38.49
C PRO A 837 -20.16 -12.38 39.13
N ILE A 838 -19.64 -13.31 38.33
CA ILE A 838 -18.65 -14.29 38.80
C ILE A 838 -17.31 -13.67 39.19
N LYS A 839 -16.91 -12.55 38.55
CA LYS A 839 -15.70 -11.80 38.91
C LYS A 839 -15.84 -11.21 40.33
N GLY A 840 -16.96 -10.53 40.61
CA GLY A 840 -17.23 -9.99 41.94
C GLY A 840 -17.40 -11.07 43.02
N LEU A 841 -17.98 -12.23 42.68
CA LEU A 841 -18.06 -13.34 43.62
C LEU A 841 -16.67 -13.92 43.92
N MET A 842 -15.80 -14.01 42.91
CA MET A 842 -14.42 -14.47 43.07
C MET A 842 -13.60 -13.51 43.95
N GLU A 843 -13.83 -12.20 43.89
CA GLU A 843 -13.25 -11.24 44.82
C GLU A 843 -13.78 -11.40 46.26
N ALA A 844 -15.11 -11.47 46.42
CA ALA A 844 -15.73 -11.50 47.74
C ALA A 844 -15.56 -12.84 48.47
N ARG A 845 -15.64 -13.98 47.76
CA ARG A 845 -15.69 -15.34 48.30
C ARG A 845 -14.91 -16.35 47.41
N PRO A 846 -13.59 -16.20 47.22
CA PRO A 846 -12.80 -16.97 46.24
C PRO A 846 -12.90 -18.50 46.40
N VAL A 847 -12.82 -19.00 47.64
CA VAL A 847 -12.92 -20.46 47.91
C VAL A 847 -14.30 -21.01 47.52
N ARG A 848 -15.36 -20.23 47.75
CA ARG A 848 -16.74 -20.62 47.40
C ARG A 848 -16.92 -20.64 45.88
N THR A 849 -16.42 -19.62 45.19
CA THR A 849 -16.46 -19.53 43.72
C THR A 849 -15.75 -20.71 43.08
N LEU A 850 -14.53 -21.01 43.53
CA LEU A 850 -13.79 -22.17 43.06
C LEU A 850 -14.54 -23.47 43.39
N ALA A 851 -15.15 -23.61 44.57
CA ALA A 851 -15.98 -24.78 44.89
C ALA A 851 -17.17 -24.94 43.91
N ALA A 852 -17.84 -23.84 43.54
CA ALA A 852 -18.92 -23.84 42.56
C ALA A 852 -18.47 -24.31 41.17
N LEU A 853 -17.33 -23.80 40.68
CA LEU A 853 -16.76 -24.23 39.39
C LEU A 853 -16.44 -25.73 39.35
N LYS A 854 -15.87 -26.28 40.44
CA LYS A 854 -15.57 -27.72 40.55
C LYS A 854 -16.83 -28.57 40.58
N PHE A 855 -17.89 -28.03 41.16
CA PHE A 855 -19.15 -28.74 41.27
C PHE A 855 -19.87 -28.79 39.91
N ALA A 856 -19.86 -27.68 39.18
CA ALA A 856 -20.35 -27.59 37.81
C ALA A 856 -19.60 -28.54 36.85
N GLU A 857 -18.27 -28.59 36.96
CA GLU A 857 -17.41 -29.51 36.21
C GLU A 857 -17.82 -30.98 36.43
N ARG A 858 -18.06 -31.40 37.69
CA ARG A 858 -18.50 -32.77 38.01
C ARG A 858 -19.87 -33.12 37.41
N ARG A 859 -20.69 -32.13 37.09
CA ARG A 859 -22.01 -32.30 36.48
C ARG A 859 -22.00 -32.15 34.95
N GLY A 860 -20.84 -31.88 34.35
CA GLY A 860 -20.72 -31.62 32.91
C GLY A 860 -21.36 -30.29 32.48
N GLU A 861 -21.55 -29.34 33.40
CA GLU A 861 -22.07 -28.02 33.09
C GLU A 861 -21.00 -27.14 32.41
N ALA A 862 -21.41 -26.25 31.50
CA ALA A 862 -20.50 -25.38 30.77
C ALA A 862 -19.87 -24.32 31.70
N ALA A 863 -18.66 -24.61 32.19
CA ALA A 863 -17.91 -23.71 33.09
C ALA A 863 -16.77 -22.94 32.38
N ALA A 864 -16.56 -23.16 31.08
CA ALA A 864 -15.41 -22.62 30.37
C ALA A 864 -15.39 -21.07 30.38
N GLY A 865 -16.49 -20.41 30.04
CA GLY A 865 -16.55 -18.93 30.07
C GLY A 865 -16.32 -18.34 31.46
N ALA A 866 -16.80 -19.01 32.51
CA ALA A 866 -16.62 -18.60 33.90
C ALA A 866 -15.15 -18.68 34.35
N TRP A 867 -14.43 -19.73 33.93
CA TRP A 867 -12.98 -19.83 34.14
C TRP A 867 -12.23 -18.71 33.42
N SER A 868 -12.57 -18.47 32.15
CA SER A 868 -11.93 -17.42 31.35
C SER A 868 -12.09 -16.05 32.00
N ASP A 869 -13.30 -15.72 32.44
CA ASP A 869 -13.59 -14.45 33.13
C ASP A 869 -12.76 -14.26 34.39
N ILE A 870 -12.51 -15.32 35.17
CA ILE A 870 -11.70 -15.25 36.40
C ILE A 870 -10.21 -15.13 36.10
N LEU A 871 -9.73 -15.83 35.07
CA LEU A 871 -8.30 -15.92 34.77
C LEU A 871 -7.75 -14.66 34.10
N TRP A 872 -8.59 -13.93 33.33
CA TRP A 872 -8.26 -12.62 32.75
C TRP A 872 -8.34 -11.45 33.74
N ASP A 873 -8.93 -11.66 34.91
CA ASP A 873 -9.18 -10.60 35.89
C ASP A 873 -7.89 -10.12 36.57
N GLU A 874 -7.58 -8.83 36.46
CA GLU A 874 -6.39 -8.26 37.08
C GLU A 874 -6.47 -8.26 38.62
N ALA A 875 -7.67 -8.27 39.19
CA ALA A 875 -7.87 -8.30 40.64
C ALA A 875 -7.23 -9.54 41.30
N ARG A 876 -6.97 -10.60 40.53
CA ARG A 876 -6.20 -11.79 40.97
C ARG A 876 -4.80 -11.46 41.49
N ALA A 877 -4.24 -10.29 41.18
CA ALA A 877 -2.97 -9.82 41.75
C ALA A 877 -2.99 -9.79 43.29
N LYS A 878 -4.17 -9.55 43.88
CA LYS A 878 -4.37 -9.45 45.34
C LYS A 878 -4.71 -10.78 46.00
N ASP A 879 -4.77 -11.88 45.24
CA ASP A 879 -5.13 -13.18 45.79
C ASP A 879 -4.12 -13.65 46.85
N ALA A 880 -4.65 -14.12 47.99
CA ALA A 880 -3.84 -14.70 49.05
C ALA A 880 -3.05 -15.93 48.53
N PRO A 881 -1.86 -16.25 49.10
CA PRO A 881 -1.02 -17.35 48.62
C PRO A 881 -1.75 -18.69 48.45
N HIS A 882 -2.59 -19.07 49.42
CA HIS A 882 -3.34 -20.33 49.37
C HIS A 882 -4.43 -20.34 48.28
N VAL A 883 -5.00 -19.19 47.90
CA VAL A 883 -5.94 -19.07 46.79
C VAL A 883 -5.21 -19.24 45.46
N ARG A 884 -4.04 -18.61 45.30
CA ARG A 884 -3.17 -18.80 44.11
C ARG A 884 -2.75 -20.25 43.94
N LEU A 885 -2.33 -20.92 45.02
CA LEU A 885 -2.03 -22.35 45.02
C LEU A 885 -3.24 -23.19 44.58
N LEU A 886 -4.43 -22.87 45.09
CA LEU A 886 -5.65 -23.61 44.76
C LEU A 886 -6.04 -23.45 43.28
N ILE A 887 -5.91 -22.24 42.71
CA ILE A 887 -6.12 -22.00 41.27
C ILE A 887 -5.11 -22.81 40.46
N ALA A 888 -3.82 -22.73 40.80
CA ALA A 888 -2.77 -23.42 40.07
C ALA A 888 -2.95 -24.96 40.07
N LEU A 889 -3.24 -25.56 41.22
CA LEU A 889 -3.49 -26.99 41.33
C LEU A 889 -4.75 -27.44 40.58
N ARG A 890 -5.76 -26.57 40.48
CA ARG A 890 -6.99 -26.85 39.72
C ARG A 890 -6.76 -26.80 38.23
N LEU A 891 -6.04 -25.78 37.74
CA LEU A 891 -5.65 -25.70 36.33
C LEU A 891 -4.77 -26.90 35.94
N ALA A 892 -3.82 -27.28 36.80
CA ALA A 892 -2.96 -28.42 36.57
C ALA A 892 -3.72 -29.76 36.48
N ALA A 893 -4.82 -29.90 37.21
CA ALA A 893 -5.66 -31.10 37.23
C ALA A 893 -6.91 -31.01 36.32
N MET A 894 -7.04 -29.93 35.54
CA MET A 894 -8.25 -29.67 34.75
C MET A 894 -8.38 -30.64 33.55
N PRO A 895 -9.59 -31.20 33.31
CA PRO A 895 -9.88 -32.00 32.12
C PRO A 895 -9.68 -31.21 30.83
N GLU A 896 -9.26 -31.90 29.76
CA GLU A 896 -8.94 -31.23 28.48
C GLU A 896 -10.11 -30.45 27.90
N GLY A 897 -11.34 -30.97 28.00
CA GLY A 897 -12.55 -30.27 27.52
C GLY A 897 -12.82 -28.92 28.18
N LEU A 898 -12.21 -28.62 29.33
CA LEU A 898 -12.27 -27.31 30.00
C LEU A 898 -10.97 -26.52 29.88
N LEU A 899 -9.82 -27.21 29.89
CA LEU A 899 -8.52 -26.57 29.79
C LEU A 899 -8.26 -26.01 28.40
N VAL A 900 -8.61 -26.72 27.33
CA VAL A 900 -8.38 -26.31 25.94
C VAL A 900 -9.08 -24.98 25.62
N PRO A 901 -10.39 -24.78 25.92
CA PRO A 901 -11.04 -23.47 25.74
C PRO A 901 -10.46 -22.34 26.61
N ASN A 902 -9.80 -22.65 27.72
CA ASN A 902 -9.24 -21.68 28.66
C ASN A 902 -7.72 -21.54 28.58
N LEU A 903 -7.09 -22.18 27.59
CA LEU A 903 -5.63 -22.32 27.51
C LEU A 903 -4.94 -20.95 27.48
N GLN A 904 -5.49 -20.01 26.71
CA GLN A 904 -5.01 -18.62 26.64
C GLN A 904 -5.06 -17.91 28.00
N SER A 905 -6.23 -17.95 28.64
CA SER A 905 -6.45 -17.29 29.92
C SER A 905 -5.61 -17.93 31.04
N ALA A 906 -5.39 -19.25 31.00
CA ALA A 906 -4.52 -19.94 31.95
C ALA A 906 -3.05 -19.58 31.75
N GLY A 907 -2.58 -19.49 30.49
CA GLY A 907 -1.23 -19.03 30.16
C GLY A 907 -0.99 -17.58 30.58
N PHE A 908 -1.96 -16.69 30.34
CA PHE A 908 -1.91 -15.30 30.82
C PHE A 908 -1.86 -15.22 32.34
N TRP A 909 -2.72 -15.97 33.04
CA TRP A 909 -2.73 -15.99 34.50
C TRP A 909 -1.39 -16.48 35.07
N LEU A 910 -0.81 -17.55 34.52
CA LEU A 910 0.50 -18.04 34.93
C LEU A 910 1.59 -16.99 34.65
N LYS A 911 1.56 -16.32 33.50
CA LYS A 911 2.50 -15.24 33.17
C LYS A 911 2.44 -14.10 34.20
N GLN A 912 1.24 -13.70 34.58
CA GLN A 912 1.01 -12.58 35.50
C GLN A 912 1.25 -12.92 36.98
N ARG A 913 1.10 -14.19 37.37
CA ARG A 913 1.15 -14.64 38.78
C ARG A 913 2.28 -15.64 39.06
N GLY A 914 3.07 -15.96 38.06
CA GLY A 914 4.11 -16.98 38.06
C GLY A 914 5.17 -16.73 39.12
N GLN A 915 5.72 -15.52 39.21
CA GLN A 915 6.74 -15.17 40.21
C GLN A 915 6.26 -15.45 41.64
N ALA A 916 5.09 -14.93 42.00
CA ALA A 916 4.56 -15.09 43.35
C ALA A 916 4.21 -16.55 43.67
N LEU A 917 3.76 -17.32 42.66
CA LEU A 917 3.52 -18.75 42.78
C LEU A 917 4.84 -19.52 42.93
N TRP A 918 5.87 -19.19 42.15
CA TRP A 918 7.20 -19.77 42.23
C TRP A 918 7.83 -19.55 43.60
N CYS A 919 7.88 -18.30 44.08
CA CYS A 919 8.53 -17.96 45.34
C CYS A 919 7.86 -18.64 46.55
N THR A 920 6.56 -18.92 46.48
CA THR A 920 5.81 -19.49 47.61
C THR A 920 5.59 -21.01 47.48
N TYR A 921 5.35 -21.50 46.25
CA TYR A 921 4.94 -22.88 45.94
C TYR A 921 5.56 -23.35 44.60
N PRO A 922 6.89 -23.54 44.51
CA PRO A 922 7.58 -23.81 43.26
C PRO A 922 7.11 -25.11 42.57
N GLU A 923 6.79 -26.16 43.33
CA GLU A 923 6.26 -27.41 42.76
C GLU A 923 4.93 -27.22 42.01
N ALA A 924 4.07 -26.34 42.51
CA ALA A 924 2.78 -26.05 41.87
C ALA A 924 2.96 -25.19 40.60
N TYR A 925 3.96 -24.31 40.59
CA TYR A 925 4.36 -23.56 39.41
C TYR A 925 4.82 -24.51 38.30
N PHE A 926 5.81 -25.37 38.56
CA PHE A 926 6.35 -26.28 37.55
C PHE A 926 5.29 -27.24 37.03
N ARG A 927 4.48 -27.82 37.92
CA ARG A 927 3.39 -28.71 37.51
C ARG A 927 2.39 -28.04 36.57
N LEU A 928 2.05 -26.77 36.82
CA LEU A 928 1.14 -26.03 35.95
C LEU A 928 1.83 -25.67 34.62
N TRP A 929 3.09 -25.21 34.66
CA TRP A 929 3.87 -24.93 33.46
C TRP A 929 3.93 -26.16 32.55
N ASP A 930 4.28 -27.34 33.08
CA ASP A 930 4.37 -28.59 32.33
C ASP A 930 3.02 -29.01 31.76
N ARG A 931 1.94 -28.82 32.52
CA ARG A 931 0.58 -29.11 32.06
C ARG A 931 0.18 -28.22 30.88
N LEU A 932 0.50 -26.93 30.93
CA LEU A 932 0.20 -26.01 29.83
C LEU A 932 1.04 -26.35 28.60
N ALA A 933 2.34 -26.56 28.74
CA ALA A 933 3.24 -26.96 27.65
C ALA A 933 2.76 -28.25 26.96
N THR A 934 2.38 -29.27 27.74
CA THR A 934 1.85 -30.54 27.22
C THR A 934 0.52 -30.34 26.49
N THR A 935 -0.36 -29.48 27.00
CA THR A 935 -1.66 -29.21 26.36
C THR A 935 -1.49 -28.43 25.05
N VAL A 936 -0.53 -27.51 24.98
CA VAL A 936 -0.16 -26.82 23.73
C VAL A 936 0.37 -27.82 22.69
N ALA A 937 1.15 -28.81 23.11
CA ALA A 937 1.68 -29.84 22.22
C ALA A 937 0.57 -30.70 21.60
N THR A 938 -0.46 -31.06 22.38
CA THR A 938 -1.57 -31.90 21.92
C THR A 938 -2.68 -31.13 21.21
N HIS A 939 -2.84 -29.83 21.50
CA HIS A 939 -3.91 -28.97 20.96
C HIS A 939 -3.35 -27.62 20.46
N PRO A 940 -2.50 -27.61 19.42
CA PRO A 940 -1.82 -26.40 18.95
C PRO A 940 -2.77 -25.30 18.46
N ASP A 941 -3.94 -25.66 17.89
CA ASP A 941 -4.88 -24.66 17.36
C ASP A 941 -5.51 -23.79 18.46
N ALA A 942 -5.66 -24.32 19.68
CA ALA A 942 -6.19 -23.59 20.83
C ALA A 942 -5.16 -22.64 21.48
N ALA A 943 -3.88 -22.77 21.11
CA ALA A 943 -2.76 -22.05 21.70
C ALA A 943 -2.26 -20.86 20.87
N GLY A 944 -2.92 -20.54 19.74
CA GLY A 944 -2.56 -19.42 18.84
C GLY A 944 -2.58 -18.04 19.52
N SER A 945 -2.07 -17.01 18.84
CA SER A 945 -2.07 -15.65 19.41
C SER A 945 -3.49 -15.08 19.56
N GLY A 946 -3.73 -14.35 20.65
CA GLY A 946 -4.98 -13.59 20.83
C GLY A 946 -5.06 -12.31 19.99
N ILE A 947 -3.99 -11.92 19.29
CA ILE A 947 -3.94 -10.73 18.42
C ILE A 947 -4.09 -11.17 16.96
N LEU A 948 -5.01 -10.51 16.26
CA LEU A 948 -5.18 -10.59 14.81
C LEU A 948 -4.35 -9.43 14.20
N SER A 949 -3.33 -9.72 13.37
CA SER A 949 -2.33 -8.73 12.90
C SER A 949 -2.36 -8.55 11.39
N ASP A 950 -2.74 -7.36 10.91
CA ASP A 950 -2.92 -7.03 9.48
C ASP A 950 -1.57 -7.14 8.76
N GLY A 951 -1.39 -8.09 7.83
CA GLY A 951 -0.16 -8.23 7.03
C GLY A 951 0.79 -9.27 7.62
N GLU A 952 2.08 -9.33 7.27
CA GLU A 952 2.98 -10.34 7.87
C GLU A 952 2.82 -10.39 9.40
N PRO A 953 2.69 -11.59 10.01
CA PRO A 953 2.51 -11.67 11.45
C PRO A 953 3.60 -10.87 12.14
N ASP A 954 3.22 -9.91 12.97
CA ASP A 954 4.15 -9.39 13.95
C ASP A 954 4.46 -10.54 14.91
N TRP A 955 5.47 -11.34 14.55
CA TRP A 955 5.83 -12.57 15.24
C TRP A 955 6.20 -12.31 16.71
N VAL A 956 6.71 -11.12 17.02
CA VAL A 956 7.07 -10.74 18.38
C VAL A 956 5.80 -10.44 19.19
N THR A 957 4.94 -9.56 18.68
CA THR A 957 3.67 -9.23 19.34
C THR A 957 2.74 -10.44 19.44
N SER A 958 2.75 -11.30 18.43
CA SER A 958 1.98 -12.54 18.41
C SER A 958 2.51 -13.54 19.43
N ALA A 959 3.83 -13.66 19.56
CA ALA A 959 4.49 -14.54 20.51
C ALA A 959 4.13 -14.18 21.97
N ILE A 960 4.31 -12.92 22.38
CA ILE A 960 4.00 -12.48 23.76
C ILE A 960 2.50 -12.62 24.10
N ASN A 961 1.63 -12.74 23.08
CA ASN A 961 0.20 -12.97 23.23
C ASN A 961 -0.26 -14.42 23.03
N SER A 962 0.66 -15.35 22.80
CA SER A 962 0.40 -16.79 22.70
C SER A 962 0.78 -17.51 24.00
N VAL A 963 0.27 -18.73 24.20
CA VAL A 963 0.66 -19.52 25.39
C VAL A 963 2.11 -19.98 25.30
N ALA A 964 2.54 -20.49 24.14
CA ALA A 964 3.92 -20.93 23.94
C ALA A 964 4.93 -19.79 24.16
N GLY A 965 4.63 -18.58 23.65
CA GLY A 965 5.49 -17.42 23.87
C GLY A 965 5.49 -16.95 25.32
N ARG A 966 4.34 -16.87 26.00
CA ARG A 966 4.29 -16.53 27.45
C ARG A 966 5.09 -17.52 28.31
N LEU A 967 5.01 -18.82 28.01
CA LEU A 967 5.84 -19.83 28.68
C LEU A 967 7.34 -19.63 28.40
N THR A 968 7.69 -19.18 27.20
CA THR A 968 9.08 -18.82 26.84
C THR A 968 9.56 -17.58 27.58
N GLU A 969 8.73 -16.53 27.70
CA GLU A 969 9.09 -15.34 28.48
C GLU A 969 9.30 -15.67 29.97
N LEU A 970 8.42 -16.52 30.51
CA LEU A 970 8.56 -17.02 31.88
C LEU A 970 9.93 -17.68 32.10
N LEU A 971 10.42 -18.51 31.17
CA LEU A 971 11.75 -19.11 31.28
C LEU A 971 12.86 -18.06 31.50
N PHE A 972 12.79 -16.89 30.87
CA PHE A 972 13.78 -15.83 31.09
C PHE A 972 13.55 -15.06 32.40
N GLU A 973 12.30 -14.79 32.78
CA GLU A 973 11.99 -14.13 34.06
C GLU A 973 12.41 -14.97 35.27
N GLU A 974 12.31 -16.30 35.17
CA GLU A 974 12.78 -17.22 36.20
C GLU A 974 14.28 -17.05 36.51
N LEU A 975 15.09 -16.62 35.53
CA LEU A 975 16.51 -16.32 35.72
C LEU A 975 16.71 -15.07 36.57
N GLU A 976 15.75 -14.14 36.57
CA GLU A 976 15.76 -12.93 37.40
C GLU A 976 15.19 -13.20 38.80
N TRP A 977 14.31 -14.20 38.94
CA TRP A 977 13.70 -14.57 40.22
C TRP A 977 14.60 -15.46 41.08
N SER A 978 15.67 -15.98 40.50
CA SER A 978 16.64 -16.85 41.17
C SER A 978 17.94 -16.11 41.47
N ASP A 979 18.44 -16.22 42.71
CA ASP A 979 19.78 -15.74 43.08
C ASP A 979 20.92 -16.55 42.43
N ALA A 980 20.60 -17.69 41.81
CA ALA A 980 21.55 -18.52 41.09
C ALA A 980 21.77 -17.97 39.66
N ARG A 981 22.90 -17.30 39.42
CA ARG A 981 23.28 -16.86 38.07
C ARG A 981 23.42 -18.07 37.11
N PRO A 982 23.04 -17.97 35.82
CA PRO A 982 22.79 -19.16 34.99
C PRO A 982 23.93 -19.50 34.01
N ALA A 983 24.15 -20.80 33.85
CA ALA A 983 24.58 -21.42 32.59
C ALA A 983 24.26 -22.93 32.49
N THR A 984 23.89 -23.64 33.58
CA THR A 984 23.69 -25.11 33.51
C THR A 984 22.62 -25.67 34.47
N GLN A 985 21.50 -24.97 34.68
CA GLN A 985 20.35 -25.62 35.30
C GLN A 985 19.69 -26.52 34.25
N THR A 986 19.94 -27.83 34.31
CA THR A 986 19.41 -28.83 33.36
C THR A 986 17.91 -28.67 33.12
N GLY A 987 17.15 -28.36 34.18
CA GLY A 987 15.69 -28.15 34.09
C GLY A 987 15.24 -26.88 33.32
N TRP A 988 16.11 -25.89 33.09
CA TRP A 988 15.81 -24.78 32.19
C TRP A 988 15.96 -25.21 30.73
N LEU A 989 17.08 -25.85 30.39
CA LEU A 989 17.35 -26.34 29.03
C LEU A 989 16.37 -27.43 28.60
N GLU A 990 15.96 -28.31 29.52
CA GLU A 990 14.92 -29.32 29.28
C GLU A 990 13.58 -28.68 28.91
N ARG A 991 13.14 -27.64 29.64
CA ARG A 991 11.88 -26.93 29.36
C ARG A 991 11.96 -26.07 28.11
N ALA A 992 13.09 -25.40 27.86
CA ALA A 992 13.33 -24.70 26.61
C ALA A 992 13.30 -25.68 25.42
N GLY A 993 13.94 -26.84 25.57
CA GLY A 993 13.89 -27.95 24.62
C GLY A 993 12.47 -28.47 24.38
N GLN A 994 11.67 -28.62 25.44
CA GLN A 994 10.27 -29.03 25.34
C GLN A 994 9.42 -28.03 24.54
N LEU A 995 9.66 -26.72 24.66
CA LEU A 995 8.97 -25.73 23.84
C LEU A 995 9.38 -25.78 22.37
N LEU A 996 10.62 -26.20 22.09
CA LEU A 996 11.15 -26.34 20.73
C LEU A 996 10.71 -27.63 20.02
N THR A 997 10.15 -28.60 20.75
CA THR A 997 9.55 -29.83 20.18
C THR A 997 8.05 -29.71 19.92
N LEU A 998 7.45 -28.54 20.20
CA LEU A 998 6.05 -28.26 19.86
C LEU A 998 5.81 -28.31 18.34
N PRO A 999 4.54 -28.40 17.88
CA PRO A 999 4.21 -28.24 16.47
C PRO A 999 4.73 -26.92 15.89
N ALA A 1000 5.12 -26.90 14.61
CA ALA A 1000 5.82 -25.78 13.98
C ALA A 1000 5.12 -24.42 14.17
N VAL A 1001 3.79 -24.38 14.07
CA VAL A 1001 2.98 -23.17 14.31
C VAL A 1001 3.21 -22.59 15.71
N GLN A 1002 3.42 -23.43 16.72
CA GLN A 1002 3.68 -23.00 18.10
C GLN A 1002 5.15 -22.66 18.34
N VAL A 1003 6.08 -23.38 17.70
CA VAL A 1003 7.51 -23.05 17.72
C VAL A 1003 7.75 -21.67 17.12
N ALA A 1004 6.95 -21.26 16.12
CA ALA A 1004 6.99 -19.92 15.56
C ALA A 1004 6.65 -18.80 16.57
N PHE A 1005 6.08 -19.12 17.74
CA PHE A 1005 5.88 -18.17 18.85
C PHE A 1005 6.96 -18.27 19.95
N VAL A 1006 7.78 -19.33 19.95
CA VAL A 1006 8.88 -19.54 20.92
C VAL A 1006 10.16 -18.89 20.41
N ILE A 1007 10.48 -19.13 19.14
CA ILE A 1007 11.70 -18.69 18.48
C ILE A 1007 11.95 -17.16 18.46
N PRO A 1008 10.95 -16.28 18.27
CA PRO A 1008 11.22 -14.85 18.24
C PRO A 1008 11.70 -14.37 19.62
N ILE A 1009 11.15 -14.90 20.71
CA ILE A 1009 11.59 -14.55 22.08
C ILE A 1009 13.02 -15.04 22.35
N LEU A 1010 13.36 -16.27 21.92
CA LEU A 1010 14.73 -16.80 22.04
C LEU A 1010 15.74 -15.95 21.24
N THR A 1011 15.38 -15.55 20.02
CA THR A 1011 16.25 -14.75 19.15
C THR A 1011 16.38 -13.29 19.60
N MET A 1012 15.38 -12.72 20.29
CA MET A 1012 15.53 -11.42 20.98
C MET A 1012 16.60 -11.45 22.08
N ARG A 1013 16.90 -12.63 22.64
CA ARG A 1013 17.91 -12.85 23.69
C ARG A 1013 19.13 -13.63 23.19
N LEU A 1014 19.35 -13.66 21.87
CA LEU A 1014 20.37 -14.49 21.23
C LEU A 1014 21.80 -14.26 21.77
N ALA A 1015 22.22 -13.01 21.98
CA ALA A 1015 23.55 -12.72 22.53
C ALA A 1015 23.76 -13.27 23.95
N TYR A 1016 22.71 -13.31 24.77
CA TYR A 1016 22.76 -13.89 26.10
C TYR A 1016 22.85 -15.42 26.02
N LEU A 1017 21.99 -16.06 25.21
CA LEU A 1017 22.00 -17.51 25.01
C LEU A 1017 23.34 -17.99 24.45
N TYR A 1018 23.88 -17.30 23.44
CA TYR A 1018 25.15 -17.65 22.82
C TYR A 1018 26.33 -17.50 23.80
N HIS A 1019 26.25 -16.55 24.73
CA HIS A 1019 27.27 -16.38 25.76
C HIS A 1019 27.22 -17.47 26.84
N CYS A 1020 26.01 -17.87 27.27
CA CYS A 1020 25.83 -18.82 28.37
C CYS A 1020 25.87 -20.29 27.93
N VAL A 1021 25.24 -20.63 26.80
CA VAL A 1021 25.02 -22.00 26.30
C VAL A 1021 25.21 -22.06 24.76
N PRO A 1022 26.45 -21.85 24.25
CA PRO A 1022 26.72 -21.71 22.82
C PRO A 1022 26.31 -22.94 21.99
N ASP A 1023 26.67 -24.15 22.43
CA ASP A 1023 26.39 -25.38 21.67
C ASP A 1023 24.88 -25.63 21.49
N TRP A 1024 24.10 -25.45 22.56
CA TRP A 1024 22.64 -25.54 22.52
C TRP A 1024 22.02 -24.44 21.62
N THR A 1025 22.60 -23.24 21.67
CA THR A 1025 22.14 -22.10 20.88
C THR A 1025 22.39 -22.31 19.38
N GLU A 1026 23.53 -22.89 19.01
CA GLU A 1026 23.84 -23.28 17.63
C GLU A 1026 22.81 -24.27 17.08
N GLU A 1027 22.60 -25.37 17.82
CA GLU A 1027 21.73 -26.46 17.37
C GLU A 1027 20.27 -26.03 17.24
N HIS A 1028 19.75 -25.28 18.21
CA HIS A 1028 18.31 -25.09 18.33
C HIS A 1028 17.80 -23.72 17.88
N VAL A 1029 18.61 -22.67 17.98
CA VAL A 1029 18.21 -21.29 17.72
C VAL A 1029 18.84 -20.74 16.44
N LEU A 1030 20.17 -20.80 16.30
CA LEU A 1030 20.88 -20.26 15.14
C LEU A 1030 20.52 -20.99 13.84
N ALA A 1031 20.40 -22.32 13.88
CA ALA A 1031 19.96 -23.10 12.72
C ALA A 1031 18.64 -22.59 12.11
N LYS A 1032 17.69 -22.12 12.95
CA LYS A 1032 16.40 -21.58 12.47
C LYS A 1032 16.51 -20.17 11.90
N LEU A 1033 17.45 -19.37 12.42
CA LEU A 1033 17.76 -18.04 11.91
C LEU A 1033 18.43 -18.11 10.52
N GLU A 1034 19.32 -19.09 10.32
CA GLU A 1034 20.06 -19.32 9.07
C GLU A 1034 19.17 -19.91 7.96
N GLY A 1035 18.32 -20.88 8.30
CA GLY A 1035 17.36 -21.45 7.36
C GLY A 1035 16.72 -22.74 7.85
N ASN A 1036 15.41 -22.86 7.64
CA ASN A 1036 14.64 -24.04 8.02
C ASN A 1036 13.76 -24.51 6.85
N PRO A 1037 13.51 -25.82 6.68
CA PRO A 1037 12.53 -26.32 5.71
C PRO A 1037 11.16 -25.66 5.85
N ASP A 1038 10.76 -25.30 7.07
CA ASP A 1038 9.60 -24.44 7.31
C ASP A 1038 9.99 -22.96 7.31
N ALA A 1039 9.70 -22.27 6.20
CA ALA A 1039 9.99 -20.86 6.02
C ALA A 1039 9.33 -19.93 7.08
N SER A 1040 8.25 -20.37 7.75
CA SER A 1040 7.61 -19.59 8.82
C SER A 1040 8.51 -19.46 10.06
N LEU A 1041 9.25 -20.52 10.40
CA LEU A 1041 10.17 -20.52 11.53
C LEU A 1041 11.36 -19.60 11.30
N THR A 1042 11.90 -19.59 10.07
CA THR A 1042 12.99 -18.67 9.70
C THR A 1042 12.53 -17.22 9.71
N ARG A 1043 11.33 -16.92 9.20
CA ARG A 1043 10.77 -15.57 9.27
C ARG A 1043 10.54 -15.12 10.72
N SER A 1044 10.01 -16.00 11.57
CA SER A 1044 9.84 -15.72 13.00
C SER A 1044 11.17 -15.49 13.74
N ALA A 1045 12.19 -16.32 13.47
CA ALA A 1045 13.54 -16.14 14.01
C ALA A 1045 14.16 -14.81 13.60
N ARG A 1046 14.06 -14.47 12.31
CA ARG A 1046 14.56 -13.20 11.77
C ARG A 1046 13.79 -12.01 12.36
N ALA A 1047 12.47 -12.12 12.58
CA ALA A 1047 11.67 -11.08 13.20
C ALA A 1047 12.10 -10.78 14.64
N GLY A 1048 12.31 -11.80 15.48
CA GLY A 1048 12.80 -11.60 16.86
C GLY A 1048 14.21 -11.01 16.91
N PHE A 1049 15.12 -11.54 16.10
CA PHE A 1049 16.50 -11.06 15.99
C PHE A 1049 16.58 -9.61 15.48
N LEU A 1050 15.93 -9.31 14.36
CA LEU A 1050 15.97 -7.98 13.74
C LEU A 1050 15.10 -6.96 14.50
N GLY A 1051 14.08 -7.40 15.22
CA GLY A 1051 13.22 -6.53 16.04
C GLY A 1051 13.91 -6.06 17.32
N TYR A 1052 14.54 -6.96 18.09
CA TYR A 1052 15.10 -6.62 19.41
C TYR A 1052 16.45 -7.28 19.75
N GLY A 1053 17.03 -8.12 18.89
CA GLY A 1053 18.25 -8.87 19.17
C GLY A 1053 19.52 -8.02 19.29
N ASN A 1054 20.19 -8.08 20.43
CA ASN A 1054 21.52 -7.48 20.60
C ASN A 1054 22.60 -8.38 19.99
N VAL A 1055 23.66 -7.78 19.45
CA VAL A 1055 24.81 -8.49 18.89
C VAL A 1055 26.08 -8.05 19.61
N ASN A 1056 26.68 -8.96 20.39
CA ASN A 1056 27.99 -8.73 20.97
C ASN A 1056 29.10 -9.18 19.98
N ARG A 1057 30.37 -8.86 20.28
CA ARG A 1057 31.50 -9.15 19.38
C ARG A 1057 31.64 -10.64 19.03
N GLN A 1058 31.40 -11.54 19.99
CA GLN A 1058 31.48 -12.98 19.79
C GLN A 1058 30.38 -13.49 18.85
N LEU A 1059 29.14 -13.05 19.07
CA LEU A 1059 28.00 -13.40 18.22
C LEU A 1059 28.11 -12.77 16.82
N PHE A 1060 28.62 -11.54 16.71
CA PHE A 1060 28.86 -10.91 15.41
C PHE A 1060 29.82 -11.74 14.55
N ALA A 1061 30.94 -12.18 15.12
CA ALA A 1061 31.91 -13.00 14.39
C ALA A 1061 31.26 -14.27 13.80
N ARG A 1062 30.32 -14.89 14.54
CA ARG A 1062 29.56 -16.05 14.08
C ARG A 1062 28.49 -15.71 13.04
N LEU A 1063 27.78 -14.60 13.21
CA LEU A 1063 26.67 -14.20 12.33
C LEU A 1063 27.10 -13.43 11.08
N ARG A 1064 28.36 -12.99 10.99
CA ARG A 1064 28.87 -12.18 9.88
C ARG A 1064 28.52 -12.76 8.49
N PRO A 1065 28.74 -14.05 8.18
CA PRO A 1065 28.37 -14.60 6.88
C PRO A 1065 26.87 -14.50 6.60
N LEU A 1066 26.04 -14.78 7.62
CA LEU A 1066 24.59 -14.68 7.51
C LEU A 1066 24.16 -13.23 7.26
N LEU A 1067 24.63 -12.28 8.07
CA LEU A 1067 24.28 -10.86 7.93
C LEU A 1067 24.65 -10.31 6.54
N LEU A 1068 25.81 -10.71 6.00
CA LEU A 1068 26.23 -10.34 4.65
C LEU A 1068 25.35 -10.99 3.58
N SER A 1069 24.96 -12.26 3.75
CA SER A 1069 24.06 -12.93 2.80
C SER A 1069 22.64 -12.32 2.81
N LEU A 1070 22.13 -11.95 3.98
CA LEU A 1070 20.81 -11.31 4.13
C LEU A 1070 20.73 -9.96 3.44
N MET A 1071 21.85 -9.22 3.39
CA MET A 1071 21.93 -7.96 2.63
C MET A 1071 21.72 -8.16 1.13
N ALA A 1072 21.96 -9.36 0.58
CA ALA A 1072 21.81 -9.67 -0.84
C ALA A 1072 20.44 -10.30 -1.19
N GLU A 1073 19.59 -10.62 -0.21
CA GLU A 1073 18.26 -11.18 -0.45
C GLU A 1073 17.25 -10.06 -0.79
N ASP A 1074 16.54 -10.18 -1.92
CA ASP A 1074 15.53 -9.21 -2.42
C ASP A 1074 14.18 -9.25 -1.66
N SER A 1075 13.99 -10.14 -0.66
CA SER A 1075 12.65 -10.64 -0.28
C SER A 1075 12.20 -10.48 1.19
N ALA A 1076 12.85 -9.71 2.06
CA ALA A 1076 12.42 -9.57 3.46
C ALA A 1076 11.55 -8.31 3.72
N PRO A 1077 10.84 -8.23 4.87
CA PRO A 1077 9.92 -7.13 5.16
C PRO A 1077 10.62 -5.81 5.51
N LEU A 1078 10.02 -4.69 5.09
CA LEU A 1078 10.49 -3.29 5.20
C LEU A 1078 11.04 -2.83 6.57
N HIS A 1079 10.69 -3.50 7.69
CA HIS A 1079 11.14 -3.11 9.03
C HIS A 1079 12.43 -3.80 9.49
N GLY A 1080 12.77 -5.00 8.98
CA GLY A 1080 13.92 -5.80 9.44
C GLY A 1080 15.28 -5.33 8.91
N TYR A 1081 15.34 -4.85 7.66
CA TYR A 1081 16.60 -4.50 6.99
C TYR A 1081 17.31 -3.28 7.60
N ARG A 1082 16.56 -2.34 8.17
CA ARG A 1082 17.11 -1.11 8.78
C ARG A 1082 18.10 -1.42 9.91
N ARG A 1083 17.95 -2.56 10.60
CA ARG A 1083 18.86 -2.98 11.67
C ARG A 1083 20.10 -3.70 11.16
N ILE A 1084 20.02 -4.49 10.08
CA ILE A 1084 21.19 -5.18 9.51
C ILE A 1084 22.25 -4.16 9.11
N VAL A 1085 21.84 -3.13 8.38
CA VAL A 1085 22.71 -2.00 8.01
C VAL A 1085 23.33 -1.36 9.25
N GLY A 1086 22.54 -1.12 10.30
CA GLY A 1086 23.03 -0.60 11.58
C GLY A 1086 24.06 -1.50 12.28
N ILE A 1087 23.84 -2.82 12.30
CA ILE A 1087 24.77 -3.79 12.89
C ILE A 1087 26.10 -3.81 12.12
N LEU A 1088 26.04 -3.86 10.77
CA LEU A 1088 27.24 -3.87 9.93
C LEU A 1088 28.04 -2.57 10.05
N LEU A 1089 27.36 -1.42 10.06
CA LEU A 1089 28.00 -0.12 10.28
C LEU A 1089 28.62 -0.02 11.69
N SER A 1090 27.93 -0.50 12.72
CA SER A 1090 28.45 -0.53 14.09
C SER A 1090 29.69 -1.43 14.21
N ALA A 1091 29.67 -2.60 13.56
CA ALA A 1091 30.81 -3.50 13.52
C ALA A 1091 31.99 -2.91 12.75
N TRP A 1092 31.74 -2.22 11.64
CA TRP A 1092 32.80 -1.54 10.87
C TRP A 1092 33.49 -0.43 11.68
N ARG A 1093 32.77 0.26 12.58
CA ARG A 1093 33.34 1.29 13.48
C ARG A 1093 34.12 0.72 14.68
N GLN A 1094 33.98 -0.58 14.96
CA GLN A 1094 34.62 -1.24 16.09
C GLN A 1094 35.89 -1.98 15.65
N TYR A 1095 36.85 -2.08 16.58
CA TYR A 1095 38.12 -2.76 16.37
C TYR A 1095 38.22 -4.01 17.25
N ASP A 1096 38.94 -5.01 16.77
CA ASP A 1096 39.33 -6.18 17.54
C ASP A 1096 40.55 -5.90 18.44
N ASP A 1097 40.91 -6.87 19.28
CA ASP A 1097 42.05 -6.74 20.22
C ASP A 1097 43.40 -6.67 19.49
N GLY A 1098 43.42 -6.99 18.19
CA GLY A 1098 44.57 -6.87 17.29
C GLY A 1098 44.63 -5.54 16.54
N GLY A 1099 43.67 -4.63 16.76
CA GLY A 1099 43.59 -3.33 16.11
C GLY A 1099 43.02 -3.36 14.68
N ASN A 1100 42.43 -4.48 14.23
CA ASN A 1100 41.73 -4.55 12.95
C ASN A 1100 40.25 -4.25 13.12
N ARG A 1101 39.58 -3.69 12.09
CA ARG A 1101 38.12 -3.49 12.15
C ARG A 1101 37.40 -4.85 12.24
N LEU A 1102 36.33 -4.95 13.03
CA LEU A 1102 35.53 -6.18 13.14
C LEU A 1102 34.87 -6.56 11.81
N LEU A 1103 34.56 -5.56 10.99
CA LEU A 1103 34.15 -5.70 9.60
C LEU A 1103 35.08 -4.86 8.72
N SER A 1104 35.68 -5.46 7.69
CA SER A 1104 36.57 -4.73 6.79
C SER A 1104 35.80 -3.75 5.90
N SER A 1105 36.45 -2.68 5.44
CA SER A 1105 35.88 -1.76 4.45
C SER A 1105 35.51 -2.48 3.15
N GLU A 1106 36.26 -3.51 2.76
CA GLU A 1106 36.01 -4.32 1.56
C GLU A 1106 34.71 -5.13 1.66
N ASP A 1107 34.48 -5.81 2.79
CA ASP A 1107 33.26 -6.61 2.98
C ASP A 1107 32.01 -5.75 3.05
N LEU A 1108 32.11 -4.59 3.72
CA LEU A 1108 30.98 -3.66 3.80
C LEU A 1108 30.67 -3.05 2.42
N ARG A 1109 31.69 -2.73 1.62
CA ARG A 1109 31.52 -2.30 0.23
C ARG A 1109 30.84 -3.39 -0.61
N ALA A 1110 31.29 -4.63 -0.50
CA ALA A 1110 30.70 -5.76 -1.22
C ALA A 1110 29.22 -5.99 -0.83
N ALA A 1111 28.88 -5.83 0.45
CA ALA A 1111 27.49 -5.88 0.92
C ALA A 1111 26.64 -4.76 0.29
N LEU A 1112 27.13 -3.52 0.28
CA LEU A 1112 26.39 -2.39 -0.32
C LEU A 1112 26.23 -2.50 -1.84
N MET A 1113 27.12 -3.22 -2.53
CA MET A 1113 27.00 -3.51 -3.96
C MET A 1113 25.85 -4.46 -4.28
N THR A 1114 25.50 -5.36 -3.36
CA THR A 1114 24.42 -6.34 -3.54
C THR A 1114 23.12 -5.93 -2.86
N ALA A 1115 23.17 -4.93 -1.98
CA ALA A 1115 22.03 -4.36 -1.25
C ALA A 1115 20.93 -3.78 -2.13
N SER A 1116 19.73 -3.65 -1.58
CA SER A 1116 18.65 -2.87 -2.18
C SER A 1116 18.97 -1.37 -2.19
N ASP A 1117 18.25 -0.59 -3.01
CA ASP A 1117 18.42 0.86 -3.02
C ASP A 1117 18.02 1.52 -1.69
N ALA A 1118 16.94 1.01 -1.07
CA ALA A 1118 16.47 1.48 0.22
C ALA A 1118 17.52 1.26 1.33
N ASP A 1119 18.25 0.14 1.31
CA ASP A 1119 19.29 -0.16 2.30
C ASP A 1119 20.54 0.71 2.11
N ARG A 1120 20.93 1.00 0.87
CA ARG A 1120 21.99 1.97 0.56
C ARG A 1120 21.64 3.36 1.07
N VAL A 1121 20.41 3.82 0.83
CA VAL A 1121 19.91 5.10 1.33
C VAL A 1121 19.86 5.10 2.86
N MET A 1122 19.46 3.99 3.48
CA MET A 1122 19.49 3.85 4.95
C MET A 1122 20.91 3.95 5.51
N ALA A 1123 21.90 3.34 4.86
CA ALA A 1123 23.31 3.43 5.27
C ALA A 1123 23.79 4.89 5.26
N LEU A 1124 23.46 5.65 4.21
CA LEU A 1124 23.76 7.09 4.13
C LEU A 1124 23.01 7.90 5.20
N ASN A 1125 21.73 7.60 5.45
CA ASN A 1125 20.96 8.28 6.49
C ASN A 1125 21.52 8.03 7.90
N GLN A 1126 22.03 6.81 8.16
CA GLN A 1126 22.72 6.51 9.42
C GLN A 1126 24.06 7.24 9.52
N LEU A 1127 24.81 7.31 8.41
CA LEU A 1127 26.05 8.08 8.31
C LEU A 1127 25.82 9.56 8.66
N GLN A 1128 24.74 10.15 8.13
CA GLN A 1128 24.36 11.53 8.42
C GLN A 1128 24.18 11.77 9.94
N ARG A 1129 23.58 10.80 10.64
CA ARG A 1129 23.27 10.88 12.08
C ARG A 1129 24.46 10.68 13.01
N TRP A 1130 25.65 10.34 12.51
CA TRP A 1130 26.84 10.28 13.35
C TRP A 1130 27.24 11.70 13.75
N HIS A 1131 27.05 12.01 15.04
CA HIS A 1131 27.47 13.26 15.66
C HIS A 1131 28.53 12.97 16.72
N GLU A 1132 29.24 14.02 17.15
CA GLU A 1132 30.15 13.97 18.29
C GLU A 1132 29.35 13.78 19.57
N ASP A 1133 29.13 12.53 19.97
CA ASP A 1133 28.52 12.24 21.25
C ASP A 1133 29.61 12.25 22.33
N ALA A 1134 29.89 13.44 22.85
CA ALA A 1134 30.88 13.66 23.92
C ALA A 1134 30.52 12.95 25.24
N THR A 1135 29.34 12.33 25.33
CA THR A 1135 28.84 11.62 26.52
C THR A 1135 28.90 10.10 26.41
N ALA A 1136 29.26 9.55 25.24
CA ALA A 1136 29.41 8.10 25.06
C ALA A 1136 30.69 7.59 25.75
N ASP A 1137 30.60 6.46 26.46
CA ASP A 1137 31.74 5.77 27.07
C ASP A 1137 31.88 4.35 26.47
N PRO A 1138 32.96 4.07 25.70
CA PRO A 1138 34.03 5.00 25.33
C PRO A 1138 33.56 6.05 24.32
N PRO A 1139 34.22 7.23 24.27
CA PRO A 1139 33.90 8.26 23.28
C PRO A 1139 34.00 7.67 21.88
N ALA A 1140 32.97 7.93 21.07
CA ALA A 1140 32.91 7.43 19.71
C ALA A 1140 34.16 7.89 18.91
N PRO A 1141 34.81 6.99 18.14
CA PRO A 1141 35.94 7.39 17.31
C PRO A 1141 35.49 8.48 16.33
N ASN A 1142 36.38 9.46 16.12
CA ASN A 1142 36.25 10.68 15.31
C ASN A 1142 35.17 10.55 14.21
N PRO A 1143 33.94 11.06 14.44
CA PRO A 1143 32.81 10.89 13.52
C PRO A 1143 33.06 11.45 12.13
N LEU A 1144 33.86 12.51 12.00
CA LEU A 1144 34.24 13.06 10.69
C LEU A 1144 35.21 12.12 9.96
N ALA A 1145 36.22 11.57 10.64
CA ALA A 1145 37.15 10.64 10.03
C ALA A 1145 36.45 9.34 9.58
N ASP A 1146 35.51 8.82 10.38
CA ASP A 1146 34.68 7.68 9.99
C ASP A 1146 33.78 8.00 8.79
N LYS A 1147 33.21 9.21 8.70
CA LYS A 1147 32.44 9.65 7.52
C LYS A 1147 33.29 9.68 6.26
N LEU A 1148 34.48 10.28 6.33
CA LEU A 1148 35.39 10.37 5.20
C LEU A 1148 35.90 8.98 4.78
N ALA A 1149 36.30 8.15 5.73
CA ALA A 1149 36.72 6.77 5.46
C ALA A 1149 35.59 5.94 4.84
N PHE A 1150 34.33 6.14 5.27
CA PHE A 1150 33.20 5.47 4.65
C PHE A 1150 33.00 5.93 3.19
N LEU A 1151 33.03 7.24 2.93
CA LEU A 1151 32.85 7.77 1.57
C LEU A 1151 33.98 7.37 0.62
N GLU A 1152 35.20 7.26 1.13
CA GLU A 1152 36.39 6.92 0.34
C GLU A 1152 36.56 5.41 0.16
N GLU A 1153 36.46 4.64 1.24
CA GLU A 1153 36.80 3.22 1.28
C GLU A 1153 35.58 2.29 1.24
N VAL A 1154 34.37 2.74 1.57
CA VAL A 1154 33.22 1.82 1.71
C VAL A 1154 32.16 2.06 0.65
N TRP A 1155 31.85 3.32 0.32
CA TRP A 1155 30.78 3.63 -0.61
C TRP A 1155 31.09 3.11 -2.03
N PRO A 1156 30.18 2.33 -2.66
CA PRO A 1156 30.42 1.80 -4.00
C PRO A 1156 30.47 2.90 -5.07
N ARG A 1157 31.27 2.70 -6.14
CA ARG A 1157 31.48 3.70 -7.21
C ARG A 1157 30.74 3.40 -8.52
N GLN A 1158 30.10 2.23 -8.63
CA GLN A 1158 29.41 1.78 -9.82
C GLN A 1158 28.20 2.66 -10.17
N SER A 1159 27.80 2.71 -11.44
CA SER A 1159 26.69 3.57 -11.89
C SER A 1159 25.34 3.21 -11.28
N PHE A 1160 25.07 1.93 -11.01
CA PHE A 1160 23.78 1.46 -10.50
C PHE A 1160 23.47 1.93 -9.07
N VAL A 1161 24.48 2.30 -8.26
CA VAL A 1161 24.26 2.82 -6.90
C VAL A 1161 23.91 4.30 -6.87
N ARG A 1162 23.90 4.97 -8.04
CA ARG A 1162 23.64 6.40 -8.16
C ARG A 1162 22.15 6.71 -8.37
N SER A 1163 21.30 6.16 -7.50
CA SER A 1163 19.85 6.40 -7.55
C SER A 1163 19.49 7.83 -7.08
N GLY A 1164 18.30 8.30 -7.42
CA GLY A 1164 17.82 9.61 -6.96
C GLY A 1164 17.77 9.73 -5.43
N GLY A 1165 17.41 8.65 -4.73
CA GLY A 1165 17.43 8.60 -3.27
C GLY A 1165 18.85 8.68 -2.70
N ALA A 1166 19.80 7.95 -3.28
CA ALA A 1166 21.20 7.99 -2.85
C ALA A 1166 21.85 9.35 -3.12
N MET A 1167 21.57 9.97 -4.27
CA MET A 1167 22.05 11.32 -4.59
C MET A 1167 21.51 12.36 -3.61
N SER A 1168 20.24 12.24 -3.23
CA SER A 1168 19.63 13.10 -2.22
C SER A 1168 20.29 12.95 -0.85
N ALA A 1169 20.52 11.73 -0.38
CA ALA A 1169 21.14 11.48 0.91
C ALA A 1169 22.61 11.97 0.95
N LEU A 1170 23.38 11.75 -0.13
CA LEU A 1170 24.76 12.27 -0.26
C LEU A 1170 24.79 13.81 -0.27
N ALA A 1171 23.92 14.46 -1.05
CA ALA A 1171 23.80 15.92 -1.07
C ALA A 1171 23.45 16.47 0.32
N GLN A 1172 22.59 15.78 1.06
CA GLN A 1172 22.22 16.16 2.42
C GLN A 1172 23.42 16.05 3.38
N ILE A 1173 24.20 14.96 3.33
CA ILE A 1173 25.40 14.81 4.17
C ILE A 1173 26.41 15.95 3.91
N ALA A 1174 26.62 16.32 2.64
CA ALA A 1174 27.51 17.42 2.27
C ALA A 1174 27.05 18.76 2.87
N LEU A 1175 25.76 19.08 2.72
CA LEU A 1175 25.22 20.41 3.02
C LEU A 1175 24.73 20.58 4.46
N THR A 1176 24.54 19.50 5.22
CA THR A 1176 24.23 19.53 6.67
C THR A 1176 25.45 19.24 7.56
N GLY A 1177 26.67 19.33 7.00
CA GLY A 1177 27.93 19.01 7.67
C GLY A 1177 28.38 19.95 8.79
N GLY A 1178 27.59 20.98 9.14
CA GLY A 1178 27.96 21.99 10.13
C GLY A 1178 29.23 22.75 9.74
N GLU A 1179 30.24 22.79 10.62
CA GLU A 1179 31.54 23.40 10.35
C GLU A 1179 32.41 22.61 9.35
N HIS A 1180 32.01 21.39 8.98
CA HIS A 1180 32.75 20.51 8.06
C HIS A 1180 32.16 20.45 6.65
N VAL A 1181 31.22 21.34 6.30
CA VAL A 1181 30.53 21.36 5.00
C VAL A 1181 31.50 21.36 3.82
N ALA A 1182 32.57 22.16 3.86
CA ALA A 1182 33.56 22.21 2.77
C ALA A 1182 34.25 20.85 2.54
N ILE A 1183 34.76 20.22 3.61
CA ILE A 1183 35.50 18.95 3.55
C ILE A 1183 34.58 17.81 3.09
N LEU A 1184 33.34 17.76 3.59
CA LEU A 1184 32.36 16.75 3.19
C LEU A 1184 31.90 16.94 1.74
N THR A 1185 31.73 18.19 1.31
CA THR A 1185 31.38 18.52 -0.09
C THR A 1185 32.48 18.07 -1.04
N GLU A 1186 33.75 18.32 -0.72
CA GLU A 1186 34.89 17.87 -1.53
C GLU A 1186 34.93 16.34 -1.68
N ALA A 1187 34.71 15.60 -0.58
CA ALA A 1187 34.69 14.14 -0.61
C ALA A 1187 33.50 13.55 -1.38
N ILE A 1188 32.34 14.23 -1.37
CA ILE A 1188 31.09 13.74 -1.96
C ILE A 1188 30.96 14.10 -3.43
N LEU A 1189 31.52 15.22 -3.88
CA LEU A 1189 31.36 15.70 -5.25
C LEU A 1189 31.68 14.65 -6.33
N PRO A 1190 32.74 13.82 -6.23
CA PRO A 1190 33.03 12.77 -7.21
C PRO A 1190 32.00 11.62 -7.24
N LEU A 1191 31.16 11.52 -6.22
CA LEU A 1191 30.14 10.48 -6.06
C LEU A 1191 28.77 10.91 -6.64
N LEU A 1192 28.57 12.20 -6.86
CA LEU A 1192 27.32 12.77 -7.37
C LEU A 1192 27.17 12.56 -8.90
N THR A 1193 25.92 12.54 -9.36
CA THR A 1193 25.56 12.56 -10.78
C THR A 1193 24.19 13.22 -10.97
N VAL A 1194 23.90 13.64 -12.21
CA VAL A 1194 22.61 14.19 -12.59
C VAL A 1194 21.49 13.17 -12.40
N VAL A 1195 20.40 13.58 -11.74
CA VAL A 1195 19.25 12.74 -11.44
C VAL A 1195 18.12 12.94 -12.46
N ALA A 1196 17.60 11.86 -13.04
CA ALA A 1196 16.51 11.91 -14.02
C ALA A 1196 15.12 12.18 -13.40
N ASN A 1197 14.88 11.71 -12.17
CA ASN A 1197 13.69 12.02 -11.39
C ASN A 1197 14.09 12.65 -10.05
N ALA A 1198 13.99 13.98 -9.98
CA ALA A 1198 14.49 14.74 -8.85
C ALA A 1198 13.47 14.87 -7.69
N ALA A 1199 12.26 14.29 -7.79
CA ALA A 1199 11.20 14.44 -6.79
C ALA A 1199 11.63 14.25 -5.31
N PRO A 1200 12.51 13.29 -4.95
CA PRO A 1200 12.98 13.12 -3.56
C PRO A 1200 13.79 14.29 -2.99
N LEU A 1201 14.38 15.14 -3.84
CA LEU A 1201 15.21 16.29 -3.45
C LEU A 1201 14.36 17.51 -2.99
N GLY A 1202 13.07 17.56 -3.33
CA GLY A 1202 12.22 18.76 -3.15
C GLY A 1202 11.84 19.07 -1.70
N LEU A 1203 11.62 18.05 -0.87
CA LEU A 1203 11.22 18.25 0.54
C LEU A 1203 12.35 18.86 1.38
N TRP A 1204 13.62 18.58 1.04
CA TRP A 1204 14.75 19.09 1.81
C TRP A 1204 15.08 20.56 1.50
N TRP A 1205 15.01 20.97 0.24
CA TRP A 1205 15.31 22.35 -0.17
C TRP A 1205 14.34 23.38 0.41
N MET A 1206 13.07 23.00 0.60
CA MET A 1206 12.07 23.84 1.28
C MET A 1206 12.40 24.14 2.76
N HIS A 1207 13.22 23.31 3.40
CA HIS A 1207 13.56 23.43 4.82
C HIS A 1207 15.00 23.93 5.06
N SER A 1208 15.75 24.24 4.00
CA SER A 1208 17.06 24.87 4.13
C SER A 1208 16.91 26.26 4.77
N GLN A 1209 17.52 26.47 5.93
CA GLN A 1209 17.42 27.75 6.64
C GLN A 1209 18.21 28.83 5.92
N ASP A 1210 17.73 30.07 6.03
CA ASP A 1210 18.32 31.15 5.24
C ASP A 1210 19.78 31.43 5.57
N GLU A 1211 20.16 31.20 6.83
CA GLU A 1211 21.48 31.42 7.40
C GLU A 1211 22.52 30.40 6.88
N THR A 1212 22.15 29.13 6.68
CA THR A 1212 23.10 28.08 6.26
C THR A 1212 23.51 28.20 4.80
N VAL A 1213 22.57 28.58 3.94
CA VAL A 1213 22.81 28.86 2.52
C VAL A 1213 23.73 30.07 2.35
N THR A 1214 23.55 31.10 3.18
CA THR A 1214 24.36 32.32 3.13
C THR A 1214 25.77 32.08 3.68
N ALA A 1215 25.93 31.16 4.64
CA ALA A 1215 27.22 30.79 5.22
C ALA A 1215 28.10 29.92 4.29
N ASN A 1216 27.50 29.06 3.44
CA ASN A 1216 28.22 28.14 2.55
C ASN A 1216 27.69 28.19 1.10
N PRO A 1217 27.69 29.37 0.46
CA PRO A 1217 27.00 29.56 -0.82
C PRO A 1217 27.64 28.81 -1.98
N GLU A 1218 28.97 28.62 -1.97
CA GLU A 1218 29.70 27.91 -3.02
C GLU A 1218 29.39 26.41 -3.01
N GLU A 1219 29.32 25.80 -1.84
CA GLU A 1219 29.04 24.37 -1.67
C GLU A 1219 27.63 24.02 -2.12
N TYR A 1220 26.65 24.87 -1.80
CA TYR A 1220 25.28 24.72 -2.33
C TYR A 1220 25.26 24.80 -3.86
N LEU A 1221 25.95 25.77 -4.46
CA LEU A 1221 26.01 25.93 -5.92
C LEU A 1221 26.68 24.72 -6.60
N VAL A 1222 27.78 24.22 -6.04
CA VAL A 1222 28.54 23.07 -6.55
C VAL A 1222 27.67 21.80 -6.54
N VAL A 1223 27.02 21.50 -5.40
CA VAL A 1223 26.17 20.31 -5.26
C VAL A 1223 24.97 20.40 -6.20
N MET A 1224 24.30 21.55 -6.27
CA MET A 1224 23.15 21.76 -7.18
C MET A 1224 23.54 21.55 -8.64
N SER A 1225 24.69 22.08 -9.05
CA SER A 1225 25.18 21.94 -10.43
C SER A 1225 25.51 20.49 -10.80
N ALA A 1226 25.88 19.65 -9.81
CA ALA A 1226 26.23 18.25 -10.02
C ALA A 1226 25.00 17.32 -10.13
N ILE A 1227 23.87 17.67 -9.51
CA ILE A 1227 22.70 16.77 -9.39
C ILE A 1227 21.48 17.18 -10.21
N LEU A 1228 21.32 18.47 -10.54
CA LEU A 1228 20.13 18.97 -11.22
C LEU A 1228 20.09 18.55 -12.71
N PRO A 1229 18.94 18.08 -13.22
CA PRO A 1229 18.80 17.75 -14.63
C PRO A 1229 18.87 18.99 -15.53
N PRO A 1230 19.20 18.84 -16.83
CA PRO A 1230 19.31 19.97 -17.75
C PRO A 1230 18.00 20.74 -17.95
N ARG A 1231 16.85 20.04 -17.86
CA ARG A 1231 15.52 20.63 -18.00
C ARG A 1231 14.99 21.15 -16.67
N ALA A 1232 14.73 22.45 -16.58
CA ALA A 1232 14.21 23.09 -15.37
C ALA A 1232 12.79 22.65 -14.99
N ALA A 1233 12.00 22.14 -15.95
CA ALA A 1233 10.67 21.58 -15.67
C ALA A 1233 10.72 20.28 -14.82
N ASP A 1234 11.86 19.59 -14.86
CA ASP A 1234 12.10 18.37 -14.09
C ASP A 1234 12.75 18.70 -12.73
N TRP A 1235 12.89 19.99 -12.39
CA TRP A 1235 13.45 20.41 -11.12
C TRP A 1235 12.42 20.29 -10.00
N PRO A 1236 12.84 19.88 -8.79
CA PRO A 1236 11.99 19.82 -7.63
C PRO A 1236 11.45 21.19 -7.20
N TYR A 1237 10.30 21.16 -6.55
CA TYR A 1237 9.68 22.35 -5.99
C TYR A 1237 10.64 23.06 -5.01
N GLY A 1238 10.75 24.39 -5.11
CA GLY A 1238 11.63 25.23 -4.26
C GLY A 1238 13.04 25.51 -4.81
N VAL A 1239 13.52 24.78 -5.83
CA VAL A 1239 14.88 25.00 -6.39
C VAL A 1239 15.06 26.37 -7.01
N GLN A 1240 14.06 26.84 -7.76
CA GLN A 1240 14.14 28.12 -8.46
C GLN A 1240 14.35 29.28 -7.47
N GLN A 1241 13.63 29.25 -6.34
CA GLN A 1241 13.78 30.23 -5.26
C GLN A 1241 15.18 30.19 -4.65
N LEU A 1242 15.77 28.99 -4.50
CA LEU A 1242 17.13 28.83 -3.99
C LEU A 1242 18.20 29.33 -4.99
N VAL A 1243 18.01 29.09 -6.30
CA VAL A 1243 18.90 29.63 -7.35
C VAL A 1243 18.83 31.16 -7.42
N GLU A 1244 17.62 31.73 -7.33
CA GLU A 1244 17.42 33.18 -7.24
C GLU A 1244 18.10 33.77 -6.00
N LYS A 1245 18.03 33.06 -4.87
CA LYS A 1245 18.71 33.45 -3.64
C LYS A 1245 20.23 33.39 -3.78
N LEU A 1246 20.80 32.31 -4.32
CA LEU A 1246 22.24 32.22 -4.60
C LEU A 1246 22.70 33.36 -5.52
N ALA A 1247 21.86 33.77 -6.47
CA ALA A 1247 22.13 34.91 -7.35
C ALA A 1247 22.08 36.28 -6.67
N SER A 1248 21.45 36.38 -5.50
CA SER A 1248 21.47 37.59 -4.67
C SER A 1248 22.74 37.74 -3.83
N ILE A 1249 23.58 36.70 -3.76
CA ILE A 1249 24.82 36.69 -2.97
C ILE A 1249 25.98 37.24 -3.83
N ASP A 1250 26.55 38.37 -3.42
CA ASP A 1250 27.59 39.07 -4.19
C ASP A 1250 28.83 38.20 -4.49
N ALA A 1251 29.17 37.25 -3.61
CA ALA A 1251 30.32 36.35 -3.79
C ALA A 1251 30.17 35.38 -4.97
N LEU A 1252 28.94 35.05 -5.39
CA LEU A 1252 28.66 34.13 -6.51
C LEU A 1252 28.37 34.87 -7.83
N LYS A 1253 28.43 36.20 -7.81
CA LYS A 1253 28.06 37.03 -8.96
C LYS A 1253 29.03 36.83 -10.11
N GLY A 1254 28.54 36.25 -11.21
CA GLY A 1254 29.34 35.92 -12.39
C GLY A 1254 29.95 34.52 -12.37
N ASP A 1255 29.61 33.68 -11.39
CA ASP A 1255 29.99 32.26 -11.42
C ASP A 1255 29.33 31.56 -12.62
N PRO A 1256 30.11 30.89 -13.51
CA PRO A 1256 29.58 30.26 -14.71
C PRO A 1256 28.55 29.17 -14.43
N ARG A 1257 28.63 28.49 -13.28
CA ARG A 1257 27.69 27.45 -12.86
C ARG A 1257 26.33 28.05 -12.52
N LEU A 1258 26.33 29.17 -11.80
CA LEU A 1258 25.11 29.89 -11.43
C LEU A 1258 24.44 30.50 -12.67
N VAL A 1259 25.22 31.07 -13.59
CA VAL A 1259 24.73 31.60 -14.87
C VAL A 1259 24.07 30.49 -15.70
N GLU A 1260 24.67 29.31 -15.75
CA GLU A 1260 24.10 28.15 -16.46
C GLU A 1260 22.78 27.68 -15.82
N LEU A 1261 22.68 27.64 -14.49
CA LEU A 1261 21.42 27.30 -13.80
C LEU A 1261 20.32 28.34 -14.08
N GLN A 1262 20.65 29.64 -14.06
CA GLN A 1262 19.70 30.71 -14.42
C GLN A 1262 19.26 30.61 -15.88
N ARG A 1263 20.16 30.25 -16.80
CA ARG A 1263 19.83 30.03 -18.22
C ARG A 1263 18.81 28.90 -18.40
N ARG A 1264 19.00 27.78 -17.68
CA ARG A 1264 18.08 26.63 -17.71
C ARG A 1264 16.68 26.98 -17.20
N ILE A 1265 16.57 27.82 -16.16
CA ILE A 1265 15.27 28.33 -15.66
C ILE A 1265 14.58 29.17 -16.74
N ALA A 1266 15.32 30.03 -17.43
CA ALA A 1266 14.78 30.89 -18.49
C ALA A 1266 14.36 30.13 -19.77
N GLY A 1267 14.63 28.83 -19.86
CA GLY A 1267 14.30 28.00 -21.01
C GLY A 1267 15.16 28.27 -22.26
N ILE A 1268 16.39 28.79 -22.06
CA ILE A 1268 17.33 29.20 -23.12
C ILE A 1268 18.41 28.13 -23.36
#